data_AF-Q06HQ7-F1
#
_entry.id   AF-Q06HQ7-F1
#
_cell.length_a   1.000
_cell.length_b   1.000
_cell.length_c   1.000
_cell.angle_alpha   90.00
_cell.angle_beta   90.00
_cell.angle_gamma   90.00
#
_symmetry.space_group_name_H-M   'P 1'
#
loop_
_entity.id
_entity.type
_entity.pdbx_description
1 polymer ?
#
loop_
_entity_poly.entity_id
_entity_poly.type
_entity_poly.pdbx_seq_one_letter_code
_entity_poly.pdbx_strand_id
1 'polypeptide(L)'
;MRLQPSLLLLALLLLKVTTIQATLGNNSWEEQTWPEGLKNFPFPCRPEEIPFSPPSESVHSLRISDIRVVGAIGNLETTPDAKMVLKRQKWIERNQMQTCMQVMTVLSDFIKKFSPSVLPLLCPSREKVLPRMRNEDLGPQARELVQHMKKNQKLNFRNDWKLINVFFNAQSQCHPCSSSQKEGNMTSSMQELIRLLDYLQKEVPKAFVNLVDISELGNSIQSNNQENGPRDINEVCECPQEPSRLTTAVQRWYYQNSWEKLLTSGRYDTKDTFTVIYQSFLHEMEPSVFPIKQTSGSSLKKLSTALAVSLWNGMIDPTGKKEEFFTTGQRIPVKCPTQKHPYLFTYRNNNKLSSTPEIKRISETREGTEIRCPDMDPSNAVPTSVHHLRPADIKVIGALGDSLTAGNGAGSTPGNILDVLTQYRGLSWSIGGNENISTVTTLANILREFNPSLIGFSTGTGNQNSAAAFLNQAVAGATSETLPSQARRLVDLMKENKRINFQDDWKIVTLFIGGNDLCDSCSDPPRYSSQNFTAHIGKALDILHAEVPRVFVNLVTVLSIVSLRELYQEESINCPRVILRSLCPCVLKFKDNSTELTTLIELNKQYQEETHRLVDSGRYDTRDDFTVVLQPFLEQVPMPKTPEGLPDSSFFAPDCFHFHSKAHARVARSLWNNMLEPVGEKKKEENLENIVDLICPSESQPYLRTYKNSNYTYPTATPTSSPKPDYGSQLWCEDRAPSASFPTSVHALKPADIQVVAAVGDSLTAGNGIGSKPDDLPDVITQYRGLSYSAGGDASLESVTTLPNILREFNMNLTGFAVGVGSADDANAFLNQAVPGAKAEGLKKQVQTLVQKMKSDPRINFQRDWKVITLLIGTTDLCDYCTDSNLYSATNFSAYLRDALDFLHREVPRALVNLVDFMNPIIFRQVFLGNQDKCPMTQACSLCNCLLTVREDSPELARMKEVVKVYQTKIRELVESGRYDTREDFTIVLQPFLEEVKLAFQDGIPDVSFFAPDCIHPNQKFHSQLSRALWNNMLQPLGKKMDFLDLTADTTLSCPSLEEPFLRTYRNSNYTYPANPAIENWGSDFLCPEQGSSNSAPSSVHQLRPADIKVVAALGDSLTTAVGAGAKNNSNWSTAWRGLSWSIGGDGTLETHTTLPNILKKFNPHLHGFSTGTQEEAAGLNVAVEGAIAQDMPSQARILVDRMKNSSEINLDQDWKLITIFVGSNDLCQYCENPEAHSVKNYVQSLQQALDIFYKELPRAFINVVEIMELVGLRQIQGEKCAVTTQSICPCFGRSLDNSPELQEMKNINRHFQSGSSLITYHHQYMEREDFAVVVQPFFQSTVVPLDDKGKPDLSFFSVDCFHFSERGHAEMAIALWNNMLEPVGQKQTYNNFTHSRTKVKCPTSENPYFFTMRNSGLLRKEASHKTPSVPFWAVLVAAAASFIVGVVLVMLWRTKKCSRREERPISLVATVF
;
A
#
# COMPACT_ATOMS: atom_id res chain seq x y z
N MET A 1 -28.52 0.63 83.19
CA MET A 1 -29.03 -0.70 82.76
C MET A 1 -28.39 -0.97 81.41
N ARG A 2 -27.76 -2.10 81.07
CA ARG A 2 -27.77 -3.49 81.55
C ARG A 2 -26.76 -4.20 80.61
N LEU A 3 -25.73 -4.98 80.99
CA LEU A 3 -25.73 -6.24 81.78
C LEU A 3 -26.95 -7.09 81.38
N GLN A 4 -26.90 -8.15 80.57
CA GLN A 4 -26.10 -9.39 80.54
C GLN A 4 -26.65 -10.25 79.36
N PRO A 5 -26.10 -11.44 78.99
CA PRO A 5 -24.75 -11.99 79.16
C PRO A 5 -24.14 -12.52 77.83
N SER A 6 -22.80 -12.53 77.70
CA SER A 6 -21.98 -13.62 77.11
C SER A 6 -20.58 -13.15 76.61
N LEU A 7 -19.76 -12.59 77.50
CA LEU A 7 -18.34 -12.33 77.23
C LEU A 7 -17.44 -13.55 77.55
N LEU A 8 -17.96 -14.78 77.33
CA LEU A 8 -17.23 -16.01 77.69
C LEU A 8 -17.39 -17.19 76.73
N LEU A 9 -17.80 -16.98 75.47
CA LEU A 9 -17.83 -18.09 74.48
C LEU A 9 -17.08 -17.84 73.16
N LEU A 10 -16.65 -16.61 72.86
CA LEU A 10 -15.68 -16.38 71.78
C LEU A 10 -14.21 -16.45 72.22
N ALA A 11 -13.93 -16.45 73.54
CA ALA A 11 -12.60 -16.71 74.07
C ALA A 11 -12.24 -18.22 74.12
N LEU A 12 -13.14 -19.11 73.66
CA LEU A 12 -12.89 -20.55 73.60
C LEU A 12 -12.67 -21.09 72.17
N LEU A 13 -12.60 -20.22 71.15
CA LEU A 13 -12.25 -20.62 69.78
C LEU A 13 -10.79 -20.31 69.41
N LEU A 14 -9.94 -20.07 70.41
CA LEU A 14 -8.50 -19.84 70.25
C LEU A 14 -7.60 -20.84 71.00
N LEU A 15 -8.03 -22.10 71.23
CA LEU A 15 -7.11 -23.13 71.72
C LEU A 15 -7.51 -24.56 71.29
N LYS A 16 -6.70 -25.09 70.36
CA LYS A 16 -6.36 -26.50 70.09
C LYS A 16 -6.65 -26.91 68.65
N VAL A 17 -5.69 -26.70 67.75
CA VAL A 17 -4.96 -27.77 67.03
C VAL A 17 -3.67 -27.15 66.51
N THR A 18 -2.58 -27.60 67.11
CA THR A 18 -1.21 -27.59 66.58
C THR A 18 -1.16 -28.32 65.24
N THR A 19 -0.57 -27.74 64.20
CA THR A 19 0.18 -28.53 63.19
C THR A 19 1.05 -27.63 62.32
N ILE A 20 2.36 -27.70 62.62
CA ILE A 20 3.48 -27.87 61.69
C ILE A 20 3.64 -26.81 60.59
N GLN A 21 4.72 -26.04 60.77
CA GLN A 21 5.53 -25.45 59.71
C GLN A 21 5.72 -26.45 58.56
N ALA A 22 4.96 -26.32 57.48
CA ALA A 22 5.42 -26.75 56.18
C ALA A 22 6.27 -25.60 55.63
N THR A 23 7.57 -25.81 55.63
CA THR A 23 8.57 -25.04 54.90
C THR A 23 8.09 -24.83 53.46
N LEU A 24 7.45 -23.68 53.20
CA LEU A 24 7.34 -23.13 51.85
C LEU A 24 8.74 -22.65 51.48
N GLY A 25 9.53 -23.60 50.97
CA GLY A 25 10.79 -23.32 50.32
C GLY A 25 10.54 -22.32 49.19
N ASN A 26 11.35 -21.26 49.20
CA ASN A 26 11.63 -20.42 48.05
C ASN A 26 11.98 -21.32 46.85
N ASN A 27 11.01 -21.62 45.99
CA ASN A 27 11.29 -21.94 44.60
C ASN A 27 11.21 -20.62 43.84
N SER A 28 12.30 -19.85 43.91
CA SER A 28 12.64 -18.87 42.91
C SER A 28 12.73 -19.61 41.58
N TRP A 29 11.71 -19.46 40.75
CA TRP A 29 11.81 -19.74 39.32
C TRP A 29 12.81 -18.71 38.78
N GLU A 30 14.09 -19.09 38.72
CA GLU A 30 15.08 -18.35 37.96
C GLU A 30 14.54 -18.16 36.55
N GLU A 31 14.46 -16.89 36.13
CA GLU A 31 13.98 -16.44 34.84
C GLU A 31 14.76 -17.16 33.71
N GLN A 32 14.21 -18.26 33.19
CA GLN A 32 14.67 -18.81 31.92
C GLN A 32 14.44 -17.75 30.84
N THR A 33 15.52 -17.15 30.38
CA THR A 33 15.56 -16.08 29.39
C THR A 33 15.05 -16.59 28.04
N TRP A 34 13.86 -16.14 27.65
CA TRP A 34 13.23 -16.42 26.36
C TRP A 34 14.03 -15.79 25.21
N PRO A 35 14.15 -16.44 24.03
CA PRO A 35 14.63 -15.78 22.81
C PRO A 35 13.75 -14.56 22.47
N GLU A 36 14.36 -13.44 22.13
CA GLU A 36 13.71 -12.12 21.98
C GLU A 36 12.46 -12.10 21.09
N GLY A 37 12.36 -13.00 20.10
CA GLY A 37 11.20 -13.07 19.21
C GLY A 37 9.88 -13.50 19.87
N LEU A 38 9.94 -14.20 21.01
CA LEU A 38 8.77 -14.71 21.73
C LEU A 38 8.42 -13.94 23.00
N LYS A 39 9.30 -13.04 23.50
CA LYS A 39 9.05 -12.28 24.75
C LYS A 39 7.71 -11.53 24.76
N ASN A 40 7.20 -11.17 23.57
CA ASN A 40 5.94 -10.45 23.41
C ASN A 40 4.82 -11.28 22.74
N PHE A 41 5.01 -12.58 22.51
CA PHE A 41 3.99 -13.41 21.84
C PHE A 41 3.02 -13.98 22.90
N PRO A 42 1.77 -13.50 22.99
CA PRO A 42 0.83 -13.98 23.99
C PRO A 42 0.46 -15.43 23.67
N PHE A 43 0.89 -16.36 24.52
CA PHE A 43 0.44 -17.75 24.46
C PHE A 43 -0.77 -17.92 25.39
N PRO A 44 -2.00 -18.01 24.85
CA PRO A 44 -3.22 -17.92 25.64
C PRO A 44 -3.58 -19.21 26.38
N CYS A 45 -2.92 -20.33 26.06
CA CYS A 45 -3.30 -21.63 26.61
C CYS A 45 -2.80 -21.79 28.04
N ARG A 46 -3.69 -22.26 28.93
CA ARG A 46 -3.43 -22.54 30.33
C ARG A 46 -3.31 -24.05 30.55
N PRO A 47 -2.08 -24.59 30.72
CA PRO A 47 -1.88 -26.02 30.91
C PRO A 47 -2.54 -26.56 32.18
N GLU A 48 -2.67 -25.74 33.24
CA GLU A 48 -3.22 -26.17 34.52
C GLU A 48 -4.72 -26.52 34.47
N GLU A 49 -5.44 -26.04 33.45
CA GLU A 49 -6.89 -26.30 33.27
C GLU A 49 -7.18 -27.66 32.58
N ILE A 50 -6.15 -28.39 32.13
CA ILE A 50 -6.30 -29.70 31.46
C ILE A 50 -6.06 -30.83 32.49
N PRO A 51 -7.02 -31.74 32.74
CA PRO A 51 -6.88 -32.77 33.77
C PRO A 51 -5.69 -33.71 33.54
N PHE A 52 -4.90 -33.97 34.60
CA PHE A 52 -3.88 -35.03 34.59
C PHE A 52 -4.57 -36.40 34.47
N SER A 53 -4.29 -37.11 33.38
CA SER A 53 -4.77 -38.48 33.11
C SER A 53 -3.56 -39.37 32.79
N PRO A 54 -3.61 -40.71 32.94
CA PRO A 54 -2.49 -41.60 32.62
C PRO A 54 -1.89 -41.34 31.23
N PRO A 55 -0.57 -41.56 31.03
CA PRO A 55 0.10 -41.32 29.76
C PRO A 55 -0.64 -41.98 28.59
N SER A 56 -0.77 -41.28 27.45
CA SER A 56 -1.50 -41.84 26.30
C SER A 56 -0.91 -43.19 25.86
N GLU A 57 -1.76 -44.21 25.83
CA GLU A 57 -1.40 -45.55 25.33
C GLU A 57 -1.53 -45.66 23.81
N SER A 58 -2.37 -44.81 23.21
CA SER A 58 -2.61 -44.74 21.77
C SER A 58 -2.22 -43.36 21.21
N VAL A 59 -1.73 -43.35 19.98
CA VAL A 59 -1.43 -42.14 19.22
C VAL A 59 -2.70 -41.32 18.96
N HIS A 60 -3.85 -41.98 18.92
CA HIS A 60 -5.17 -41.37 18.72
C HIS A 60 -5.74 -40.74 20.00
N SER A 61 -5.09 -40.94 21.15
CA SER A 61 -5.37 -40.22 22.39
C SER A 61 -4.16 -39.42 22.86
N LEU A 62 -3.15 -39.21 22.00
CA LEU A 62 -1.89 -38.53 22.33
C LEU A 62 -2.13 -37.09 22.75
N ARG A 63 -1.75 -36.73 23.98
CA ARG A 63 -1.80 -35.35 24.47
C ARG A 63 -0.45 -34.67 24.31
N ILE A 64 -0.47 -33.34 24.28
CA ILE A 64 0.76 -32.54 24.13
C ILE A 64 1.74 -32.79 25.28
N SER A 65 1.23 -32.98 26.50
CA SER A 65 2.04 -33.29 27.69
C SER A 65 2.85 -34.58 27.56
N ASP A 66 2.39 -35.53 26.74
CA ASP A 66 3.01 -36.86 26.61
C ASP A 66 4.15 -36.89 25.57
N ILE A 67 4.32 -35.81 24.77
CA ILE A 67 5.38 -35.71 23.75
C ILE A 67 6.74 -35.50 24.41
N ARG A 68 7.71 -36.36 24.08
CA ARG A 68 9.06 -36.31 24.68
C ARG A 68 10.12 -35.71 23.77
N VAL A 69 9.95 -35.74 22.46
CA VAL A 69 10.91 -35.18 21.49
C VAL A 69 10.20 -34.71 20.24
N VAL A 70 10.75 -33.66 19.63
CA VAL A 70 10.29 -33.11 18.34
C VAL A 70 11.44 -33.15 17.33
N GLY A 71 11.23 -33.77 16.18
CA GLY A 71 12.22 -33.91 15.10
C GLY A 71 11.72 -33.37 13.76
N ALA A 72 12.63 -33.08 12.85
CA ALA A 72 12.34 -32.62 11.49
C ALA A 72 13.09 -33.43 10.42
N ILE A 73 12.45 -33.65 9.28
CA ILE A 73 12.99 -34.26 8.05
C ILE A 73 12.67 -33.29 6.91
N GLY A 74 13.65 -32.95 6.06
CA GLY A 74 13.50 -31.97 4.98
C GLY A 74 13.95 -30.55 5.35
N ASN A 75 14.21 -29.71 4.32
CA ASN A 75 14.65 -28.31 4.49
C ASN A 75 13.56 -27.33 4.05
N LEU A 76 13.58 -26.13 4.66
CA LEU A 76 12.61 -25.05 4.44
C LEU A 76 13.02 -24.01 3.37
N GLU A 77 14.16 -24.17 2.69
CA GLU A 77 14.63 -23.20 1.68
C GLU A 77 14.85 -23.83 0.30
N THR A 78 14.53 -23.09 -0.77
CA THR A 78 14.73 -23.49 -2.16
C THR A 78 16.19 -23.33 -2.62
N THR A 79 16.66 -24.26 -3.44
CA THR A 79 18.00 -24.26 -4.05
C THR A 79 18.18 -23.13 -5.07
N PRO A 80 19.27 -22.34 -5.00
CA PRO A 80 19.59 -21.32 -6.02
C PRO A 80 20.12 -21.91 -7.33
N ASP A 81 19.98 -21.14 -8.42
CA ASP A 81 20.44 -21.49 -9.77
C ASP A 81 21.96 -21.75 -9.81
N ALA A 82 22.39 -22.71 -10.63
CA ALA A 82 23.69 -23.39 -10.54
C ALA A 82 24.94 -22.55 -10.88
N LYS A 83 24.81 -21.23 -11.07
CA LYS A 83 25.92 -20.34 -11.46
C LYS A 83 26.41 -19.39 -10.36
N MET A 84 26.08 -19.65 -9.08
CA MET A 84 26.42 -18.75 -7.97
C MET A 84 27.75 -19.09 -7.28
N VAL A 85 28.55 -18.04 -6.97
CA VAL A 85 29.91 -18.12 -6.40
C VAL A 85 29.94 -18.72 -4.98
N LEU A 86 30.94 -19.59 -4.74
CA LEU A 86 31.22 -20.39 -3.53
C LEU A 86 31.05 -19.68 -2.16
N LYS A 87 31.24 -18.35 -2.08
CA LYS A 87 31.07 -17.57 -0.83
C LYS A 87 29.59 -17.35 -0.46
N ARG A 88 28.69 -17.22 -1.44
CA ARG A 88 27.24 -17.04 -1.23
C ARG A 88 26.57 -18.38 -0.87
N GLN A 89 27.14 -19.48 -1.35
CA GLN A 89 26.76 -20.86 -1.03
C GLN A 89 26.89 -21.18 0.48
N LYS A 90 28.02 -20.82 1.11
CA LYS A 90 28.24 -20.97 2.57
C LYS A 90 27.33 -20.09 3.44
N TRP A 91 26.70 -19.07 2.87
CA TRP A 91 25.80 -18.17 3.57
C TRP A 91 24.34 -18.67 3.51
N ILE A 92 23.90 -19.18 2.35
CA ILE A 92 22.59 -19.82 2.19
C ILE A 92 22.49 -21.09 3.04
N GLU A 93 23.52 -21.96 3.03
CA GLU A 93 23.59 -23.14 3.90
C GLU A 93 23.47 -22.80 5.40
N ARG A 94 23.93 -21.60 5.81
CA ARG A 94 23.78 -21.10 7.18
C ARG A 94 22.33 -20.74 7.52
N ASN A 95 21.58 -20.18 6.57
CA ASN A 95 20.19 -19.78 6.77
C ASN A 95 19.21 -20.97 6.74
N GLN A 96 19.43 -21.98 5.89
CA GLN A 96 18.53 -23.15 5.80
C GLN A 96 18.36 -23.89 7.14
N MET A 97 19.49 -24.17 7.82
CA MET A 97 19.49 -24.79 9.15
C MET A 97 18.85 -23.88 10.19
N GLN A 98 19.11 -22.57 10.09
CA GLN A 98 18.61 -21.57 11.03
C GLN A 98 17.08 -21.46 10.95
N THR A 99 16.48 -21.59 9.76
CA THR A 99 15.02 -21.61 9.57
C THR A 99 14.38 -22.87 10.17
N CYS A 100 14.92 -24.07 9.91
CA CYS A 100 14.44 -25.31 10.55
C CYS A 100 14.53 -25.19 12.07
N MET A 101 15.71 -24.79 12.57
CA MET A 101 15.93 -24.63 14.00
C MET A 101 14.95 -23.63 14.61
N GLN A 102 14.68 -22.48 13.98
CA GLN A 102 13.75 -21.48 14.50
C GLN A 102 12.31 -21.99 14.56
N VAL A 103 11.80 -22.63 13.51
CA VAL A 103 10.44 -23.21 13.48
C VAL A 103 10.29 -24.24 14.59
N MET A 104 11.28 -25.12 14.69
CA MET A 104 11.29 -26.18 15.67
C MET A 104 11.44 -25.62 17.10
N THR A 105 12.23 -24.56 17.31
CA THR A 105 12.34 -23.87 18.60
C THR A 105 11.00 -23.33 19.06
N VAL A 106 10.30 -22.58 18.21
CA VAL A 106 8.98 -22.01 18.56
C VAL A 106 7.98 -23.13 18.89
N LEU A 107 7.93 -24.19 18.05
CA LEU A 107 7.03 -25.32 18.30
C LEU A 107 7.38 -26.06 19.60
N SER A 108 8.67 -26.27 19.87
CA SER A 108 9.15 -26.89 21.09
C SER A 108 8.81 -26.06 22.32
N ASP A 109 8.89 -24.73 22.24
CA ASP A 109 8.59 -23.84 23.35
C ASP A 109 7.08 -23.84 23.68
N PHE A 110 6.22 -23.98 22.66
CA PHE A 110 4.79 -24.21 22.88
C PHE A 110 4.52 -25.56 23.55
N ILE A 111 5.21 -26.63 23.13
CA ILE A 111 5.10 -27.96 23.74
C ILE A 111 5.64 -27.96 25.18
N LYS A 112 6.76 -27.27 25.45
CA LYS A 112 7.37 -27.16 26.79
C LYS A 112 6.40 -26.64 27.85
N LYS A 113 5.45 -25.78 27.48
CA LYS A 113 4.42 -25.31 28.40
C LYS A 113 3.51 -26.42 28.93
N PHE A 114 3.30 -27.49 28.15
CA PHE A 114 2.53 -28.66 28.56
C PHE A 114 3.41 -29.83 29.01
N SER A 115 4.60 -29.96 28.43
CA SER A 115 5.60 -30.98 28.77
C SER A 115 6.96 -30.32 29.02
N PRO A 116 7.25 -29.86 30.24
CA PRO A 116 8.56 -29.26 30.60
C PRO A 116 9.75 -30.20 30.34
N SER A 117 9.44 -31.48 30.18
CA SER A 117 10.33 -32.62 30.01
C SER A 117 10.73 -32.91 28.55
N VAL A 118 10.22 -32.15 27.57
CA VAL A 118 10.53 -32.35 26.15
C VAL A 118 12.02 -32.11 25.87
N LEU A 119 12.65 -33.04 25.15
CA LEU A 119 14.07 -33.01 24.81
C LEU A 119 14.35 -32.00 23.68
N PRO A 120 15.58 -31.45 23.62
CA PRO A 120 15.98 -30.54 22.57
C PRO A 120 15.92 -31.18 21.16
N LEU A 121 15.69 -30.30 20.19
CA LEU A 121 15.25 -30.55 18.82
C LEU A 121 16.29 -31.23 17.94
N LEU A 122 15.82 -31.98 16.93
CA LEU A 122 16.67 -32.64 15.93
C LEU A 122 16.27 -32.19 14.51
N CYS A 123 17.02 -31.24 13.94
CA CYS A 123 17.04 -30.95 12.50
C CYS A 123 18.19 -31.75 11.82
N PRO A 124 18.15 -31.99 10.49
CA PRO A 124 19.20 -32.71 9.75
C PRO A 124 20.59 -32.09 9.94
N SER A 125 21.67 -32.87 10.02
CA SER A 125 23.02 -32.34 10.25
C SER A 125 23.80 -31.95 8.97
N ARG A 126 24.87 -31.18 9.17
CA ARG A 126 25.63 -30.37 8.20
C ARG A 126 26.40 -31.13 7.10
N GLU A 127 26.68 -32.43 7.26
CA GLU A 127 27.87 -33.02 6.60
C GLU A 127 27.66 -33.72 5.24
N LYS A 128 26.44 -33.90 4.71
CA LYS A 128 26.26 -34.68 3.44
C LYS A 128 25.22 -34.18 2.43
N VAL A 129 24.73 -32.96 2.50
CA VAL A 129 23.67 -32.48 1.57
C VAL A 129 24.29 -31.84 0.32
N LEU A 130 24.18 -32.51 -0.84
CA LEU A 130 24.57 -31.97 -2.16
C LEU A 130 23.48 -31.03 -2.73
N PRO A 131 23.79 -30.10 -3.66
CA PRO A 131 22.98 -28.91 -3.96
C PRO A 131 21.71 -29.13 -4.80
N ARG A 132 21.30 -30.36 -5.09
CA ARG A 132 20.10 -30.66 -5.87
C ARG A 132 19.14 -31.49 -5.02
N MET A 133 18.43 -30.85 -4.10
CA MET A 133 17.45 -31.59 -3.29
C MET A 133 16.18 -31.87 -4.10
N ARG A 134 16.14 -33.07 -4.68
CA ARG A 134 14.89 -33.75 -5.02
C ARG A 134 14.32 -34.39 -3.74
N ASN A 135 13.04 -34.77 -3.76
CA ASN A 135 12.44 -35.58 -2.68
C ASN A 135 13.26 -36.86 -2.36
N GLU A 136 14.13 -37.28 -3.30
CA GLU A 136 15.18 -38.31 -3.18
C GLU A 136 16.08 -38.21 -1.93
N ASP A 137 16.32 -37.01 -1.39
CA ASP A 137 17.20 -36.79 -0.23
C ASP A 137 16.51 -36.97 1.14
N LEU A 138 15.17 -37.12 1.18
CA LEU A 138 14.44 -37.26 2.45
C LEU A 138 14.71 -38.61 3.13
N GLY A 139 14.92 -39.67 2.35
CA GLY A 139 15.19 -41.02 2.86
C GLY A 139 16.45 -41.12 3.74
N PRO A 140 17.62 -40.63 3.29
CA PRO A 140 18.82 -40.53 4.11
C PRO A 140 18.64 -39.73 5.41
N GLN A 141 17.97 -38.57 5.35
CA GLN A 141 17.73 -37.71 6.53
C GLN A 141 16.86 -38.42 7.58
N ALA A 142 15.84 -39.15 7.15
CA ALA A 142 15.03 -39.96 8.05
C ALA A 142 15.86 -41.03 8.77
N ARG A 143 16.77 -41.73 8.07
CA ARG A 143 17.66 -42.72 8.70
C ARG A 143 18.57 -42.09 9.75
N GLU A 144 19.10 -40.90 9.49
CA GLU A 144 19.94 -40.16 10.42
C GLU A 144 19.15 -39.73 11.68
N LEU A 145 17.96 -39.16 11.51
CA LEU A 145 17.09 -38.76 12.62
C LEU A 145 16.76 -39.97 13.51
N VAL A 146 16.40 -41.11 12.91
CA VAL A 146 16.12 -42.35 13.64
C VAL A 146 17.33 -42.85 14.43
N GLN A 147 18.53 -42.80 13.84
CA GLN A 147 19.76 -43.17 14.54
C GLN A 147 20.08 -42.23 15.71
N HIS A 148 19.91 -40.92 15.55
CA HIS A 148 20.10 -39.96 16.64
C HIS A 148 19.11 -40.19 17.78
N MET A 149 17.84 -40.47 17.47
CA MET A 149 16.84 -40.82 18.49
C MET A 149 17.19 -42.13 19.22
N LYS A 150 17.65 -43.17 18.52
CA LYS A 150 18.09 -44.45 19.13
C LYS A 150 19.31 -44.28 20.05
N LYS A 151 20.21 -43.34 19.77
CA LYS A 151 21.43 -43.07 20.55
C LYS A 151 21.22 -42.11 21.74
N ASN A 152 20.11 -41.38 21.79
CA ASN A 152 19.87 -40.38 22.82
C ASN A 152 19.48 -41.04 24.16
N GLN A 153 20.40 -41.05 25.14
CA GLN A 153 20.20 -41.68 26.45
C GLN A 153 19.07 -41.06 27.28
N LYS A 154 18.63 -39.84 26.98
CA LYS A 154 17.52 -39.17 27.68
C LYS A 154 16.14 -39.51 27.09
N LEU A 155 16.11 -40.20 25.94
CA LEU A 155 14.91 -40.64 25.22
C LEU A 155 14.79 -42.17 25.35
N ASN A 156 13.72 -42.66 25.94
CA ASN A 156 13.35 -44.07 25.80
C ASN A 156 12.78 -44.27 24.38
N PHE A 157 13.66 -44.63 23.45
CA PHE A 157 13.30 -44.82 22.03
C PHE A 157 12.13 -45.77 21.81
N ARG A 158 11.85 -46.72 22.72
CA ARG A 158 10.72 -47.65 22.56
C ARG A 158 9.39 -47.11 23.12
N ASN A 159 9.43 -46.36 24.22
CA ASN A 159 8.24 -46.06 25.03
C ASN A 159 7.79 -44.59 25.01
N ASP A 160 8.68 -43.66 24.67
CA ASP A 160 8.37 -42.22 24.67
C ASP A 160 7.67 -41.82 23.36
N TRP A 161 6.79 -40.82 23.38
CA TRP A 161 6.13 -40.31 22.17
C TRP A 161 7.01 -39.31 21.41
N LYS A 162 7.10 -39.47 20.08
CA LYS A 162 7.88 -38.60 19.18
C LYS A 162 6.94 -37.84 18.25
N LEU A 163 7.17 -36.54 18.11
CA LEU A 163 6.56 -35.72 17.08
C LEU A 163 7.57 -35.49 15.95
N ILE A 164 7.26 -35.94 14.73
CA ILE A 164 8.17 -35.83 13.59
C ILE A 164 7.51 -34.97 12.51
N ASN A 165 8.20 -33.93 12.04
CA ASN A 165 7.71 -33.06 10.97
C ASN A 165 8.49 -33.32 9.69
N VAL A 166 7.82 -33.77 8.64
CA VAL A 166 8.40 -34.07 7.32
C VAL A 166 8.04 -32.93 6.37
N PHE A 167 8.98 -32.03 6.11
CA PHE A 167 8.83 -30.94 5.16
C PHE A 167 9.20 -31.43 3.75
N PHE A 168 8.31 -31.24 2.78
CA PHE A 168 8.54 -31.68 1.40
C PHE A 168 7.97 -30.69 0.37
N ASN A 169 8.49 -30.74 -0.86
CA ASN A 169 7.98 -29.96 -2.00
C ASN A 169 7.29 -30.88 -3.00
N ALA A 170 6.04 -30.59 -3.34
CA ALA A 170 5.26 -31.33 -4.34
C ALA A 170 5.58 -30.92 -5.78
N GLN A 171 6.11 -29.71 -6.01
CA GLN A 171 6.39 -29.19 -7.35
C GLN A 171 7.77 -29.66 -7.86
N SER A 172 7.78 -30.42 -8.96
CA SER A 172 8.99 -30.63 -9.76
C SER A 172 9.29 -29.36 -10.56
N GLN A 173 10.46 -28.75 -10.39
CA GLN A 173 10.83 -27.43 -10.95
C GLN A 173 10.88 -27.30 -12.50
N CYS A 174 10.53 -28.31 -13.30
CA CYS A 174 10.11 -28.14 -14.70
C CYS A 174 9.33 -29.39 -15.17
N HIS A 175 8.24 -29.19 -15.92
CA HIS A 175 7.38 -30.26 -16.44
C HIS A 175 7.88 -30.79 -17.81
N PRO A 176 7.77 -32.10 -18.10
CA PRO A 176 7.92 -32.61 -19.47
C PRO A 176 6.63 -32.42 -20.29
N CYS A 177 6.82 -32.15 -21.58
CA CYS A 177 5.82 -31.73 -22.56
C CYS A 177 4.78 -32.82 -22.89
N SER A 178 3.67 -32.93 -22.13
CA SER A 178 2.31 -33.36 -22.59
C SER A 178 1.40 -33.73 -21.41
N SER A 179 0.07 -33.65 -21.61
CA SER A 179 -0.96 -33.94 -20.61
C SER A 179 -0.98 -35.39 -20.11
N SER A 180 -0.59 -36.37 -20.94
CA SER A 180 -0.64 -37.80 -20.61
C SER A 180 0.46 -38.28 -19.65
N GLN A 181 1.52 -37.49 -19.43
CA GLN A 181 2.57 -37.82 -18.46
C GLN A 181 2.45 -37.04 -17.13
N LYS A 182 1.48 -36.12 -17.00
CA LYS A 182 1.29 -35.26 -15.80
C LYS A 182 0.92 -36.05 -14.54
N GLU A 183 0.10 -37.10 -14.69
CA GLU A 183 -0.24 -38.00 -13.60
C GLU A 183 1.02 -38.75 -13.10
N GLY A 184 1.97 -39.07 -13.99
CA GLY A 184 3.18 -39.84 -13.67
C GLY A 184 4.15 -39.18 -12.68
N ASN A 185 4.50 -37.90 -12.86
CA ASN A 185 5.48 -37.21 -11.99
C ASN A 185 4.94 -36.88 -10.59
N MET A 186 3.67 -36.52 -10.52
CA MET A 186 2.98 -36.27 -9.26
C MET A 186 2.89 -37.57 -8.45
N THR A 187 2.58 -38.67 -9.13
CA THR A 187 2.61 -40.02 -8.55
C THR A 187 4.02 -40.42 -8.12
N SER A 188 5.08 -40.02 -8.82
CA SER A 188 6.46 -40.37 -8.42
C SER A 188 6.89 -39.70 -7.11
N SER A 189 6.60 -38.40 -6.93
CA SER A 189 6.89 -37.68 -5.68
C SER A 189 6.08 -38.23 -4.50
N MET A 190 4.82 -38.60 -4.73
CA MET A 190 4.02 -39.29 -3.72
C MET A 190 4.61 -40.66 -3.36
N GLN A 191 5.01 -41.47 -4.36
CA GLN A 191 5.60 -42.79 -4.12
C GLN A 191 6.88 -42.72 -3.27
N GLU A 192 7.70 -41.70 -3.48
CA GLU A 192 8.92 -41.47 -2.70
C GLU A 192 8.62 -41.16 -1.23
N LEU A 193 7.67 -40.27 -0.98
CA LEU A 193 7.20 -39.96 0.37
C LEU A 193 6.49 -41.16 1.02
N ILE A 194 5.75 -41.96 0.26
CA ILE A 194 5.16 -43.21 0.75
C ILE A 194 6.25 -44.17 1.24
N ARG A 195 7.35 -44.34 0.50
CA ARG A 195 8.50 -45.18 0.93
C ARG A 195 9.14 -44.63 2.21
N LEU A 196 9.23 -43.31 2.35
CA LEU A 196 9.74 -42.64 3.55
C LEU A 196 8.84 -42.91 4.76
N LEU A 197 7.51 -42.76 4.61
CA LEU A 197 6.54 -42.98 5.67
C LEU A 197 6.48 -44.46 6.08
N ASP A 198 6.55 -45.39 5.13
CA ASP A 198 6.62 -46.83 5.39
C ASP A 198 7.89 -47.18 6.22
N TYR A 199 9.02 -46.53 5.91
CA TYR A 199 10.24 -46.67 6.71
C TYR A 199 10.06 -46.17 8.15
N LEU A 200 9.46 -44.99 8.33
CA LEU A 200 9.20 -44.42 9.67
C LEU A 200 8.24 -45.30 10.49
N GLN A 201 7.16 -45.80 9.88
CA GLN A 201 6.20 -46.70 10.54
C GLN A 201 6.86 -48.00 11.01
N LYS A 202 7.84 -48.50 10.26
CA LYS A 202 8.59 -49.71 10.60
C LYS A 202 9.60 -49.46 11.72
N GLU A 203 10.35 -48.36 11.67
CA GLU A 203 11.52 -48.14 12.52
C GLU A 203 11.27 -47.30 13.78
N VAL A 204 10.21 -46.49 13.81
CA VAL A 204 9.94 -45.55 14.91
C VAL A 204 8.65 -45.93 15.65
N PRO A 205 8.75 -46.57 16.83
CA PRO A 205 7.59 -46.84 17.66
C PRO A 205 7.11 -45.56 18.35
N LYS A 206 5.80 -45.42 18.57
CA LYS A 206 5.15 -44.29 19.26
C LYS A 206 5.47 -42.94 18.60
N ALA A 207 5.03 -42.75 17.36
CA ALA A 207 5.27 -41.52 16.60
C ALA A 207 3.99 -40.90 16.04
N PHE A 208 3.91 -39.58 16.16
CA PHE A 208 2.96 -38.74 15.45
C PHE A 208 3.74 -38.01 14.36
N VAL A 209 3.42 -38.25 13.09
CA VAL A 209 4.14 -37.69 11.96
C VAL A 209 3.30 -36.64 11.26
N ASN A 210 3.78 -35.41 11.19
CA ASN A 210 3.23 -34.36 10.33
C ASN A 210 3.90 -34.44 8.96
N LEU A 211 3.12 -34.60 7.88
CA LEU A 211 3.58 -34.45 6.51
C LEU A 211 3.24 -33.03 6.04
N VAL A 212 4.24 -32.15 6.00
CA VAL A 212 4.10 -30.69 5.78
C VAL A 212 4.47 -30.31 4.36
N ASP A 213 3.48 -29.89 3.57
CA ASP A 213 3.67 -29.42 2.19
C ASP A 213 4.16 -27.96 2.19
N ILE A 214 5.39 -27.73 1.74
CA ILE A 214 6.03 -26.39 1.68
C ILE A 214 6.14 -25.81 0.27
N SER A 215 5.43 -26.37 -0.71
CA SER A 215 5.59 -26.00 -2.13
C SER A 215 5.46 -24.49 -2.41
N GLU A 216 4.57 -23.78 -1.71
CA GLU A 216 4.33 -22.34 -1.92
C GLU A 216 5.41 -21.42 -1.31
N LEU A 217 6.19 -21.90 -0.34
CA LEU A 217 7.30 -21.11 0.21
C LEU A 217 8.35 -20.79 -0.89
N GLY A 218 8.44 -21.65 -1.90
CA GLY A 218 9.38 -21.52 -3.01
C GLY A 218 9.00 -20.49 -4.08
N ASN A 219 7.69 -20.32 -4.37
CA ASN A 219 7.21 -19.38 -5.40
C ASN A 219 7.49 -17.92 -5.04
N SER A 220 7.44 -17.58 -3.74
CA SER A 220 7.77 -16.23 -3.24
C SER A 220 9.26 -15.85 -3.48
N ILE A 221 10.14 -16.84 -3.69
CA ILE A 221 11.58 -16.63 -3.85
C ILE A 221 12.00 -16.54 -5.33
N GLN A 222 11.28 -17.17 -6.26
CA GLN A 222 11.68 -17.25 -7.68
C GLN A 222 11.28 -16.02 -8.53
N SER A 223 10.26 -15.25 -8.16
CA SER A 223 9.72 -14.20 -9.05
C SER A 223 10.60 -12.95 -9.25
N ASN A 224 11.81 -12.87 -8.68
CA ASN A 224 12.63 -11.65 -8.75
C ASN A 224 14.08 -11.82 -9.24
N ASN A 225 14.50 -12.97 -9.77
CA ASN A 225 15.87 -13.14 -10.29
C ASN A 225 15.89 -13.65 -11.75
N GLN A 226 15.29 -12.90 -12.68
CA GLN A 226 15.61 -13.01 -14.11
C GLN A 226 16.43 -11.78 -14.53
N GLU A 227 17.75 -11.83 -14.31
CA GLU A 227 18.69 -10.96 -15.02
C GLU A 227 19.17 -11.66 -16.29
N ASN A 228 18.99 -10.96 -17.42
CA ASN A 228 19.28 -11.39 -18.77
C ASN A 228 20.79 -11.62 -18.99
N GLY A 229 21.24 -12.87 -18.86
CA GLY A 229 22.56 -13.31 -19.33
C GLY A 229 22.42 -14.26 -20.52
N PRO A 230 23.20 -14.09 -21.61
CA PRO A 230 23.06 -14.89 -22.83
C PRO A 230 23.50 -16.34 -22.55
N ARG A 231 22.62 -17.30 -22.81
CA ARG A 231 22.87 -18.74 -22.66
C ARG A 231 22.82 -19.43 -24.03
N ASP A 232 23.75 -20.37 -24.18
CA ASP A 232 23.97 -21.22 -25.35
C ASP A 232 22.77 -22.16 -25.59
N ILE A 233 22.29 -22.26 -26.84
CA ILE A 233 20.92 -22.68 -27.23
C ILE A 233 20.72 -24.21 -27.28
N ASN A 234 21.72 -25.01 -26.90
CA ASN A 234 21.63 -26.46 -27.06
C ASN A 234 21.16 -27.17 -25.77
N GLU A 235 19.94 -27.71 -25.84
CA GLU A 235 19.35 -28.78 -25.01
C GLU A 235 18.82 -28.45 -23.59
N VAL A 236 18.25 -27.26 -23.37
CA VAL A 236 17.41 -27.02 -22.18
C VAL A 236 15.97 -26.75 -22.62
N CYS A 237 15.06 -27.70 -22.36
CA CYS A 237 13.63 -27.51 -22.56
C CYS A 237 13.17 -26.25 -21.81
N GLU A 238 12.66 -25.27 -22.55
CA GLU A 238 11.95 -24.12 -22.00
C GLU A 238 10.77 -24.63 -21.17
N CYS A 239 10.70 -24.25 -19.89
CA CYS A 239 9.49 -24.38 -19.10
C CYS A 239 8.42 -23.50 -19.80
N PRO A 240 7.43 -24.07 -20.52
CA PRO A 240 6.46 -23.24 -21.24
C PRO A 240 5.57 -22.53 -20.22
N GLN A 241 5.20 -21.29 -20.55
CA GLN A 241 4.26 -20.36 -19.87
C GLN A 241 3.64 -20.86 -18.56
N GLU A 242 3.76 -20.06 -17.49
CA GLU A 242 3.18 -20.32 -16.16
C GLU A 242 1.81 -21.02 -16.26
N PRO A 243 1.61 -22.15 -15.53
CA PRO A 243 0.33 -22.84 -15.56
C PRO A 243 -0.79 -21.89 -15.13
N SER A 244 -1.93 -21.96 -15.83
CA SER A 244 -3.09 -21.13 -15.48
C SER A 244 -3.53 -21.35 -14.03
N ARG A 245 -4.12 -20.33 -13.40
CA ARG A 245 -4.63 -20.40 -12.01
C ARG A 245 -5.49 -21.64 -11.76
N LEU A 246 -6.37 -21.97 -12.71
CA LEU A 246 -7.19 -23.18 -12.68
C LEU A 246 -6.35 -24.46 -12.70
N THR A 247 -5.35 -24.54 -13.57
CA THR A 247 -4.44 -25.71 -13.64
C THR A 247 -3.73 -25.91 -12.31
N THR A 248 -3.18 -24.83 -11.75
CA THR A 248 -2.49 -24.84 -10.46
C THR A 248 -3.44 -25.27 -9.33
N ALA A 249 -4.65 -24.72 -9.29
CA ALA A 249 -5.65 -25.05 -8.27
C ALA A 249 -6.12 -26.51 -8.35
N VAL A 250 -6.45 -27.00 -9.55
CA VAL A 250 -6.92 -28.38 -9.78
C VAL A 250 -5.82 -29.39 -9.46
N GLN A 251 -4.59 -29.16 -9.92
CA GLN A 251 -3.46 -30.02 -9.61
C GLN A 251 -3.18 -30.04 -8.10
N ARG A 252 -3.17 -28.87 -7.45
CA ARG A 252 -2.98 -28.79 -6.00
C ARG A 252 -4.04 -29.59 -5.24
N TRP A 253 -5.32 -29.38 -5.56
CA TRP A 253 -6.41 -30.12 -4.93
C TRP A 253 -6.30 -31.63 -5.15
N TYR A 254 -5.96 -32.05 -6.37
CA TYR A 254 -5.80 -33.48 -6.68
C TYR A 254 -4.69 -34.11 -5.84
N TYR A 255 -3.57 -33.40 -5.62
CA TYR A 255 -2.48 -33.87 -4.75
C TYR A 255 -2.94 -34.05 -3.30
N GLN A 256 -3.55 -33.01 -2.75
CA GLN A 256 -3.98 -32.97 -1.36
C GLN A 256 -5.04 -34.05 -1.10
N ASN A 257 -6.05 -34.12 -1.97
CA ASN A 257 -7.11 -35.11 -1.89
C ASN A 257 -6.57 -36.55 -2.02
N SER A 258 -5.52 -36.76 -2.83
CA SER A 258 -4.86 -38.07 -2.95
C SER A 258 -4.13 -38.46 -1.65
N TRP A 259 -3.44 -37.51 -1.00
CA TRP A 259 -2.87 -37.73 0.33
C TRP A 259 -3.94 -37.99 1.39
N GLU A 260 -4.98 -37.17 1.44
CA GLU A 260 -6.08 -37.34 2.40
C GLU A 260 -6.77 -38.69 2.22
N LYS A 261 -7.07 -39.12 0.99
CA LYS A 261 -7.61 -40.46 0.70
C LYS A 261 -6.68 -41.59 1.15
N LEU A 262 -5.38 -41.46 0.91
CA LEU A 262 -4.40 -42.46 1.34
C LEU A 262 -4.30 -42.56 2.87
N LEU A 263 -4.32 -41.43 3.57
CA LEU A 263 -4.19 -41.41 5.03
C LEU A 263 -5.50 -41.85 5.72
N THR A 264 -6.66 -41.42 5.20
CA THR A 264 -7.98 -41.86 5.67
C THR A 264 -8.27 -43.33 5.40
N SER A 265 -7.59 -43.96 4.43
CA SER A 265 -7.69 -45.41 4.21
C SER A 265 -7.20 -46.26 5.40
N GLY A 266 -6.62 -45.62 6.43
CA GLY A 266 -6.13 -46.27 7.64
C GLY A 266 -4.76 -46.93 7.49
N ARG A 267 -4.06 -46.76 6.34
CA ARG A 267 -2.75 -47.39 6.07
C ARG A 267 -1.74 -47.16 7.20
N TYR A 268 -1.66 -45.93 7.69
CA TYR A 268 -0.73 -45.56 8.77
C TYR A 268 -1.35 -45.60 10.17
N ASP A 269 -2.65 -45.85 10.29
CA ASP A 269 -3.41 -45.95 11.55
C ASP A 269 -3.70 -47.40 11.96
N THR A 270 -3.07 -48.38 11.30
CA THR A 270 -3.22 -49.83 11.61
C THR A 270 -2.69 -50.21 12.99
N LYS A 271 -1.82 -49.40 13.59
CA LYS A 271 -1.25 -49.60 14.92
C LYS A 271 -1.54 -48.37 15.77
N ASP A 272 -1.92 -48.57 17.03
CA ASP A 272 -2.12 -47.48 18.00
C ASP A 272 -0.82 -46.72 18.36
N THR A 273 0.32 -47.04 17.75
CA THR A 273 1.62 -46.44 18.05
C THR A 273 2.17 -45.55 16.93
N PHE A 274 1.44 -45.39 15.83
CA PHE A 274 1.91 -44.59 14.69
C PHE A 274 0.73 -43.97 13.97
N THR A 275 0.88 -42.72 13.53
CA THR A 275 -0.09 -42.04 12.65
C THR A 275 0.64 -41.02 11.78
N VAL A 276 0.06 -40.70 10.63
CA VAL A 276 0.56 -39.65 9.72
C VAL A 276 -0.57 -38.69 9.44
N ILE A 277 -0.32 -37.39 9.65
CA ILE A 277 -1.26 -36.31 9.43
C ILE A 277 -0.73 -35.39 8.34
N TYR A 278 -1.54 -35.17 7.30
CA TYR A 278 -1.22 -34.22 6.24
C TYR A 278 -1.45 -32.78 6.70
N GLN A 279 -0.46 -31.93 6.55
CA GLN A 279 -0.44 -30.53 6.97
C GLN A 279 -0.37 -29.63 5.72
N SER A 280 -1.53 -29.15 5.27
CA SER A 280 -1.75 -28.36 4.05
C SER A 280 -2.03 -26.87 4.33
N PHE A 281 -1.47 -26.28 5.38
CA PHE A 281 -1.84 -24.91 5.77
C PHE A 281 -1.07 -23.79 5.03
N LEU A 282 -0.08 -24.10 4.19
CA LEU A 282 0.76 -23.09 3.51
C LEU A 282 0.17 -22.54 2.20
N HIS A 283 -1.00 -23.01 1.77
CA HIS A 283 -1.54 -22.75 0.43
C HIS A 283 -2.17 -21.37 0.21
N GLU A 284 -2.37 -20.59 1.29
CA GLU A 284 -3.09 -19.30 1.26
C GLU A 284 -2.23 -18.11 1.75
N MET A 285 -0.90 -18.28 1.86
CA MET A 285 -0.02 -17.15 2.14
C MET A 285 0.02 -16.23 0.90
N GLU A 286 -0.56 -15.05 1.03
CA GLU A 286 -0.43 -13.98 0.03
C GLU A 286 1.08 -13.62 -0.10
N PRO A 287 1.65 -13.52 -1.33
CA PRO A 287 3.05 -13.15 -1.52
C PRO A 287 3.42 -11.82 -0.85
N SER A 288 2.43 -10.93 -0.70
CA SER A 288 2.51 -9.62 -0.02
C SER A 288 2.85 -9.71 1.48
N VAL A 289 2.59 -10.85 2.14
CA VAL A 289 2.98 -11.06 3.56
C VAL A 289 4.51 -11.09 3.71
N PHE A 290 5.24 -11.39 2.62
CA PHE A 290 6.70 -11.51 2.61
C PHE A 290 7.31 -10.75 1.43
N PRO A 291 7.68 -9.46 1.60
CA PRO A 291 8.62 -8.85 0.68
C PRO A 291 9.98 -9.53 0.89
N ILE A 292 10.23 -10.67 0.23
CA ILE A 292 11.57 -11.25 0.11
C ILE A 292 12.32 -10.46 -0.97
N LYS A 293 12.36 -9.14 -0.83
CA LYS A 293 13.45 -8.33 -1.36
C LYS A 293 14.62 -8.57 -0.41
N GLN A 294 15.52 -9.46 -0.84
CA GLN A 294 16.88 -9.64 -0.30
C GLN A 294 16.97 -9.73 1.23
N THR A 295 16.72 -10.95 1.73
CA THR A 295 17.19 -11.51 3.01
C THR A 295 17.57 -10.54 4.14
N SER A 296 16.61 -10.32 5.03
CA SER A 296 16.84 -9.90 6.41
C SER A 296 16.54 -11.05 7.39
N GLY A 297 17.30 -11.15 8.49
CA GLY A 297 17.08 -12.18 9.53
C GLY A 297 15.78 -12.02 10.34
N SER A 298 15.13 -10.85 10.29
CA SER A 298 13.87 -10.58 11.00
C SER A 298 12.64 -11.11 10.25
N SER A 299 12.63 -11.05 8.91
CA SER A 299 11.59 -11.66 8.08
C SER A 299 11.62 -13.19 8.17
N LEU A 300 12.82 -13.78 8.20
CA LEU A 300 13.01 -15.22 8.41
C LEU A 300 12.42 -15.67 9.75
N LYS A 301 12.69 -14.94 10.85
CA LYS A 301 12.12 -15.22 12.18
C LYS A 301 10.59 -15.17 12.18
N LYS A 302 9.98 -14.15 11.54
CA LYS A 302 8.51 -14.04 11.43
C LYS A 302 7.92 -15.21 10.64
N LEU A 303 8.54 -15.58 9.52
CA LEU A 303 8.15 -16.74 8.71
C LEU A 303 8.23 -18.02 9.55
N SER A 304 9.33 -18.22 10.29
CA SER A 304 9.51 -19.37 11.15
C SER A 304 8.48 -19.44 12.28
N THR A 305 8.15 -18.31 12.91
CA THR A 305 7.09 -18.23 13.93
C THR A 305 5.73 -18.54 13.33
N ALA A 306 5.39 -17.95 12.18
CA ALA A 306 4.11 -18.21 11.51
C ALA A 306 3.97 -19.69 11.15
N LEU A 307 5.01 -20.30 10.55
CA LEU A 307 5.02 -21.71 10.21
C LEU A 307 4.85 -22.61 11.45
N ALA A 308 5.52 -22.27 12.55
CA ALA A 308 5.41 -23.03 13.80
C ALA A 308 4.00 -22.92 14.42
N VAL A 309 3.38 -21.73 14.40
CA VAL A 309 2.02 -21.52 14.91
C VAL A 309 1.00 -22.25 14.03
N SER A 310 1.16 -22.23 12.70
CA SER A 310 0.28 -22.97 11.78
C SER A 310 0.39 -24.48 11.98
N LEU A 311 1.62 -24.99 12.14
CA LEU A 311 1.85 -26.40 12.44
C LEU A 311 1.26 -26.81 13.79
N TRP A 312 1.38 -25.95 14.81
CA TRP A 312 0.71 -26.13 16.09
C TRP A 312 -0.80 -26.22 15.94
N ASN A 313 -1.43 -25.19 15.36
CA ASN A 313 -2.88 -25.14 15.16
C ASN A 313 -3.39 -26.33 14.34
N GLY A 314 -2.66 -26.72 13.29
CA GLY A 314 -2.98 -27.87 12.45
C GLY A 314 -2.91 -29.24 13.14
N MET A 315 -2.33 -29.34 14.33
CA MET A 315 -2.40 -30.55 15.18
C MET A 315 -3.55 -30.48 16.21
N ILE A 316 -4.00 -29.27 16.55
CA ILE A 316 -5.09 -29.03 17.52
C ILE A 316 -6.46 -28.96 16.83
N ASP A 317 -6.50 -28.74 15.52
CA ASP A 317 -7.74 -28.76 14.74
C ASP A 317 -8.11 -30.16 14.23
N PRO A 318 -9.42 -30.47 14.13
CA PRO A 318 -9.90 -31.71 13.50
C PRO A 318 -9.39 -31.87 12.07
N THR A 319 -8.92 -33.08 11.71
CA THR A 319 -8.50 -33.41 10.34
C THR A 319 -9.67 -33.23 9.36
N GLY A 320 -9.49 -32.44 8.30
CA GLY A 320 -10.54 -32.09 7.34
C GLY A 320 -11.42 -30.88 7.70
N LYS A 321 -11.20 -30.24 8.86
CA LYS A 321 -11.71 -28.89 9.22
C LYS A 321 -10.58 -27.92 9.58
N LYS A 322 -9.36 -28.15 9.07
CA LYS A 322 -8.24 -27.20 9.27
C LYS A 322 -8.67 -25.87 8.64
N GLU A 323 -9.02 -24.91 9.48
CA GLU A 323 -9.53 -23.61 9.06
C GLU A 323 -8.49 -22.85 8.22
N GLU A 324 -9.05 -22.03 7.32
CA GLU A 324 -8.41 -21.15 6.35
C GLU A 324 -7.35 -20.22 6.97
N PHE A 325 -6.34 -19.85 6.19
CA PHE A 325 -5.26 -18.99 6.65
C PHE A 325 -5.77 -17.55 6.88
N PHE A 326 -5.22 -16.88 7.90
CA PHE A 326 -5.58 -15.51 8.23
C PHE A 326 -4.98 -14.53 7.21
N THR A 327 -5.84 -13.69 6.62
CA THR A 327 -5.46 -12.62 5.71
C THR A 327 -4.62 -11.54 6.40
N THR A 328 -3.87 -10.80 5.59
CA THR A 328 -3.03 -9.65 5.90
C THR A 328 -3.49 -8.83 7.11
N GLY A 329 -2.62 -8.68 8.10
CA GLY A 329 -2.82 -7.81 9.28
C GLY A 329 -3.27 -8.47 10.58
N GLN A 330 -3.75 -9.72 10.56
CA GLN A 330 -4.19 -10.42 11.78
C GLN A 330 -3.07 -11.29 12.39
N ARG A 331 -2.84 -11.16 13.70
CA ARG A 331 -1.97 -12.09 14.47
C ARG A 331 -2.61 -13.47 14.43
N ILE A 332 -1.88 -14.51 13.99
CA ILE A 332 -2.36 -15.90 14.04
C ILE A 332 -2.61 -16.27 15.52
N PRO A 333 -3.86 -16.49 15.97
CA PRO A 333 -4.10 -16.89 17.34
C PRO A 333 -3.62 -18.33 17.55
N VAL A 334 -2.94 -18.57 18.66
CA VAL A 334 -2.60 -19.94 19.09
C VAL A 334 -3.86 -20.63 19.59
N LYS A 335 -4.26 -21.72 18.96
CA LYS A 335 -5.37 -22.57 19.41
C LYS A 335 -4.93 -23.42 20.60
N CYS A 336 -5.84 -23.61 21.55
CA CYS A 336 -5.57 -24.35 22.77
C CYS A 336 -6.36 -25.67 22.79
N PRO A 337 -5.76 -26.77 23.28
CA PRO A 337 -6.51 -27.98 23.56
C PRO A 337 -7.66 -27.68 24.51
N THR A 338 -8.80 -28.32 24.29
CA THR A 338 -10.00 -28.14 25.14
C THR A 338 -10.17 -29.34 26.05
N GLN A 339 -10.94 -29.20 27.14
CA GLN A 339 -11.27 -30.34 28.00
C GLN A 339 -11.97 -31.49 27.23
N LYS A 340 -12.73 -31.16 26.19
CA LYS A 340 -13.45 -32.12 25.33
C LYS A 340 -12.52 -32.86 24.37
N HIS A 341 -11.46 -32.19 23.91
CA HIS A 341 -10.46 -32.72 22.98
C HIS A 341 -9.04 -32.37 23.47
N PRO A 342 -8.54 -33.04 24.52
CA PRO A 342 -7.22 -32.76 25.09
C PRO A 342 -6.07 -33.40 24.28
N TYR A 343 -6.39 -34.16 23.24
CA TYR A 343 -5.47 -34.92 22.40
C TYR A 343 -5.25 -34.24 21.04
N LEU A 344 -4.14 -34.59 20.37
CA LEU A 344 -3.90 -34.22 18.97
C LEU A 344 -4.88 -34.95 18.05
N PHE A 345 -5.38 -34.26 17.03
CA PHE A 345 -6.30 -34.87 16.07
C PHE A 345 -5.59 -35.79 15.09
N THR A 346 -6.23 -36.91 14.81
CA THR A 346 -5.84 -37.95 13.85
C THR A 346 -7.02 -38.32 12.98
N TYR A 347 -6.79 -38.95 11.82
CA TYR A 347 -7.89 -39.39 10.97
C TYR A 347 -8.84 -40.39 11.68
N ARG A 348 -8.34 -41.17 12.66
CA ARG A 348 -9.13 -42.13 13.43
C ARG A 348 -9.91 -41.54 14.62
N ASN A 349 -9.38 -40.53 15.33
CA ASN A 349 -10.10 -39.89 16.45
C ASN A 349 -10.99 -38.71 16.04
N ASN A 350 -10.94 -38.34 14.76
CA ASN A 350 -11.83 -37.36 14.18
C ASN A 350 -13.19 -38.02 13.91
N ASN A 351 -14.24 -37.57 14.59
CA ASN A 351 -15.61 -38.03 14.35
C ASN A 351 -16.14 -37.49 13.01
N LYS A 352 -15.67 -38.03 11.88
CA LYS A 352 -16.37 -37.94 10.60
C LYS A 352 -16.57 -39.33 10.02
N LEU A 353 -17.84 -39.73 9.93
CA LEU A 353 -18.30 -40.74 8.99
C LEU A 353 -17.65 -40.46 7.63
N SER A 354 -16.95 -41.45 7.10
CA SER A 354 -16.63 -41.53 5.67
C SER A 354 -17.92 -41.68 4.88
N SER A 355 -18.75 -40.63 4.80
CA SER A 355 -19.76 -40.54 3.77
C SER A 355 -19.04 -40.13 2.49
N THR A 356 -18.32 -41.06 1.85
CA THR A 356 -18.27 -41.04 0.39
C THR A 356 -19.73 -41.17 -0.03
N PRO A 357 -20.37 -40.14 -0.61
CA PRO A 357 -21.64 -40.38 -1.26
C PRO A 357 -21.35 -41.44 -2.31
N GLU A 358 -22.10 -42.55 -2.31
CA GLU A 358 -22.14 -43.40 -3.49
C GLU A 358 -22.41 -42.45 -4.66
N ILE A 359 -21.43 -42.32 -5.55
CA ILE A 359 -21.59 -41.62 -6.81
C ILE A 359 -22.63 -42.46 -7.55
N LYS A 360 -23.91 -42.16 -7.37
CA LYS A 360 -24.94 -42.58 -8.31
C LYS A 360 -24.39 -42.15 -9.66
N ARG A 361 -24.13 -43.11 -10.55
CA ARG A 361 -23.81 -42.82 -11.95
C ARG A 361 -25.03 -42.08 -12.50
N ILE A 362 -25.03 -40.76 -12.38
CA ILE A 362 -25.91 -39.91 -13.17
C ILE A 362 -25.32 -40.07 -14.56
N SER A 363 -25.98 -40.92 -15.37
CA SER A 363 -25.73 -40.98 -16.81
C SER A 363 -25.72 -39.55 -17.33
N GLU A 364 -24.77 -39.17 -18.20
CA GLU A 364 -24.71 -37.84 -18.82
C GLU A 364 -26.13 -37.38 -19.21
N THR A 365 -26.75 -36.55 -18.38
CA THR A 365 -28.06 -35.96 -18.69
C THR A 365 -27.77 -34.83 -19.65
N ARG A 366 -27.56 -35.19 -20.91
CA ARG A 366 -27.51 -34.23 -22.01
C ARG A 366 -28.92 -33.70 -22.22
N GLU A 367 -29.09 -32.40 -22.03
CA GLU A 367 -30.37 -31.74 -22.20
C GLU A 367 -30.57 -31.33 -23.65
N GLY A 368 -31.15 -32.26 -24.41
CA GLY A 368 -31.74 -31.95 -25.70
C GLY A 368 -32.96 -31.06 -25.56
N THR A 369 -33.28 -30.34 -26.64
CA THR A 369 -34.56 -29.66 -26.80
C THR A 369 -35.05 -29.81 -28.22
N GLU A 370 -36.29 -29.43 -28.45
CA GLU A 370 -36.89 -29.38 -29.77
C GLU A 370 -37.39 -27.95 -30.04
N ILE A 371 -37.27 -27.51 -31.28
CA ILE A 371 -37.86 -26.24 -31.75
C ILE A 371 -38.59 -26.51 -33.06
N ARG A 372 -39.88 -26.16 -33.11
CA ARG A 372 -40.73 -26.30 -34.29
C ARG A 372 -41.46 -25.00 -34.55
N CYS A 373 -40.88 -24.17 -35.41
CA CYS A 373 -41.43 -22.90 -35.81
C CYS A 373 -42.20 -23.01 -37.13
N PRO A 374 -43.30 -22.25 -37.31
CA PRO A 374 -44.06 -22.28 -38.56
C PRO A 374 -43.27 -21.77 -39.77
N ASP A 375 -42.43 -20.76 -39.56
CA ASP A 375 -41.52 -20.19 -40.57
C ASP A 375 -40.08 -20.39 -40.07
N MET A 376 -39.27 -21.10 -40.86
CA MET A 376 -37.84 -21.28 -40.65
C MET A 376 -37.03 -20.88 -41.89
N ASP A 377 -37.66 -20.27 -42.89
CA ASP A 377 -37.01 -19.98 -44.16
C ASP A 377 -36.16 -18.69 -44.06
N PRO A 378 -35.04 -18.62 -44.82
CA PRO A 378 -34.28 -17.39 -44.96
C PRO A 378 -35.12 -16.31 -45.66
N SER A 379 -34.69 -15.05 -45.53
CA SER A 379 -35.31 -13.95 -46.25
C SER A 379 -35.24 -14.19 -47.77
N ASN A 380 -36.29 -13.81 -48.51
CA ASN A 380 -36.38 -13.98 -49.98
C ASN A 380 -35.18 -13.38 -50.73
N ALA A 381 -34.52 -12.39 -50.16
CA ALA A 381 -33.23 -11.86 -50.59
C ALA A 381 -32.35 -11.67 -49.36
N VAL A 382 -31.02 -11.77 -49.53
CA VAL A 382 -30.06 -11.55 -48.44
C VAL A 382 -30.28 -10.14 -47.87
N PRO A 383 -30.60 -9.99 -46.57
CA PRO A 383 -30.92 -8.68 -46.03
C PRO A 383 -29.71 -7.75 -46.09
N THR A 384 -29.95 -6.47 -46.33
CA THR A 384 -28.90 -5.42 -46.33
C THR A 384 -28.83 -4.67 -45.01
N SER A 385 -29.76 -4.91 -44.10
CA SER A 385 -29.89 -4.22 -42.81
C SER A 385 -30.09 -5.25 -41.70
N VAL A 386 -29.33 -5.12 -40.62
CA VAL A 386 -29.35 -6.02 -39.45
C VAL A 386 -30.71 -6.01 -38.76
N HIS A 387 -31.48 -4.94 -38.95
CA HIS A 387 -32.83 -4.78 -38.41
C HIS A 387 -33.89 -5.64 -39.12
N HIS A 388 -33.54 -6.26 -40.25
CA HIS A 388 -34.38 -7.21 -41.01
C HIS A 388 -33.76 -8.61 -41.06
N LEU A 389 -32.89 -8.94 -40.10
CA LEU A 389 -32.17 -10.21 -40.07
C LEU A 389 -33.04 -11.31 -39.45
N ARG A 390 -33.38 -12.35 -40.24
CA ARG A 390 -34.04 -13.57 -39.73
C ARG A 390 -32.99 -14.57 -39.21
N PRO A 391 -33.35 -15.49 -38.30
CA PRO A 391 -32.41 -16.53 -37.83
C PRO A 391 -31.79 -17.36 -38.97
N ALA A 392 -32.56 -17.68 -40.01
CA ALA A 392 -32.10 -18.45 -41.17
C ALA A 392 -31.14 -17.69 -42.11
N ASP A 393 -31.07 -16.35 -42.00
CA ASP A 393 -30.14 -15.52 -42.79
C ASP A 393 -28.69 -15.60 -42.27
N ILE A 394 -28.51 -16.01 -41.01
CA ILE A 394 -27.20 -16.10 -40.35
C ILE A 394 -26.44 -17.29 -40.90
N LYS A 395 -25.22 -17.04 -41.37
CA LYS A 395 -24.36 -18.08 -41.97
C LYS A 395 -23.12 -18.38 -41.14
N VAL A 396 -22.69 -17.44 -40.30
CA VAL A 396 -21.47 -17.59 -39.48
C VAL A 396 -21.77 -17.29 -38.03
N ILE A 397 -21.28 -18.14 -37.13
CA ILE A 397 -21.31 -17.90 -35.67
C ILE A 397 -19.90 -17.81 -35.09
N GLY A 398 -19.65 -16.81 -34.24
CA GLY A 398 -18.39 -16.57 -33.53
C GLY A 398 -18.61 -16.29 -32.05
N ALA A 399 -17.58 -16.44 -31.22
CA ALA A 399 -17.69 -16.14 -29.79
C ALA A 399 -16.38 -15.63 -29.18
N LEU A 400 -16.52 -14.75 -28.20
CA LEU A 400 -15.45 -14.14 -27.39
C LEU A 400 -15.80 -14.31 -25.90
N GLY A 401 -14.79 -14.48 -25.05
CA GLY A 401 -15.04 -14.58 -23.61
C GLY A 401 -14.00 -15.34 -22.80
N ASP A 402 -14.47 -15.96 -21.72
CA ASP A 402 -13.67 -16.70 -20.75
C ASP A 402 -13.89 -18.23 -20.81
N SER A 403 -13.64 -18.91 -19.69
CA SER A 403 -13.78 -20.35 -19.55
C SER A 403 -15.22 -20.86 -19.69
N LEU A 404 -16.23 -20.04 -19.41
CA LEU A 404 -17.64 -20.41 -19.62
C LEU A 404 -17.97 -20.43 -21.12
N THR A 405 -17.45 -19.47 -21.89
CA THR A 405 -17.57 -19.49 -23.35
C THR A 405 -16.68 -20.57 -23.99
N ALA A 406 -15.56 -20.94 -23.35
CA ALA A 406 -14.72 -22.05 -23.79
C ALA A 406 -15.28 -23.45 -23.46
N GLY A 407 -16.26 -23.56 -22.55
CA GLY A 407 -16.85 -24.83 -22.13
C GLY A 407 -15.96 -25.64 -21.18
N ASN A 408 -15.19 -24.99 -20.31
CA ASN A 408 -14.38 -25.68 -19.30
C ASN A 408 -15.22 -26.61 -18.43
N GLY A 409 -14.89 -27.89 -18.41
CA GLY A 409 -15.58 -28.89 -17.59
C GLY A 409 -17.03 -29.20 -17.97
N ALA A 410 -17.56 -28.65 -19.07
CA ALA A 410 -18.97 -28.81 -19.43
C ALA A 410 -19.38 -30.27 -19.68
N GLY A 411 -18.46 -31.12 -20.15
CA GLY A 411 -18.67 -32.56 -20.35
C GLY A 411 -18.06 -33.44 -19.27
N SER A 412 -17.59 -32.87 -18.16
CA SER A 412 -16.94 -33.64 -17.10
C SER A 412 -17.93 -34.54 -16.37
N THR A 413 -17.51 -35.76 -16.07
CA THR A 413 -18.30 -36.66 -15.21
C THR A 413 -18.25 -36.21 -13.74
N PRO A 414 -19.32 -36.43 -12.96
CA PRO A 414 -19.34 -36.07 -11.54
C PRO A 414 -18.13 -36.60 -10.78
N GLY A 415 -17.42 -35.71 -10.08
CA GLY A 415 -16.22 -36.03 -9.29
C GLY A 415 -14.91 -36.12 -10.07
N ASN A 416 -14.91 -36.05 -11.41
CA ASN A 416 -13.68 -36.03 -12.21
C ASN A 416 -13.09 -34.61 -12.29
N ILE A 417 -12.42 -34.18 -11.22
CA ILE A 417 -11.89 -32.81 -11.12
C ILE A 417 -10.86 -32.46 -12.20
N LEU A 418 -10.05 -33.44 -12.64
CA LEU A 418 -8.97 -33.18 -13.59
C LEU A 418 -9.51 -32.78 -14.95
N ASP A 419 -10.70 -33.27 -15.28
CA ASP A 419 -11.38 -33.04 -16.55
C ASP A 419 -11.97 -31.62 -16.65
N VAL A 420 -12.05 -30.88 -15.54
CA VAL A 420 -12.37 -29.44 -15.56
C VAL A 420 -11.35 -28.62 -16.37
N LEU A 421 -10.11 -29.13 -16.48
CA LEU A 421 -9.07 -28.53 -17.34
C LEU A 421 -9.37 -28.73 -18.83
N THR A 422 -10.26 -29.65 -19.18
CA THR A 422 -10.72 -29.90 -20.55
C THR A 422 -11.71 -28.81 -20.97
N GLN A 423 -11.44 -28.16 -22.11
CA GLN A 423 -12.30 -27.15 -22.72
C GLN A 423 -13.22 -27.83 -23.73
N TYR A 424 -14.46 -28.13 -23.34
CA TYR A 424 -15.48 -28.77 -24.19
C TYR A 424 -16.11 -27.77 -25.14
N ARG A 425 -15.31 -27.31 -26.11
CA ARG A 425 -15.70 -26.30 -27.09
C ARG A 425 -17.04 -26.61 -27.77
N GLY A 426 -17.27 -27.89 -28.09
CA GLY A 426 -18.51 -28.35 -28.73
C GLY A 426 -19.78 -28.33 -27.86
N LEU A 427 -19.66 -28.12 -26.54
CA LEU A 427 -20.78 -28.03 -25.59
C LEU A 427 -21.02 -26.59 -25.09
N SER A 428 -20.24 -25.61 -25.58
CA SER A 428 -20.39 -24.21 -25.17
C SER A 428 -21.77 -23.66 -25.53
N TRP A 429 -22.39 -22.94 -24.60
CA TRP A 429 -23.79 -22.51 -24.70
C TRP A 429 -24.00 -21.52 -25.86
N SER A 430 -22.99 -20.71 -26.15
CA SER A 430 -23.04 -19.65 -27.15
C SER A 430 -22.59 -20.06 -28.56
N ILE A 431 -21.85 -21.17 -28.72
CA ILE A 431 -21.23 -21.53 -30.01
C ILE A 431 -20.94 -23.03 -30.23
N GLY A 432 -21.10 -23.89 -29.22
CA GLY A 432 -20.83 -25.32 -29.37
C GLY A 432 -21.81 -25.98 -30.34
N GLY A 433 -21.35 -26.81 -31.26
CA GLY A 433 -22.17 -27.49 -32.27
C GLY A 433 -21.97 -28.99 -32.31
N ASN A 434 -21.66 -29.62 -31.17
CA ASN A 434 -21.69 -31.08 -31.10
C ASN A 434 -23.10 -31.61 -31.36
N GLU A 435 -23.21 -32.69 -32.12
CA GLU A 435 -24.45 -33.41 -32.39
C GLU A 435 -25.55 -32.50 -33.00
N ASN A 436 -26.73 -32.48 -32.40
CA ASN A 436 -27.90 -31.71 -32.84
C ASN A 436 -28.69 -31.19 -31.63
N ILE A 437 -29.71 -30.36 -31.86
CA ILE A 437 -30.49 -29.75 -30.78
C ILE A 437 -31.20 -30.78 -29.90
N SER A 438 -31.60 -31.94 -30.45
CA SER A 438 -32.30 -33.00 -29.71
C SER A 438 -31.45 -33.70 -28.64
N THR A 439 -30.15 -33.42 -28.60
CA THR A 439 -29.19 -33.98 -27.64
C THR A 439 -28.41 -32.90 -26.91
N VAL A 440 -27.98 -31.86 -27.61
CA VAL A 440 -27.13 -30.79 -27.07
C VAL A 440 -27.75 -29.43 -27.44
N THR A 441 -28.38 -28.77 -26.46
CA THR A 441 -28.93 -27.42 -26.66
C THR A 441 -27.85 -26.36 -26.54
N THR A 442 -27.58 -25.66 -27.64
CA THR A 442 -26.66 -24.50 -27.73
C THR A 442 -27.22 -23.51 -28.75
N LEU A 443 -26.77 -22.25 -28.73
CA LEU A 443 -27.19 -21.28 -29.75
C LEU A 443 -26.88 -21.77 -31.18
N ALA A 444 -25.72 -22.39 -31.40
CA ALA A 444 -25.35 -22.91 -32.72
C ALA A 444 -26.29 -24.04 -33.18
N ASN A 445 -26.65 -24.98 -32.29
CA ASN A 445 -27.58 -26.05 -32.66
C ASN A 445 -29.02 -25.54 -32.85
N ILE A 446 -29.43 -24.49 -32.14
CA ILE A 446 -30.72 -23.82 -32.39
C ILE A 446 -30.71 -23.17 -33.79
N LEU A 447 -29.68 -22.38 -34.11
CA LEU A 447 -29.56 -21.74 -35.42
C LEU A 447 -29.46 -22.72 -36.58
N ARG A 448 -28.88 -23.92 -36.36
CA ARG A 448 -28.79 -24.98 -37.37
C ARG A 448 -30.15 -25.57 -37.77
N GLU A 449 -31.18 -25.44 -36.94
CA GLU A 449 -32.55 -25.81 -37.32
C GLU A 449 -33.15 -24.82 -38.32
N PHE A 450 -32.74 -23.55 -38.28
CA PHE A 450 -33.13 -22.51 -39.25
C PHE A 450 -32.23 -22.48 -40.48
N ASN A 451 -30.92 -22.69 -40.30
CA ASN A 451 -29.94 -22.77 -41.38
C ASN A 451 -28.96 -23.93 -41.16
N PRO A 452 -29.23 -25.11 -41.75
CA PRO A 452 -28.35 -26.28 -41.63
C PRO A 452 -26.93 -26.06 -42.19
N SER A 453 -26.73 -25.02 -43.01
CA SER A 453 -25.43 -24.67 -43.60
C SER A 453 -24.60 -23.70 -42.73
N LEU A 454 -25.05 -23.38 -41.51
CA LEU A 454 -24.31 -22.55 -40.56
C LEU A 454 -22.86 -23.06 -40.39
N ILE A 455 -21.89 -22.16 -40.41
CA ILE A 455 -20.49 -22.45 -40.11
C ILE A 455 -19.98 -21.56 -38.96
N GLY A 456 -18.82 -21.87 -38.40
CA GLY A 456 -18.17 -21.09 -37.34
C GLY A 456 -18.23 -21.73 -35.97
N PHE A 457 -19.25 -22.57 -35.74
CA PHE A 457 -19.45 -23.30 -34.49
C PHE A 457 -18.28 -24.22 -34.13
N SER A 458 -18.11 -24.43 -32.83
CA SER A 458 -17.04 -25.29 -32.31
C SER A 458 -17.49 -26.74 -32.17
N THR A 459 -16.55 -27.68 -32.21
CA THR A 459 -16.81 -29.11 -31.94
C THR A 459 -15.74 -29.69 -31.01
N GLY A 460 -16.02 -30.83 -30.39
CA GLY A 460 -15.03 -31.56 -29.59
C GLY A 460 -14.44 -30.74 -28.43
N THR A 461 -13.13 -30.91 -28.20
CA THR A 461 -12.38 -30.28 -27.11
C THR A 461 -11.10 -29.60 -27.62
N GLY A 462 -10.60 -28.61 -26.88
CA GLY A 462 -9.31 -27.99 -27.17
C GLY A 462 -9.23 -26.51 -26.80
N ASN A 463 -8.03 -25.94 -26.83
CA ASN A 463 -7.82 -24.51 -26.58
C ASN A 463 -8.24 -23.64 -27.78
N GLN A 464 -8.13 -22.31 -27.66
CA GLN A 464 -8.53 -21.33 -28.68
C GLN A 464 -7.77 -21.45 -30.01
N ASN A 465 -6.60 -22.09 -29.98
CA ASN A 465 -5.76 -22.36 -31.16
C ASN A 465 -6.06 -23.73 -31.79
N SER A 466 -6.90 -24.55 -31.16
CA SER A 466 -7.26 -25.85 -31.68
C SER A 466 -8.24 -25.72 -32.86
N ALA A 467 -8.14 -26.63 -33.83
CA ALA A 467 -9.07 -26.66 -34.96
C ALA A 467 -10.53 -26.82 -34.51
N ALA A 468 -10.75 -27.48 -33.36
CA ALA A 468 -12.05 -27.75 -32.78
C ALA A 468 -12.73 -26.48 -32.20
N ALA A 469 -11.95 -25.50 -31.73
CA ALA A 469 -12.47 -24.21 -31.27
C ALA A 469 -13.05 -23.37 -32.41
N PHE A 470 -12.47 -23.48 -33.61
CA PHE A 470 -12.85 -22.73 -34.80
C PHE A 470 -12.99 -21.21 -34.55
N LEU A 471 -14.20 -20.62 -34.58
CA LEU A 471 -14.42 -19.19 -34.30
C LEU A 471 -14.74 -18.86 -32.83
N ASN A 472 -14.60 -19.83 -31.92
CA ASN A 472 -14.63 -19.57 -30.49
C ASN A 472 -13.23 -19.16 -30.01
N GLN A 473 -13.03 -17.85 -29.86
CA GLN A 473 -11.76 -17.27 -29.42
C GLN A 473 -11.73 -16.96 -27.93
N ALA A 474 -12.69 -17.50 -27.16
CA ALA A 474 -12.67 -17.40 -25.71
C ALA A 474 -11.47 -18.13 -25.10
N VAL A 475 -10.86 -17.52 -24.08
CA VAL A 475 -9.65 -18.01 -23.42
C VAL A 475 -9.96 -18.31 -21.96
N ALA A 476 -9.66 -19.53 -21.50
CA ALA A 476 -9.91 -19.91 -20.11
C ALA A 476 -9.11 -19.03 -19.13
N GLY A 477 -9.80 -18.48 -18.13
CA GLY A 477 -9.21 -17.52 -17.17
C GLY A 477 -9.03 -16.10 -17.71
N ALA A 478 -9.56 -15.78 -18.88
CA ALA A 478 -9.51 -14.43 -19.43
C ALA A 478 -10.28 -13.42 -18.58
N THR A 479 -9.70 -12.23 -18.47
CA THR A 479 -10.36 -11.01 -18.00
C THR A 479 -10.71 -10.12 -19.21
N SER A 480 -11.49 -9.06 -18.97
CA SER A 480 -11.88 -8.06 -19.98
C SER A 480 -10.68 -7.52 -20.78
N GLU A 481 -9.52 -7.35 -20.13
CA GLU A 481 -8.28 -6.81 -20.71
C GLU A 481 -7.80 -7.58 -21.96
N THR A 482 -8.09 -8.88 -22.04
CA THR A 482 -7.68 -9.72 -23.17
C THR A 482 -8.66 -9.69 -24.35
N LEU A 483 -9.88 -9.17 -24.17
CA LEU A 483 -10.92 -9.17 -25.20
C LEU A 483 -10.50 -8.54 -26.54
N PRO A 484 -9.76 -7.40 -26.58
CA PRO A 484 -9.32 -6.82 -27.85
C PRO A 484 -8.45 -7.78 -28.68
N SER A 485 -7.61 -8.59 -28.02
CA SER A 485 -6.80 -9.61 -28.70
C SER A 485 -7.64 -10.76 -29.23
N GLN A 486 -8.67 -11.18 -28.49
CA GLN A 486 -9.62 -12.21 -28.95
C GLN A 486 -10.42 -11.70 -30.15
N ALA A 487 -10.90 -10.45 -30.11
CA ALA A 487 -11.64 -9.81 -31.20
C ALA A 487 -10.77 -9.73 -32.46
N ARG A 488 -9.51 -9.27 -32.34
CA ARG A 488 -8.55 -9.23 -33.45
C ARG A 488 -8.39 -10.61 -34.09
N ARG A 489 -8.13 -11.64 -33.26
CA ARG A 489 -7.92 -13.01 -33.75
C ARG A 489 -9.18 -13.57 -34.43
N LEU A 490 -10.36 -13.29 -33.90
CA LEU A 490 -11.63 -13.69 -34.51
C LEU A 490 -11.80 -13.06 -35.89
N VAL A 491 -11.51 -11.76 -36.04
CA VAL A 491 -11.55 -11.06 -37.33
C VAL A 491 -10.60 -11.71 -38.34
N ASP A 492 -9.36 -11.98 -37.94
CA ASP A 492 -8.36 -12.61 -38.81
C ASP A 492 -8.82 -14.00 -39.28
N LEU A 493 -9.32 -14.83 -38.37
CA LEU A 493 -9.83 -16.17 -38.69
C LEU A 493 -11.02 -16.12 -39.67
N MET A 494 -11.91 -15.13 -39.52
CA MET A 494 -13.04 -14.94 -40.44
C MET A 494 -12.56 -14.50 -41.84
N LYS A 495 -11.55 -13.63 -41.91
CA LYS A 495 -10.96 -13.17 -43.19
C LYS A 495 -10.15 -14.27 -43.90
N GLU A 496 -9.47 -15.13 -43.15
CA GLU A 496 -8.62 -16.21 -43.67
C GLU A 496 -9.43 -17.41 -44.20
N ASN A 497 -10.66 -17.61 -43.70
CA ASN A 497 -11.44 -18.80 -44.04
C ASN A 497 -12.22 -18.64 -45.35
N LYS A 498 -11.81 -19.37 -46.39
CA LYS A 498 -12.43 -19.35 -47.72
C LYS A 498 -13.90 -19.80 -47.78
N ARG A 499 -14.43 -20.43 -46.72
CA ARG A 499 -15.86 -20.80 -46.63
C ARG A 499 -16.73 -19.65 -46.15
N ILE A 500 -16.14 -18.59 -45.62
CA ILE A 500 -16.84 -17.38 -45.15
C ILE A 500 -16.69 -16.31 -46.22
N ASN A 501 -17.79 -15.85 -46.81
CA ASN A 501 -17.78 -14.59 -47.53
C ASN A 501 -17.76 -13.46 -46.50
N PHE A 502 -16.57 -13.00 -46.14
CA PHE A 502 -16.35 -12.01 -45.08
C PHE A 502 -17.13 -10.71 -45.30
N GLN A 503 -17.46 -10.33 -46.54
CA GLN A 503 -18.22 -9.10 -46.82
C GLN A 503 -19.74 -9.35 -46.80
N ASP A 504 -20.23 -10.43 -47.41
CA ASP A 504 -21.66 -10.60 -47.66
C ASP A 504 -22.41 -11.53 -46.71
N ASP A 505 -21.72 -12.47 -46.05
CA ASP A 505 -22.39 -13.39 -45.13
C ASP A 505 -22.79 -12.68 -43.84
N TRP A 506 -23.98 -12.95 -43.30
CA TRP A 506 -24.37 -12.46 -41.99
C TRP A 506 -23.73 -13.28 -40.88
N LYS A 507 -23.11 -12.59 -39.93
CA LYS A 507 -22.45 -13.20 -38.76
C LYS A 507 -23.23 -12.87 -37.49
N ILE A 508 -23.18 -13.79 -36.53
CA ILE A 508 -23.55 -13.52 -35.15
C ILE A 508 -22.36 -13.79 -34.24
N VAL A 509 -22.04 -12.85 -33.35
CA VAL A 509 -20.92 -12.98 -32.41
C VAL A 509 -21.43 -12.80 -31.00
N THR A 510 -21.17 -13.78 -30.12
CA THR A 510 -21.54 -13.68 -28.70
C THR A 510 -20.32 -13.37 -27.84
N LEU A 511 -20.40 -12.29 -27.06
CA LEU A 511 -19.36 -11.84 -26.13
C LEU A 511 -19.90 -11.97 -24.70
N PHE A 512 -19.15 -12.69 -23.85
CA PHE A 512 -19.44 -12.81 -22.42
C PHE A 512 -18.15 -12.86 -21.61
N ILE A 513 -17.99 -11.95 -20.65
CA ILE A 513 -16.78 -11.77 -19.84
C ILE A 513 -17.13 -11.17 -18.46
N GLY A 514 -16.21 -11.23 -17.50
CA GLY A 514 -16.23 -10.39 -16.30
C GLY A 514 -16.21 -11.15 -14.98
N GLY A 515 -16.48 -12.46 -14.99
CA GLY A 515 -16.40 -13.29 -13.78
C GLY A 515 -14.99 -13.27 -13.17
N ASN A 516 -13.96 -13.44 -14.00
CA ASN A 516 -12.56 -13.43 -13.54
C ASN A 516 -12.13 -12.03 -13.06
N ASP A 517 -12.54 -10.96 -13.74
CA ASP A 517 -12.28 -9.56 -13.33
C ASP A 517 -12.80 -9.32 -11.90
N LEU A 518 -14.04 -9.73 -11.62
CA LEU A 518 -14.63 -9.60 -10.28
C LEU A 518 -13.97 -10.53 -9.26
N CYS A 519 -13.60 -11.75 -9.66
CA CYS A 519 -12.89 -12.70 -8.82
C CYS A 519 -11.49 -12.21 -8.38
N ASP A 520 -10.90 -11.27 -9.13
CA ASP A 520 -9.58 -10.66 -8.86
C ASP A 520 -9.65 -9.19 -8.40
N SER A 521 -10.82 -8.57 -8.43
CA SER A 521 -11.02 -7.14 -8.14
C SER A 521 -10.42 -6.65 -6.83
N CYS A 522 -10.52 -7.44 -5.76
CA CYS A 522 -9.97 -7.10 -4.44
C CYS A 522 -8.45 -7.21 -4.33
N SER A 523 -7.75 -7.73 -5.34
CA SER A 523 -6.28 -7.80 -5.38
C SER A 523 -5.65 -6.59 -6.05
N ASP A 524 -6.35 -5.98 -7.01
CA ASP A 524 -5.93 -4.78 -7.74
C ASP A 524 -7.17 -3.94 -8.13
N PRO A 525 -7.80 -3.24 -7.17
CA PRO A 525 -9.05 -2.51 -7.41
C PRO A 525 -8.97 -1.49 -8.56
N PRO A 526 -7.87 -0.73 -8.75
CA PRO A 526 -7.74 0.17 -9.91
C PRO A 526 -7.79 -0.55 -11.25
N ARG A 527 -7.10 -1.70 -11.37
CA ARG A 527 -7.05 -2.49 -12.61
C ARG A 527 -8.43 -3.04 -12.99
N TYR A 528 -9.19 -3.55 -12.02
CA TYR A 528 -10.50 -4.19 -12.22
C TYR A 528 -11.67 -3.28 -11.90
N SER A 529 -11.53 -1.99 -12.14
CA SER A 529 -12.62 -1.04 -12.04
C SER A 529 -13.70 -1.24 -13.10
N SER A 530 -14.92 -0.77 -12.84
CA SER A 530 -16.03 -0.81 -13.81
C SER A 530 -15.72 -0.04 -15.09
N GLN A 531 -14.95 1.06 -14.99
CA GLN A 531 -14.51 1.85 -16.13
C GLN A 531 -13.48 1.10 -16.98
N ASN A 532 -12.45 0.51 -16.38
CA ASN A 532 -11.46 -0.28 -17.15
C ASN A 532 -12.12 -1.50 -17.78
N PHE A 533 -12.99 -2.19 -17.03
CA PHE A 533 -13.80 -3.31 -17.53
C PHE A 533 -14.58 -2.91 -18.79
N THR A 534 -15.34 -1.82 -18.71
CA THR A 534 -16.17 -1.32 -19.82
C THR A 534 -15.33 -0.78 -20.97
N ALA A 535 -14.19 -0.14 -20.70
CA ALA A 535 -13.26 0.34 -21.71
C ALA A 535 -12.64 -0.82 -22.51
N HIS A 536 -12.31 -1.94 -21.87
CA HIS A 536 -11.80 -3.12 -22.58
C HIS A 536 -12.86 -3.78 -23.47
N ILE A 537 -14.11 -3.86 -23.00
CA ILE A 537 -15.24 -4.29 -23.82
C ILE A 537 -15.40 -3.33 -25.01
N GLY A 538 -15.37 -2.01 -24.77
CA GLY A 538 -15.44 -0.98 -25.80
C GLY A 538 -14.37 -1.16 -26.88
N LYS A 539 -13.11 -1.37 -26.50
CA LYS A 539 -12.01 -1.63 -27.44
C LYS A 539 -12.24 -2.87 -28.31
N ALA A 540 -12.79 -3.94 -27.75
CA ALA A 540 -13.12 -5.14 -28.51
C ALA A 540 -14.26 -4.92 -29.50
N LEU A 541 -15.32 -4.22 -29.07
CA LEU A 541 -16.44 -3.84 -29.91
C LEU A 541 -16.03 -2.84 -31.00
N ASP A 542 -15.08 -1.94 -30.73
CA ASP A 542 -14.53 -1.00 -31.71
C ASP A 542 -13.80 -1.72 -32.85
N ILE A 543 -13.05 -2.78 -32.55
CA ILE A 543 -12.42 -3.63 -33.58
C ILE A 543 -13.48 -4.29 -34.46
N LEU A 544 -14.53 -4.86 -33.84
CA LEU A 544 -15.61 -5.50 -34.59
C LEU A 544 -16.38 -4.48 -35.44
N HIS A 545 -16.72 -3.32 -34.86
CA HIS A 545 -17.46 -2.24 -35.52
C HIS A 545 -16.67 -1.64 -36.69
N ALA A 546 -15.36 -1.51 -36.56
CA ALA A 546 -14.51 -0.98 -37.63
C ALA A 546 -14.31 -1.96 -38.80
N GLU A 547 -14.24 -3.27 -38.54
CA GLU A 547 -13.73 -4.22 -39.54
C GLU A 547 -14.69 -5.32 -39.99
N VAL A 548 -15.74 -5.65 -39.23
CA VAL A 548 -16.64 -6.76 -39.54
C VAL A 548 -17.95 -6.22 -40.10
N PRO A 549 -18.21 -6.35 -41.41
CA PRO A 549 -19.51 -6.00 -41.97
C PRO A 549 -20.54 -7.11 -41.70
N ARG A 550 -21.83 -6.74 -41.75
CA ARG A 550 -22.98 -7.66 -41.60
C ARG A 550 -22.90 -8.54 -40.36
N VAL A 551 -22.87 -7.93 -39.17
CA VAL A 551 -22.77 -8.67 -37.91
C VAL A 551 -23.77 -8.19 -36.86
N PHE A 552 -24.40 -9.15 -36.20
CA PHE A 552 -25.17 -8.97 -34.99
C PHE A 552 -24.31 -9.40 -33.79
N VAL A 553 -24.01 -8.49 -32.86
CA VAL A 553 -23.22 -8.81 -31.67
C VAL A 553 -24.13 -8.97 -30.46
N ASN A 554 -24.17 -10.18 -29.88
CA ASN A 554 -24.75 -10.43 -28.57
C ASN A 554 -23.74 -10.04 -27.49
N LEU A 555 -23.98 -8.95 -26.77
CA LEU A 555 -23.20 -8.59 -25.57
C LEU A 555 -23.96 -9.06 -24.33
N VAL A 556 -23.54 -10.17 -23.74
CA VAL A 556 -24.19 -10.73 -22.54
C VAL A 556 -23.58 -10.09 -21.31
N THR A 557 -24.42 -9.54 -20.43
CA THR A 557 -23.96 -8.88 -19.20
C THR A 557 -23.34 -9.89 -18.23
N VAL A 558 -22.39 -9.41 -17.42
CA VAL A 558 -21.77 -10.24 -16.39
C VAL A 558 -22.82 -10.70 -15.38
N LEU A 559 -22.77 -11.98 -15.03
CA LEU A 559 -23.66 -12.56 -14.02
C LEU A 559 -23.34 -12.08 -12.60
N SER A 560 -24.34 -12.06 -11.73
CA SER A 560 -24.09 -11.90 -10.29
C SER A 560 -23.35 -13.12 -9.75
N ILE A 561 -22.09 -12.94 -9.33
CA ILE A 561 -21.25 -14.06 -8.86
C ILE A 561 -21.32 -14.29 -7.35
N VAL A 562 -22.04 -13.45 -6.59
CA VAL A 562 -22.12 -13.58 -5.13
C VAL A 562 -22.83 -14.87 -4.70
N SER A 563 -23.74 -15.38 -5.53
CA SER A 563 -24.45 -16.65 -5.32
C SER A 563 -23.50 -17.84 -5.18
N LEU A 564 -22.26 -17.76 -5.67
CA LEU A 564 -21.22 -18.78 -5.49
C LEU A 564 -20.96 -19.09 -4.01
N ARG A 565 -21.21 -18.12 -3.10
CA ARG A 565 -21.09 -18.32 -1.65
C ARG A 565 -22.03 -19.42 -1.14
N GLU A 566 -23.20 -19.59 -1.75
CA GLU A 566 -24.17 -20.61 -1.33
C GLU A 566 -23.63 -22.04 -1.56
N LEU A 567 -22.95 -22.28 -2.69
CA LEU A 567 -22.25 -23.55 -2.95
C LEU A 567 -21.04 -23.74 -2.03
N TYR A 568 -20.34 -22.66 -1.71
CA TYR A 568 -19.15 -22.70 -0.86
C TYR A 568 -19.47 -23.02 0.60
N GLN A 569 -20.48 -22.34 1.15
CA GLN A 569 -20.87 -22.40 2.56
C GLN A 569 -21.66 -23.66 2.91
N GLU A 570 -22.38 -24.25 1.95
CA GLU A 570 -23.16 -25.46 2.19
C GLU A 570 -22.24 -26.69 2.38
N GLU A 571 -22.03 -27.11 3.63
CA GLU A 571 -21.16 -28.23 3.99
C GLU A 571 -21.67 -29.59 3.45
N SER A 572 -23.00 -29.74 3.25
CA SER A 572 -23.59 -31.00 2.78
C SER A 572 -23.34 -31.29 1.30
N ILE A 573 -22.92 -30.28 0.52
CA ILE A 573 -22.57 -30.41 -0.89
C ILE A 573 -21.07 -30.62 -1.04
N ASN A 574 -20.70 -31.59 -1.88
CA ASN A 574 -19.32 -31.96 -2.13
C ASN A 574 -18.67 -31.05 -3.19
N CYS A 575 -18.41 -29.79 -2.83
CA CYS A 575 -17.66 -28.85 -3.66
C CYS A 575 -16.19 -28.72 -3.22
N PRO A 576 -15.22 -28.65 -4.16
CA PRO A 576 -13.80 -28.51 -3.82
C PRO A 576 -13.47 -27.06 -3.43
N ARG A 577 -13.70 -26.74 -2.16
CA ARG A 577 -13.54 -25.40 -1.56
C ARG A 577 -12.19 -24.73 -1.86
N VAL A 578 -11.09 -25.50 -1.84
CA VAL A 578 -9.74 -25.00 -2.18
C VAL A 578 -9.69 -24.48 -3.63
N ILE A 579 -10.32 -25.17 -4.57
CA ILE A 579 -10.37 -24.73 -5.98
C ILE A 579 -11.23 -23.49 -6.09
N LEU A 580 -12.46 -23.53 -5.56
CA LEU A 580 -13.39 -22.39 -5.57
C LEU A 580 -12.73 -21.11 -5.06
N ARG A 581 -12.12 -21.17 -3.87
CA ARG A 581 -11.46 -20.04 -3.23
C ARG A 581 -10.21 -19.58 -4.00
N SER A 582 -9.48 -20.50 -4.61
CA SER A 582 -8.34 -20.16 -5.47
C SER A 582 -8.78 -19.46 -6.76
N LEU A 583 -9.92 -19.84 -7.33
CA LEU A 583 -10.45 -19.23 -8.56
C LEU A 583 -11.10 -17.88 -8.30
N CYS A 584 -11.84 -17.74 -7.21
CA CYS A 584 -12.63 -16.55 -6.89
C CYS A 584 -12.45 -16.05 -5.45
N PRO A 585 -11.23 -15.64 -5.06
CA PRO A 585 -10.92 -15.26 -3.70
C PRO A 585 -11.75 -14.04 -3.24
N CYS A 586 -12.01 -13.07 -4.11
CA CYS A 586 -12.74 -11.86 -3.73
C CYS A 586 -14.20 -12.12 -3.33
N VAL A 587 -14.84 -13.14 -3.91
CA VAL A 587 -16.20 -13.54 -3.49
C VAL A 587 -16.19 -14.34 -2.19
N LEU A 588 -15.18 -15.18 -1.99
CA LEU A 588 -15.23 -16.26 -0.98
C LEU A 588 -14.41 -15.99 0.29
N LYS A 589 -13.41 -15.09 0.26
CA LYS A 589 -12.54 -14.83 1.42
C LYS A 589 -13.17 -13.93 2.49
N PHE A 590 -14.13 -13.09 2.10
CA PHE A 590 -14.74 -12.12 3.00
C PHE A 590 -15.90 -12.73 3.81
N LYS A 591 -16.10 -12.25 5.03
CA LYS A 591 -17.22 -12.64 5.90
C LYS A 591 -18.54 -12.07 5.36
N ASP A 592 -19.66 -12.70 5.69
CA ASP A 592 -20.98 -12.14 5.39
C ASP A 592 -21.13 -10.77 6.04
N ASN A 593 -21.82 -9.85 5.34
CA ASN A 593 -22.05 -8.46 5.78
C ASN A 593 -20.76 -7.63 6.02
N SER A 594 -19.62 -8.08 5.50
CA SER A 594 -18.38 -7.29 5.51
C SER A 594 -18.46 -6.16 4.48
N THR A 595 -17.80 -5.05 4.76
CA THR A 595 -17.71 -3.90 3.85
C THR A 595 -17.10 -4.30 2.51
N GLU A 596 -16.11 -5.19 2.53
CA GLU A 596 -15.45 -5.69 1.33
C GLU A 596 -16.39 -6.50 0.44
N LEU A 597 -17.27 -7.33 1.03
CA LEU A 597 -18.28 -8.08 0.29
C LEU A 597 -19.35 -7.14 -0.30
N THR A 598 -19.82 -6.16 0.48
CA THR A 598 -20.77 -5.14 -0.02
C THR A 598 -20.18 -4.36 -1.19
N THR A 599 -18.90 -4.01 -1.12
CA THR A 599 -18.18 -3.32 -2.20
C THR A 599 -18.12 -4.17 -3.47
N LEU A 600 -17.87 -5.47 -3.36
CA LEU A 600 -17.87 -6.39 -4.50
C LEU A 600 -19.25 -6.53 -5.15
N ILE A 601 -20.31 -6.60 -4.33
CA ILE A 601 -21.70 -6.67 -4.81
C ILE A 601 -22.02 -5.40 -5.61
N GLU A 602 -21.61 -4.23 -5.11
CA GLU A 602 -21.83 -2.97 -5.80
C GLU A 602 -21.01 -2.90 -7.10
N LEU A 603 -19.75 -3.34 -7.08
CA LEU A 603 -18.91 -3.40 -8.28
C LEU A 603 -19.51 -4.30 -9.38
N ASN A 604 -20.10 -5.45 -9.01
CA ASN A 604 -20.79 -6.33 -9.97
C ASN A 604 -21.97 -5.60 -10.63
N LYS A 605 -22.79 -4.87 -9.86
CA LYS A 605 -23.87 -4.05 -10.42
C LYS A 605 -23.33 -2.94 -11.32
N GLN A 606 -22.26 -2.27 -10.91
CA GLN A 606 -21.63 -1.24 -11.73
C GLN A 606 -21.10 -1.78 -13.05
N TYR A 607 -20.54 -2.99 -13.09
CA TYR A 607 -20.16 -3.65 -14.34
C TYR A 607 -21.37 -3.83 -15.27
N GLN A 608 -22.51 -4.25 -14.72
CA GLN A 608 -23.75 -4.40 -15.47
C GLN A 608 -24.23 -3.02 -15.99
N GLU A 609 -24.35 -2.03 -15.11
CA GLU A 609 -24.82 -0.68 -15.45
C GLU A 609 -23.94 0.05 -16.47
N GLU A 610 -22.61 -0.01 -16.32
CA GLU A 610 -21.68 0.60 -17.28
C GLU A 610 -21.69 -0.12 -18.63
N THR A 611 -21.94 -1.44 -18.65
CA THR A 611 -22.15 -2.18 -19.90
C THR A 611 -23.45 -1.74 -20.60
N HIS A 612 -24.53 -1.50 -19.84
CA HIS A 612 -25.75 -0.87 -20.38
C HIS A 612 -25.42 0.50 -20.98
N ARG A 613 -24.78 1.39 -20.21
CA ARG A 613 -24.43 2.76 -20.68
C ARG A 613 -23.57 2.74 -21.93
N LEU A 614 -22.64 1.79 -22.05
CA LEU A 614 -21.80 1.63 -23.25
C LEU A 614 -22.63 1.36 -24.50
N VAL A 615 -23.59 0.42 -24.44
CA VAL A 615 -24.47 0.10 -25.57
C VAL A 615 -25.51 1.19 -25.80
N ASP A 616 -26.09 1.72 -24.71
CA ASP A 616 -27.12 2.76 -24.75
C ASP A 616 -26.61 4.13 -25.20
N SER A 617 -25.29 4.30 -25.31
CA SER A 617 -24.69 5.46 -25.97
C SER A 617 -25.04 5.56 -27.46
N GLY A 618 -25.51 4.47 -28.08
CA GLY A 618 -25.81 4.39 -29.51
C GLY A 618 -24.59 4.42 -30.42
N ARG A 619 -23.36 4.37 -29.87
CA ARG A 619 -22.10 4.54 -30.62
C ARG A 619 -21.85 3.50 -31.70
N TYR A 620 -22.49 2.33 -31.62
CA TYR A 620 -22.29 1.22 -32.56
C TYR A 620 -23.38 1.13 -33.63
N ASP A 621 -24.44 1.94 -33.53
CA ASP A 621 -25.57 1.94 -34.46
C ASP A 621 -25.41 3.05 -35.52
N THR A 622 -24.19 3.20 -36.03
CA THR A 622 -23.84 4.20 -37.06
C THR A 622 -24.00 3.69 -38.49
N ARG A 623 -24.23 2.38 -38.66
CA ARG A 623 -24.43 1.72 -39.95
C ARG A 623 -25.45 0.58 -39.84
N ASP A 624 -26.28 0.45 -40.85
CA ASP A 624 -27.39 -0.53 -40.85
C ASP A 624 -26.91 -1.99 -40.94
N ASP A 625 -25.62 -2.27 -41.20
CA ASP A 625 -25.06 -3.62 -41.28
C ASP A 625 -24.34 -4.09 -40.00
N PHE A 626 -24.37 -3.30 -38.93
CA PHE A 626 -23.75 -3.63 -37.65
C PHE A 626 -24.67 -3.20 -36.50
N THR A 627 -24.76 -4.02 -35.45
CA THR A 627 -25.40 -3.60 -34.20
C THR A 627 -24.84 -4.41 -33.03
N VAL A 628 -24.84 -3.81 -31.84
CA VAL A 628 -24.58 -4.49 -30.57
C VAL A 628 -25.87 -4.51 -29.78
N VAL A 629 -26.32 -5.70 -29.42
CA VAL A 629 -27.53 -5.89 -28.62
C VAL A 629 -27.15 -6.50 -27.29
N LEU A 630 -27.47 -5.76 -26.22
CA LEU A 630 -27.28 -6.24 -24.86
C LEU A 630 -28.26 -7.38 -24.57
N GLN A 631 -27.77 -8.45 -23.94
CA GLN A 631 -28.59 -9.58 -23.48
C GLN A 631 -28.48 -9.70 -21.95
N PRO A 632 -29.39 -9.06 -21.20
CA PRO A 632 -29.25 -8.88 -19.75
C PRO A 632 -29.75 -10.05 -18.89
N PHE A 633 -30.19 -11.16 -19.49
CA PHE A 633 -30.84 -12.28 -18.78
C PHE A 633 -30.01 -12.93 -17.66
N LEU A 634 -28.69 -12.68 -17.61
CA LEU A 634 -27.80 -13.17 -16.55
C LEU A 634 -27.60 -12.18 -15.39
N GLU A 635 -28.19 -10.98 -15.40
CA GLU A 635 -27.99 -9.99 -14.34
C GLU A 635 -28.43 -10.51 -12.97
N GLN A 636 -29.56 -11.21 -12.94
CA GLN A 636 -30.15 -11.80 -11.74
C GLN A 636 -30.36 -13.30 -11.95
N VAL A 637 -29.40 -14.10 -11.48
CA VAL A 637 -29.48 -15.57 -11.55
C VAL A 637 -29.41 -16.12 -10.12
N PRO A 638 -30.55 -16.51 -9.52
CA PRO A 638 -30.53 -17.17 -8.23
C PRO A 638 -29.79 -18.52 -8.32
N MET A 639 -29.19 -18.95 -7.22
CA MET A 639 -28.57 -20.27 -7.13
C MET A 639 -29.63 -21.36 -7.34
N PRO A 640 -29.54 -22.22 -8.38
CA PRO A 640 -30.49 -23.29 -8.57
C PRO A 640 -30.49 -24.23 -7.36
N LYS A 641 -31.67 -24.66 -6.92
CA LYS A 641 -31.89 -25.51 -5.75
C LYS A 641 -32.47 -26.86 -6.14
N THR A 642 -32.12 -27.88 -5.36
CA THR A 642 -32.82 -29.17 -5.36
C THR A 642 -34.19 -29.02 -4.69
N PRO A 643 -35.10 -29.99 -4.82
CA PRO A 643 -36.39 -29.98 -4.10
C PRO A 643 -36.26 -29.85 -2.58
N GLU A 644 -35.10 -30.21 -2.01
CA GLU A 644 -34.76 -30.09 -0.60
C GLU A 644 -34.27 -28.67 -0.20
N GLY A 645 -34.14 -27.74 -1.15
CA GLY A 645 -33.69 -26.37 -0.92
C GLY A 645 -32.15 -26.20 -0.88
N LEU A 646 -31.39 -27.25 -1.21
CA LEU A 646 -29.93 -27.21 -1.27
C LEU A 646 -29.46 -26.73 -2.66
N PRO A 647 -28.33 -26.02 -2.78
CA PRO A 647 -27.74 -25.73 -4.10
C PRO A 647 -27.60 -26.98 -4.98
N ASP A 648 -28.15 -26.96 -6.20
CA ASP A 648 -28.10 -28.08 -7.12
C ASP A 648 -26.76 -28.10 -7.87
N SER A 649 -25.80 -28.84 -7.31
CA SER A 649 -24.49 -29.04 -7.92
C SER A 649 -24.51 -29.67 -9.32
N SER A 650 -25.63 -30.25 -9.80
CA SER A 650 -25.73 -30.82 -11.15
C SER A 650 -25.69 -29.78 -12.28
N PHE A 651 -25.87 -28.49 -11.95
CA PHE A 651 -25.68 -27.39 -12.91
C PHE A 651 -24.21 -27.01 -13.11
N PHE A 652 -23.29 -27.50 -12.27
CA PHE A 652 -21.89 -27.10 -12.26
C PHE A 652 -20.96 -28.28 -12.56
N ALA A 653 -19.81 -27.98 -13.18
CA ALA A 653 -18.73 -28.93 -13.35
C ALA A 653 -18.19 -29.38 -11.98
N PRO A 654 -17.35 -30.44 -11.89
CA PRO A 654 -16.86 -30.97 -10.61
C PRO A 654 -16.12 -29.97 -9.70
N ASP A 655 -15.72 -28.81 -10.22
CA ASP A 655 -15.14 -27.72 -9.43
C ASP A 655 -16.17 -26.82 -8.74
N CYS A 656 -17.46 -27.02 -9.00
CA CYS A 656 -18.58 -26.18 -8.57
C CYS A 656 -18.47 -24.71 -9.01
N PHE A 657 -17.65 -24.42 -10.03
CA PHE A 657 -17.40 -23.06 -10.50
C PHE A 657 -17.86 -22.90 -11.95
N HIS A 658 -17.39 -23.77 -12.84
CA HIS A 658 -17.79 -23.74 -14.24
C HIS A 658 -19.15 -24.40 -14.45
N PHE A 659 -19.84 -24.04 -15.52
CA PHE A 659 -21.11 -24.65 -15.89
C PHE A 659 -20.93 -26.09 -16.38
N HIS A 660 -21.81 -26.99 -15.95
CA HIS A 660 -21.99 -28.31 -16.57
C HIS A 660 -22.86 -28.19 -17.83
N SER A 661 -22.94 -29.26 -18.64
CA SER A 661 -23.79 -29.31 -19.83
C SER A 661 -25.25 -28.90 -19.55
N LYS A 662 -25.75 -29.18 -18.34
CA LYS A 662 -27.08 -28.76 -17.89
C LYS A 662 -27.24 -27.24 -17.90
N ALA A 663 -26.39 -26.48 -17.21
CA ALA A 663 -26.45 -25.02 -17.18
C ALA A 663 -26.15 -24.42 -18.56
N HIS A 664 -25.22 -24.99 -19.31
CA HIS A 664 -24.96 -24.60 -20.70
C HIS A 664 -26.23 -24.67 -21.57
N ALA A 665 -27.02 -25.74 -21.45
CA ALA A 665 -28.28 -25.89 -22.17
C ALA A 665 -29.32 -24.85 -21.75
N ARG A 666 -29.46 -24.56 -20.44
CA ARG A 666 -30.40 -23.54 -19.94
C ARG A 666 -30.06 -22.15 -20.45
N VAL A 667 -28.81 -21.71 -20.27
CA VAL A 667 -28.33 -20.39 -20.67
C VAL A 667 -28.43 -20.20 -22.19
N ALA A 668 -28.24 -21.25 -22.99
CA ALA A 668 -28.44 -21.19 -24.44
C ALA A 668 -29.91 -20.91 -24.83
N ARG A 669 -30.88 -21.51 -24.12
CA ARG A 669 -32.31 -21.24 -24.34
C ARG A 669 -32.68 -19.81 -23.95
N SER A 670 -32.15 -19.34 -22.83
CA SER A 670 -32.36 -17.97 -22.36
C SER A 670 -31.78 -16.95 -23.32
N LEU A 671 -30.55 -17.17 -23.83
CA LEU A 671 -29.97 -16.31 -24.86
C LEU A 671 -30.85 -16.25 -26.12
N TRP A 672 -31.31 -17.41 -26.60
CA TRP A 672 -32.19 -17.47 -27.77
C TRP A 672 -33.48 -16.67 -27.56
N ASN A 673 -34.16 -16.89 -26.44
CA ASN A 673 -35.39 -16.16 -26.13
C ASN A 673 -35.13 -14.66 -25.99
N ASN A 674 -34.06 -14.27 -25.28
CA ASN A 674 -33.69 -12.88 -25.07
C ASN A 674 -33.36 -12.17 -26.39
N MET A 675 -32.77 -12.85 -27.38
CA MET A 675 -32.55 -12.31 -28.73
C MET A 675 -33.85 -11.95 -29.49
N LEU A 676 -34.97 -12.59 -29.14
CA LEU A 676 -36.28 -12.40 -29.77
C LEU A 676 -37.20 -11.44 -28.97
N GLU A 677 -36.83 -11.10 -27.74
CA GLU A 677 -37.50 -10.10 -26.88
C GLU A 677 -37.13 -8.66 -27.30
N PRO A 678 -38.08 -7.70 -27.38
CA PRO A 678 -37.80 -6.32 -27.78
C PRO A 678 -36.73 -5.65 -26.90
N VAL A 679 -35.86 -4.84 -27.51
CA VAL A 679 -34.90 -4.00 -26.78
C VAL A 679 -35.67 -3.03 -25.87
N GLY A 680 -35.29 -2.96 -24.60
CA GLY A 680 -36.01 -2.23 -23.55
C GLY A 680 -36.98 -3.09 -22.71
N GLU A 681 -37.40 -4.25 -23.23
CA GLU A 681 -38.31 -5.19 -22.56
C GLU A 681 -37.67 -6.57 -22.31
N LYS A 682 -36.36 -6.69 -22.57
CA LYS A 682 -35.58 -7.92 -22.35
C LYS A 682 -35.59 -8.32 -20.88
N LYS A 683 -35.79 -9.61 -20.61
CA LYS A 683 -35.67 -10.16 -19.25
C LYS A 683 -34.26 -9.99 -18.72
N LYS A 684 -34.17 -9.68 -17.42
CA LYS A 684 -32.93 -9.51 -16.66
C LYS A 684 -32.68 -10.63 -15.64
N GLU A 685 -33.69 -11.44 -15.39
CA GLU A 685 -33.68 -12.53 -14.42
C GLU A 685 -33.88 -13.87 -15.13
N GLU A 686 -33.11 -14.88 -14.73
CA GLU A 686 -33.22 -16.24 -15.24
C GLU A 686 -33.14 -17.25 -14.10
N ASN A 687 -34.19 -18.07 -13.95
CA ASN A 687 -34.21 -19.17 -13.00
C ASN A 687 -33.89 -20.49 -13.71
N LEU A 688 -32.65 -20.97 -13.55
CA LEU A 688 -32.13 -22.19 -14.19
C LEU A 688 -32.86 -23.48 -13.78
N GLU A 689 -33.62 -23.48 -12.68
CA GLU A 689 -34.46 -24.62 -12.27
C GLU A 689 -35.62 -24.85 -13.24
N ASN A 690 -36.13 -23.77 -13.85
CA ASN A 690 -37.26 -23.82 -14.75
C ASN A 690 -36.80 -24.21 -16.17
N ILE A 691 -37.50 -25.18 -16.75
CA ILE A 691 -37.31 -25.51 -18.16
C ILE A 691 -38.01 -24.45 -19.00
N VAL A 692 -37.25 -23.49 -19.50
CA VAL A 692 -37.76 -22.50 -20.45
C VAL A 692 -37.92 -23.15 -21.82
N ASP A 693 -39.10 -23.01 -22.42
CA ASP A 693 -39.36 -23.40 -23.80
C ASP A 693 -38.77 -22.38 -24.79
N LEU A 694 -38.24 -22.85 -25.91
CA LEU A 694 -37.73 -21.98 -26.96
C LEU A 694 -38.90 -21.30 -27.68
N ILE A 695 -38.88 -19.97 -27.75
CA ILE A 695 -39.89 -19.22 -28.50
C ILE A 695 -39.56 -19.20 -29.99
N CYS A 696 -40.60 -19.18 -30.83
CA CYS A 696 -40.45 -19.06 -32.26
C CYS A 696 -40.62 -17.60 -32.71
N PRO A 697 -39.85 -17.14 -33.71
CA PRO A 697 -40.17 -15.88 -34.40
C PRO A 697 -41.59 -15.94 -34.98
N SER A 698 -42.37 -14.88 -34.83
CA SER A 698 -43.72 -14.80 -35.39
C SER A 698 -43.69 -14.26 -36.83
N GLU A 699 -44.72 -14.54 -37.64
CA GLU A 699 -44.84 -13.94 -38.98
C GLU A 699 -44.84 -12.40 -38.94
N SER A 700 -45.40 -11.81 -37.88
CA SER A 700 -45.44 -10.36 -37.70
C SER A 700 -44.08 -9.77 -37.31
N GLN A 701 -43.19 -10.56 -36.70
CA GLN A 701 -41.90 -10.12 -36.16
C GLN A 701 -40.84 -11.23 -36.33
N PRO A 702 -40.45 -11.56 -37.58
CA PRO A 702 -39.58 -12.72 -37.88
C PRO A 702 -38.09 -12.43 -37.66
N TYR A 703 -37.75 -11.23 -37.16
CA TYR A 703 -36.38 -10.73 -37.10
C TYR A 703 -35.80 -10.82 -35.68
N LEU A 704 -34.48 -10.95 -35.59
CA LEU A 704 -33.76 -10.70 -34.34
C LEU A 704 -33.99 -9.26 -33.87
N ARG A 705 -34.13 -9.06 -32.55
CA ARG A 705 -34.48 -7.75 -31.99
C ARG A 705 -33.29 -6.83 -31.88
N THR A 706 -33.46 -5.64 -32.43
CA THR A 706 -32.51 -4.53 -32.45
C THR A 706 -33.23 -3.28 -31.94
N TYR A 707 -32.51 -2.20 -31.66
CA TYR A 707 -33.12 -0.96 -31.18
C TYR A 707 -34.19 -0.44 -32.18
N LYS A 708 -33.87 -0.44 -33.48
CA LYS A 708 -34.73 0.10 -34.55
C LYS A 708 -36.02 -0.70 -34.74
N ASN A 709 -35.96 -2.03 -34.77
CA ASN A 709 -37.15 -2.89 -34.93
C ASN A 709 -37.88 -3.21 -33.62
N SER A 710 -37.39 -2.68 -32.49
CA SER A 710 -38.08 -2.65 -31.20
C SER A 710 -38.72 -1.30 -30.91
N ASN A 711 -38.59 -0.31 -31.81
CA ASN A 711 -38.97 1.08 -31.58
C ASN A 711 -38.35 1.68 -30.30
N TYR A 712 -37.14 1.21 -29.96
CA TYR A 712 -36.41 1.66 -28.79
C TYR A 712 -35.61 2.91 -29.13
N THR A 713 -35.86 3.99 -28.41
CA THR A 713 -35.01 5.19 -28.45
C THR A 713 -34.04 5.06 -27.29
N TYR A 714 -32.75 5.00 -27.59
CA TYR A 714 -31.73 5.06 -26.56
C TYR A 714 -32.00 6.26 -25.64
N PRO A 715 -31.85 6.12 -24.31
CA PRO A 715 -31.89 7.27 -23.43
C PRO A 715 -30.79 8.24 -23.89
N THR A 716 -31.15 9.24 -24.72
CA THR A 716 -30.32 10.42 -24.90
C THR A 716 -30.03 10.86 -23.49
N ALA A 717 -28.75 10.95 -23.08
CA ALA A 717 -28.34 11.34 -21.74
C ALA A 717 -29.17 12.56 -21.33
N THR A 718 -30.32 12.31 -20.69
CA THR A 718 -31.29 13.34 -20.38
C THR A 718 -30.63 14.00 -19.20
N PRO A 719 -30.24 15.29 -19.28
CA PRO A 719 -29.66 15.96 -18.14
C PRO A 719 -30.66 15.81 -17.00
N THR A 720 -30.34 14.96 -16.03
CA THR A 720 -31.20 14.67 -14.90
C THR A 720 -31.56 15.99 -14.26
N SER A 721 -32.86 16.29 -14.24
CA SER A 721 -33.45 17.52 -13.73
C SER A 721 -33.51 17.54 -12.20
N SER A 722 -32.48 17.05 -11.51
CA SER A 722 -32.05 17.73 -10.29
C SER A 722 -31.53 19.09 -10.74
N PRO A 723 -31.71 20.19 -10.00
CA PRO A 723 -31.05 21.45 -10.35
C PRO A 723 -29.56 21.13 -10.39
N LYS A 724 -28.98 20.98 -11.59
CA LYS A 724 -27.54 20.89 -11.74
C LYS A 724 -27.02 22.12 -11.02
N PRO A 725 -26.15 21.98 -10.01
CA PRO A 725 -25.47 23.15 -9.48
C PRO A 725 -24.86 23.86 -10.68
N ASP A 726 -25.23 25.11 -10.89
CA ASP A 726 -24.68 25.90 -11.98
C ASP A 726 -23.22 26.20 -11.63
N TYR A 727 -22.33 25.36 -12.14
CA TYR A 727 -20.89 25.53 -12.03
C TYR A 727 -20.34 26.42 -13.15
N GLY A 728 -21.22 27.04 -13.93
CA GLY A 728 -20.90 28.03 -14.92
C GLY A 728 -20.35 29.33 -14.32
N SER A 729 -19.89 30.19 -15.20
CA SER A 729 -19.47 31.55 -14.87
C SER A 729 -20.01 32.50 -15.92
N GLN A 730 -20.13 33.77 -15.54
CA GLN A 730 -20.45 34.84 -16.48
C GLN A 730 -19.18 35.61 -16.81
N LEU A 731 -19.05 36.04 -18.06
CA LEU A 731 -17.92 36.81 -18.54
C LEU A 731 -18.41 38.07 -19.27
N TRP A 732 -18.19 39.23 -18.66
CA TRP A 732 -18.74 40.52 -19.12
C TRP A 732 -17.71 41.41 -19.81
N CYS A 733 -16.86 40.84 -20.66
CA CYS A 733 -15.78 41.58 -21.33
C CYS A 733 -16.29 42.35 -22.55
N GLU A 734 -15.95 43.64 -22.63
CA GLU A 734 -16.30 44.53 -23.75
C GLU A 734 -15.43 44.25 -24.99
N ASP A 735 -14.10 44.19 -24.85
CA ASP A 735 -13.20 43.81 -25.94
C ASP A 735 -12.97 42.30 -25.94
N ARG A 736 -13.43 41.65 -27.02
CA ARG A 736 -13.19 40.23 -27.28
C ARG A 736 -12.52 40.00 -28.64
N ALA A 737 -12.11 41.06 -29.33
CA ALA A 737 -11.58 40.94 -30.67
C ALA A 737 -10.13 40.44 -30.68
N PRO A 738 -9.73 39.65 -31.71
CA PRO A 738 -8.33 39.33 -31.93
C PRO A 738 -7.50 40.59 -32.21
N SER A 739 -6.18 40.47 -32.12
CA SER A 739 -5.26 41.55 -32.46
C SER A 739 -5.43 41.98 -33.92
N ALA A 740 -5.36 43.29 -34.18
CA ALA A 740 -5.54 43.86 -35.53
C ALA A 740 -4.55 43.30 -36.56
N SER A 741 -3.37 42.89 -36.11
CA SER A 741 -2.39 42.12 -36.88
C SER A 741 -2.03 40.86 -36.11
N PHE A 742 -1.82 39.75 -36.81
CA PHE A 742 -1.44 38.47 -36.20
C PHE A 742 -0.17 38.65 -35.34
N PRO A 743 -0.21 38.37 -34.03
CA PRO A 743 0.92 38.70 -33.15
C PRO A 743 2.14 37.86 -33.50
N THR A 744 3.31 38.50 -33.51
CA THR A 744 4.62 37.85 -33.74
C THR A 744 5.36 37.55 -32.44
N SER A 745 4.95 38.18 -31.33
CA SER A 745 5.54 38.03 -30.01
C SER A 745 4.48 37.53 -29.02
N VAL A 746 4.85 36.58 -28.16
CA VAL A 746 4.00 36.03 -27.09
C VAL A 746 3.62 37.11 -26.07
N HIS A 747 4.42 38.16 -25.97
CA HIS A 747 4.19 39.31 -25.08
C HIS A 747 3.07 40.25 -25.55
N ALA A 748 2.57 40.07 -26.78
CA ALA A 748 1.47 40.83 -27.37
C ALA A 748 0.25 39.92 -27.69
N LEU A 749 0.13 38.78 -27.01
CA LEU A 749 -0.93 37.79 -27.24
C LEU A 749 -2.21 38.18 -26.49
N LYS A 750 -3.30 38.45 -27.23
CA LYS A 750 -4.65 38.58 -26.64
C LYS A 750 -5.32 37.21 -26.51
N PRO A 751 -6.32 37.03 -25.62
CA PRO A 751 -7.09 35.79 -25.52
C PRO A 751 -7.70 35.31 -26.85
N ALA A 752 -8.22 36.24 -27.67
CA ALA A 752 -8.81 35.95 -28.97
C ALA A 752 -7.80 35.51 -30.05
N ASP A 753 -6.49 35.70 -29.82
CA ASP A 753 -5.44 35.28 -30.75
C ASP A 753 -5.07 33.80 -30.61
N ILE A 754 -5.54 33.12 -29.55
CA ILE A 754 -5.21 31.71 -29.25
C ILE A 754 -6.10 30.79 -30.08
N GLN A 755 -5.50 29.83 -30.80
CA GLN A 755 -6.24 28.85 -31.59
C GLN A 755 -6.24 27.46 -30.94
N VAL A 756 -5.23 27.12 -30.14
CA VAL A 756 -5.08 25.77 -29.59
C VAL A 756 -4.91 25.81 -28.08
N VAL A 757 -5.68 24.99 -27.36
CA VAL A 757 -5.46 24.67 -25.95
C VAL A 757 -4.97 23.23 -25.80
N ALA A 758 -4.04 23.01 -24.89
CA ALA A 758 -3.54 21.68 -24.56
C ALA A 758 -3.21 21.60 -23.08
N ALA A 759 -3.13 20.38 -22.55
CA ALA A 759 -2.68 20.17 -21.18
C ALA A 759 -1.92 18.85 -21.00
N VAL A 760 -0.98 18.84 -20.06
CA VAL A 760 -0.24 17.67 -19.59
C VAL A 760 -0.19 17.72 -18.07
N GLY A 761 -0.11 16.56 -17.42
CA GLY A 761 -0.12 16.50 -15.96
C GLY A 761 -0.56 15.18 -15.37
N ASP A 762 -1.10 15.25 -14.16
CA ASP A 762 -1.58 14.13 -13.35
C ASP A 762 -3.11 13.97 -13.37
N SER A 763 -3.65 13.25 -12.38
CA SER A 763 -5.08 12.98 -12.20
C SER A 763 -5.95 14.23 -12.16
N LEU A 764 -5.44 15.35 -11.63
CA LEU A 764 -6.19 16.61 -11.56
C LEU A 764 -6.42 17.18 -12.96
N THR A 765 -5.39 17.12 -13.81
CA THR A 765 -5.49 17.59 -15.19
C THR A 765 -6.28 16.60 -16.06
N ALA A 766 -6.20 15.30 -15.75
CA ALA A 766 -7.00 14.26 -16.42
C ALA A 766 -8.50 14.33 -16.07
N GLY A 767 -8.84 14.95 -14.95
CA GLY A 767 -10.21 15.12 -14.48
C GLY A 767 -10.80 13.89 -13.82
N ASN A 768 -9.99 13.19 -13.03
CA ASN A 768 -10.44 12.08 -12.22
C ASN A 768 -11.50 12.52 -11.21
N GLY A 769 -12.67 11.87 -11.26
CA GLY A 769 -13.72 12.01 -10.25
C GLY A 769 -14.49 13.34 -10.26
N ILE A 770 -14.28 14.20 -11.26
CA ILE A 770 -14.92 15.54 -11.31
C ILE A 770 -16.45 15.45 -11.24
N GLY A 771 -17.02 14.52 -12.01
CA GLY A 771 -18.46 14.31 -12.13
C GLY A 771 -19.04 13.30 -11.14
N SER A 772 -18.21 12.73 -10.25
CA SER A 772 -18.64 11.68 -9.33
C SER A 772 -19.62 12.21 -8.29
N LYS A 773 -20.67 11.43 -8.02
CA LYS A 773 -21.62 11.72 -6.95
C LYS A 773 -20.96 11.46 -5.59
N PRO A 774 -21.34 12.17 -4.50
CA PRO A 774 -20.70 12.03 -3.19
C PRO A 774 -20.63 10.60 -2.61
N ASP A 775 -21.49 9.70 -3.04
CA ASP A 775 -21.60 8.31 -2.63
C ASP A 775 -21.03 7.29 -3.66
N ASP A 776 -20.53 7.77 -4.81
CA ASP A 776 -20.06 6.94 -5.92
C ASP A 776 -18.53 6.84 -5.96
N LEU A 777 -17.97 6.23 -4.92
CA LEU A 777 -16.51 6.06 -4.78
C LEU A 777 -15.82 5.37 -5.97
N PRO A 778 -16.41 4.35 -6.62
CA PRO A 778 -15.81 3.74 -7.80
C PRO A 778 -15.74 4.67 -9.02
N ASP A 779 -16.53 5.74 -9.08
CA ASP A 779 -16.49 6.70 -10.18
C ASP A 779 -15.33 7.70 -10.10
N VAL A 780 -14.62 7.77 -8.97
CA VAL A 780 -13.46 8.67 -8.75
C VAL A 780 -12.35 8.47 -9.79
N ILE A 781 -12.20 7.26 -10.32
CA ILE A 781 -11.20 6.93 -11.34
C ILE A 781 -11.64 7.27 -12.77
N THR A 782 -12.93 7.60 -12.98
CA THR A 782 -13.44 8.10 -14.25
C THR A 782 -12.77 9.42 -14.59
N GLN A 783 -12.18 9.49 -15.78
CA GLN A 783 -11.49 10.67 -16.28
C GLN A 783 -12.48 11.53 -17.05
N TYR A 784 -13.12 12.47 -16.37
CA TYR A 784 -14.04 13.46 -16.93
C TYR A 784 -13.27 14.56 -17.69
N ARG A 785 -12.64 14.15 -18.80
CA ARG A 785 -11.77 14.99 -19.62
C ARG A 785 -12.42 16.30 -20.03
N GLY A 786 -13.69 16.26 -20.40
CA GLY A 786 -14.49 17.41 -20.82
C GLY A 786 -14.83 18.42 -19.71
N LEU A 787 -14.67 18.05 -18.44
CA LEU A 787 -14.88 18.92 -17.27
C LEU A 787 -13.56 19.40 -16.62
N SER A 788 -12.40 18.97 -17.13
CA SER A 788 -11.09 19.35 -16.57
C SER A 788 -10.86 20.87 -16.64
N TYR A 789 -10.36 21.47 -15.56
CA TYR A 789 -10.31 22.93 -15.38
C TYR A 789 -9.45 23.62 -16.44
N SER A 790 -8.41 22.96 -16.92
CA SER A 790 -7.41 23.51 -17.84
C SER A 790 -7.62 23.13 -19.31
N ALA A 791 -8.39 22.07 -19.60
CA ALA A 791 -8.51 21.53 -20.96
C ALA A 791 -9.88 20.93 -21.33
N GLY A 792 -10.88 20.95 -20.44
CA GLY A 792 -12.22 20.45 -20.73
C GLY A 792 -13.05 21.46 -21.52
N GLY A 793 -13.81 21.01 -22.53
CA GLY A 793 -14.67 21.84 -23.37
C GLY A 793 -16.11 21.35 -23.45
N ASP A 794 -16.57 20.57 -22.46
CA ASP A 794 -17.98 20.20 -22.38
C ASP A 794 -18.86 21.44 -22.12
N ALA A 795 -20.03 21.45 -22.74
CA ALA A 795 -21.05 22.49 -22.63
C ALA A 795 -20.52 23.92 -22.98
N SER A 796 -21.09 24.95 -22.32
CA SER A 796 -20.74 26.37 -22.47
C SER A 796 -20.20 26.93 -21.15
N LEU A 797 -19.58 28.11 -21.20
CA LEU A 797 -19.10 28.80 -19.99
C LEU A 797 -20.22 29.04 -18.97
N GLU A 798 -21.45 29.30 -19.45
CA GLU A 798 -22.65 29.50 -18.62
C GLU A 798 -23.05 28.26 -17.81
N SER A 799 -22.46 27.10 -18.04
CA SER A 799 -22.81 25.86 -17.33
C SER A 799 -21.59 25.11 -16.77
N VAL A 800 -20.42 25.25 -17.41
CA VAL A 800 -19.19 24.56 -17.04
C VAL A 800 -18.02 25.54 -17.17
N THR A 801 -17.44 25.92 -16.03
CA THR A 801 -16.29 26.83 -15.99
C THR A 801 -14.97 26.09 -16.19
N THR A 802 -14.39 26.18 -17.39
CA THR A 802 -13.07 25.63 -17.75
C THR A 802 -12.32 26.63 -18.62
N LEU A 803 -10.98 26.55 -18.65
CA LEU A 803 -10.17 27.47 -19.46
C LEU A 803 -10.57 27.47 -20.95
N PRO A 804 -10.84 26.33 -21.61
CA PRO A 804 -11.33 26.34 -22.99
C PRO A 804 -12.69 27.02 -23.15
N ASN A 805 -13.63 26.83 -22.22
CA ASN A 805 -14.93 27.49 -22.30
C ASN A 805 -14.81 29.01 -22.11
N ILE A 806 -13.87 29.47 -21.28
CA ILE A 806 -13.54 30.91 -21.16
C ILE A 806 -12.93 31.43 -22.47
N LEU A 807 -11.95 30.71 -23.03
CA LEU A 807 -11.28 31.15 -24.27
C LEU A 807 -12.19 31.12 -25.50
N ARG A 808 -13.18 30.22 -25.54
CA ARG A 808 -14.18 30.17 -26.61
C ARG A 808 -15.06 31.42 -26.66
N GLU A 809 -15.25 32.13 -25.55
CA GLU A 809 -15.92 33.44 -25.53
C GLU A 809 -15.16 34.52 -26.32
N PHE A 810 -13.84 34.35 -26.51
CA PHE A 810 -12.97 35.23 -27.27
C PHE A 810 -12.69 34.71 -28.68
N ASN A 811 -12.51 33.40 -28.84
CA ASN A 811 -12.30 32.74 -30.13
C ASN A 811 -13.13 31.46 -30.25
N MET A 812 -14.26 31.55 -30.97
CA MET A 812 -15.16 30.41 -31.20
C MET A 812 -14.52 29.28 -32.02
N ASN A 813 -13.44 29.53 -32.76
CA ASN A 813 -12.70 28.54 -33.55
C ASN A 813 -11.60 27.82 -32.76
N LEU A 814 -11.56 27.98 -31.42
CA LEU A 814 -10.62 27.29 -30.56
C LEU A 814 -10.68 25.76 -30.78
N THR A 815 -9.52 25.11 -30.81
CA THR A 815 -9.38 23.66 -30.90
C THR A 815 -8.43 23.13 -29.82
N GLY A 816 -8.30 21.82 -29.70
CA GLY A 816 -7.39 21.14 -28.77
C GLY A 816 -8.02 20.68 -27.45
N PHE A 817 -9.17 21.24 -27.08
CA PHE A 817 -9.88 20.87 -25.85
C PHE A 817 -10.43 19.45 -25.90
N ALA A 818 -10.57 18.85 -24.72
CA ALA A 818 -11.13 17.53 -24.53
C ALA A 818 -12.64 17.60 -24.26
N VAL A 819 -13.35 16.52 -24.54
CA VAL A 819 -14.81 16.39 -24.32
C VAL A 819 -15.14 15.03 -23.71
N GLY A 820 -16.23 14.95 -22.94
CA GLY A 820 -16.71 13.71 -22.33
C GLY A 820 -15.68 13.04 -21.41
N VAL A 821 -15.67 11.71 -21.42
CA VAL A 821 -14.79 10.88 -20.60
C VAL A 821 -13.79 10.10 -21.47
N GLY A 822 -12.62 9.75 -20.91
CA GLY A 822 -11.66 8.88 -21.59
C GLY A 822 -10.23 8.95 -21.06
N SER A 823 -9.42 7.97 -21.43
CA SER A 823 -7.97 7.94 -21.25
C SER A 823 -7.23 8.90 -22.19
N ALA A 824 -5.94 9.15 -21.93
CA ALA A 824 -5.13 10.08 -22.76
C ALA A 824 -5.01 9.65 -24.25
N ASP A 825 -5.20 8.36 -24.52
CA ASP A 825 -5.16 7.80 -25.89
C ASP A 825 -6.51 7.90 -26.61
N ASP A 826 -7.62 8.10 -25.89
CA ASP A 826 -8.95 8.19 -26.46
C ASP A 826 -9.14 9.50 -27.24
N ALA A 827 -9.98 9.44 -28.29
CA ALA A 827 -10.27 10.60 -29.13
C ALA A 827 -10.82 11.79 -28.33
N ASN A 828 -11.62 11.49 -27.29
CA ASN A 828 -12.22 12.44 -26.36
C ASN A 828 -11.18 13.27 -25.58
N ALA A 829 -9.99 12.72 -25.29
CA ALA A 829 -8.95 13.43 -24.58
C ALA A 829 -8.23 14.46 -25.46
N PHE A 830 -8.27 14.31 -26.79
CA PHE A 830 -7.59 15.15 -27.78
C PHE A 830 -6.18 15.61 -27.38
N LEU A 831 -5.98 16.88 -26.98
CA LEU A 831 -4.69 17.42 -26.51
C LEU A 831 -4.57 17.56 -24.98
N ASN A 832 -5.56 17.08 -24.22
CA ASN A 832 -5.36 16.77 -22.80
C ASN A 832 -4.64 15.42 -22.70
N GLN A 833 -3.32 15.46 -22.57
CA GLN A 833 -2.44 14.29 -22.49
C GLN A 833 -1.99 13.98 -21.06
N ALA A 834 -2.72 14.49 -20.05
CA ALA A 834 -2.48 14.15 -18.65
C ALA A 834 -2.81 12.68 -18.36
N VAL A 835 -2.03 12.07 -17.47
CA VAL A 835 -2.17 10.66 -17.11
C VAL A 835 -2.41 10.55 -15.60
N PRO A 836 -3.49 9.87 -15.14
CA PRO A 836 -3.74 9.70 -13.72
C PRO A 836 -2.58 9.01 -13.00
N GLY A 837 -2.24 9.49 -11.80
CA GLY A 837 -1.10 8.98 -11.01
C GLY A 837 0.28 9.25 -11.60
N ALA A 838 0.39 10.11 -12.64
CA ALA A 838 1.67 10.47 -13.21
C ALA A 838 2.56 11.20 -12.20
N LYS A 839 3.85 10.91 -12.30
CA LYS A 839 4.96 11.60 -11.62
C LYS A 839 5.78 12.38 -12.61
N ALA A 840 6.65 13.27 -12.13
CA ALA A 840 7.47 14.12 -13.00
C ALA A 840 8.35 13.31 -13.98
N GLU A 841 8.85 12.14 -13.60
CA GLU A 841 9.63 11.23 -14.48
C GLU A 841 8.90 10.91 -15.80
N GLY A 842 7.58 10.72 -15.76
CA GLY A 842 6.76 10.39 -16.93
C GLY A 842 6.37 11.59 -17.80
N LEU A 843 6.63 12.82 -17.34
CA LEU A 843 6.12 14.06 -17.95
C LEU A 843 6.66 14.30 -19.37
N LYS A 844 7.94 14.00 -19.61
CA LYS A 844 8.56 14.14 -20.94
C LYS A 844 7.85 13.31 -22.01
N LYS A 845 7.36 12.12 -21.65
CA LYS A 845 6.60 11.26 -22.55
C LYS A 845 5.25 11.86 -22.90
N GLN A 846 4.53 12.43 -21.92
CA GLN A 846 3.27 13.13 -22.18
C GLN A 846 3.48 14.31 -23.14
N VAL A 847 4.53 15.11 -22.91
CA VAL A 847 4.91 16.22 -23.78
C VAL A 847 5.25 15.74 -25.19
N GLN A 848 6.01 14.66 -25.35
CA GLN A 848 6.33 14.09 -26.66
C GLN A 848 5.07 13.65 -27.40
N THR A 849 4.16 12.94 -26.74
CA THR A 849 2.87 12.53 -27.32
C THR A 849 2.04 13.75 -27.72
N LEU A 850 1.95 14.76 -26.85
CA LEU A 850 1.25 16.01 -27.15
C LEU A 850 1.79 16.69 -28.40
N VAL A 851 3.12 16.86 -28.50
CA VAL A 851 3.77 17.46 -29.68
C VAL A 851 3.50 16.66 -30.95
N GLN A 852 3.54 15.32 -30.88
CA GLN A 852 3.21 14.48 -32.03
C GLN A 852 1.75 14.64 -32.46
N LYS A 853 0.80 14.62 -31.52
CA LYS A 853 -0.62 14.84 -31.82
C LYS A 853 -0.86 16.20 -32.48
N MET A 854 -0.23 17.27 -31.97
CA MET A 854 -0.33 18.60 -32.57
C MET A 854 0.30 18.68 -33.97
N LYS A 855 1.39 17.95 -34.23
CA LYS A 855 2.03 17.90 -35.56
C LYS A 855 1.20 17.09 -36.57
N SER A 856 0.48 16.06 -36.13
CA SER A 856 -0.28 15.16 -36.99
C SER A 856 -1.72 15.60 -37.28
N ASP A 857 -2.31 16.49 -36.47
CA ASP A 857 -3.71 16.88 -36.63
C ASP A 857 -3.88 17.98 -37.69
N PRO A 858 -4.65 17.75 -38.77
CA PRO A 858 -4.80 18.70 -39.86
C PRO A 858 -5.55 19.98 -39.47
N ARG A 859 -6.24 20.00 -38.31
CA ARG A 859 -6.92 21.19 -37.79
C ARG A 859 -5.95 22.20 -37.17
N ILE A 860 -4.70 21.79 -36.91
CA ILE A 860 -3.69 22.60 -36.22
C ILE A 860 -2.58 22.96 -37.20
N ASN A 861 -2.40 24.25 -37.44
CA ASN A 861 -1.19 24.74 -38.08
C ASN A 861 -0.06 24.82 -37.05
N PHE A 862 0.65 23.71 -36.87
CA PHE A 862 1.69 23.57 -35.85
C PHE A 862 2.73 24.70 -35.85
N GLN A 863 3.01 25.34 -36.99
CA GLN A 863 3.99 26.42 -37.09
C GLN A 863 3.41 27.82 -36.86
N ARG A 864 2.11 28.04 -37.15
CA ARG A 864 1.49 29.38 -37.14
C ARG A 864 0.52 29.63 -36.00
N ASP A 865 -0.20 28.62 -35.55
CA ASP A 865 -1.21 28.81 -34.51
C ASP A 865 -0.56 29.16 -33.17
N TRP A 866 -1.19 30.01 -32.36
CA TRP A 866 -0.82 30.25 -30.98
C TRP A 866 -1.44 29.19 -30.08
N LYS A 867 -0.60 28.59 -29.22
CA LYS A 867 -1.01 27.53 -28.29
C LYS A 867 -0.89 28.00 -26.86
N VAL A 868 -1.90 27.70 -26.05
CA VAL A 868 -1.79 27.72 -24.58
C VAL A 868 -1.68 26.30 -24.08
N ILE A 869 -0.60 25.99 -23.39
CA ILE A 869 -0.33 24.66 -22.83
C ILE A 869 -0.31 24.77 -21.31
N THR A 870 -1.17 24.03 -20.62
CA THR A 870 -1.18 24.01 -19.15
C THR A 870 -0.49 22.75 -18.63
N LEU A 871 0.46 22.91 -17.71
CA LEU A 871 1.22 21.83 -17.09
C LEU A 871 1.01 21.88 -15.57
N LEU A 872 0.61 20.76 -14.97
CA LEU A 872 0.52 20.57 -13.52
C LEU A 872 1.02 19.18 -13.14
N ILE A 873 2.00 19.09 -12.25
CA ILE A 873 2.61 17.83 -11.80
C ILE A 873 3.30 18.01 -10.44
N GLY A 874 3.36 16.97 -9.61
CA GLY A 874 4.19 16.93 -8.39
C GLY A 874 3.49 16.43 -7.14
N THR A 875 2.16 16.47 -7.08
CA THR A 875 1.39 15.98 -5.91
C THR A 875 1.64 14.49 -5.67
N THR A 876 1.63 13.67 -6.73
CA THR A 876 1.90 12.23 -6.62
C THR A 876 3.36 11.93 -6.25
N ASP A 877 4.33 12.70 -6.75
CA ASP A 877 5.75 12.58 -6.36
C ASP A 877 5.93 12.77 -4.85
N LEU A 878 5.27 13.77 -4.26
CA LEU A 878 5.29 14.04 -2.82
C LEU A 878 4.54 12.98 -2.00
N CYS A 879 3.42 12.47 -2.51
CA CYS A 879 2.67 11.38 -1.87
C CYS A 879 3.47 10.08 -1.76
N ASP A 880 4.46 9.86 -2.63
CA ASP A 880 5.37 8.71 -2.62
C ASP A 880 6.79 9.03 -2.13
N TYR A 881 7.09 10.25 -1.69
CA TYR A 881 8.43 10.69 -1.32
C TYR A 881 9.11 9.80 -0.26
N CYS A 882 8.36 9.28 0.72
CA CYS A 882 8.88 8.37 1.74
C CYS A 882 9.21 6.96 1.23
N THR A 883 8.75 6.59 0.03
CA THR A 883 9.03 5.28 -0.59
C THR A 883 10.41 5.25 -1.24
N ASP A 884 10.82 6.35 -1.88
CA ASP A 884 12.15 6.57 -2.44
C ASP A 884 12.47 8.07 -2.47
N SER A 885 13.08 8.58 -1.39
CA SER A 885 13.39 10.00 -1.25
C SER A 885 14.45 10.50 -2.22
N ASN A 886 15.20 9.60 -2.88
CA ASN A 886 16.17 9.95 -3.90
C ASN A 886 15.46 10.15 -5.24
N LEU A 887 14.66 9.17 -5.66
CA LEU A 887 13.88 9.24 -6.90
C LEU A 887 12.95 10.46 -6.92
N TYR A 888 12.23 10.70 -5.81
CA TYR A 888 11.31 11.83 -5.66
C TYR A 888 11.95 13.04 -4.95
N SER A 889 13.28 13.18 -5.01
CA SER A 889 13.93 14.40 -4.51
C SER A 889 13.48 15.64 -5.31
N ALA A 890 13.47 16.81 -4.67
CA ALA A 890 13.13 18.06 -5.34
C ALA A 890 14.03 18.35 -6.55
N THR A 891 15.30 17.89 -6.49
CA THR A 891 16.22 18.01 -7.62
C THR A 891 15.85 17.12 -8.79
N ASN A 892 15.55 15.84 -8.56
CA ASN A 892 15.11 14.95 -9.63
C ASN A 892 13.78 15.42 -10.23
N PHE A 893 12.84 15.85 -9.37
CA PHE A 893 11.61 16.49 -9.81
C PHE A 893 11.88 17.70 -10.73
N SER A 894 12.74 18.63 -10.30
CA SER A 894 13.14 19.81 -11.10
C SER A 894 13.84 19.41 -12.40
N ALA A 895 14.67 18.36 -12.38
CA ALA A 895 15.36 17.85 -13.56
C ALA A 895 14.39 17.24 -14.57
N TYR A 896 13.42 16.43 -14.13
CA TYR A 896 12.40 15.85 -15.00
C TYR A 896 11.46 16.92 -15.58
N LEU A 897 11.08 17.90 -14.76
CA LEU A 897 10.29 19.05 -15.20
C LEU A 897 11.05 19.86 -16.25
N ARG A 898 12.32 20.20 -15.99
CA ARG A 898 13.21 20.87 -16.95
C ARG A 898 13.32 20.10 -18.25
N ASP A 899 13.49 18.79 -18.20
CA ASP A 899 13.60 17.92 -19.37
C ASP A 899 12.36 18.00 -20.28
N ALA A 900 11.16 18.07 -19.70
CA ALA A 900 9.90 18.24 -20.40
C ALA A 900 9.75 19.66 -20.98
N LEU A 901 10.06 20.68 -20.18
CA LEU A 901 9.97 22.09 -20.60
C LEU A 901 11.01 22.45 -21.69
N ASP A 902 12.23 21.92 -21.59
CA ASP A 902 13.27 22.06 -22.62
C ASP A 902 12.83 21.42 -23.95
N PHE A 903 12.08 20.32 -23.89
CA PHE A 903 11.50 19.71 -25.08
C PHE A 903 10.43 20.60 -25.71
N LEU A 904 9.50 21.15 -24.91
CA LEU A 904 8.51 22.11 -25.40
C LEU A 904 9.15 23.35 -26.02
N HIS A 905 10.13 23.96 -25.33
CA HIS A 905 10.84 25.15 -25.79
C HIS A 905 11.61 24.90 -27.09
N ARG A 906 12.13 23.69 -27.30
CA ARG A 906 12.81 23.34 -28.56
C ARG A 906 11.84 23.06 -29.70
N GLU A 907 10.74 22.35 -29.44
CA GLU A 907 9.92 21.74 -30.49
C GLU A 907 8.65 22.53 -30.86
N VAL A 908 8.10 23.33 -29.94
CA VAL A 908 6.78 23.96 -30.11
C VAL A 908 6.94 25.46 -30.35
N PRO A 909 6.73 25.99 -31.56
CA PRO A 909 6.71 27.42 -31.80
C PRO A 909 5.37 28.04 -31.37
N ARG A 910 5.37 29.35 -31.10
CA ARG A 910 4.16 30.15 -30.77
C ARG A 910 3.36 29.58 -29.61
N ALA A 911 3.98 29.48 -28.43
CA ALA A 911 3.31 28.92 -27.26
C ALA A 911 3.51 29.74 -25.98
N LEU A 912 2.43 29.91 -25.23
CA LEU A 912 2.46 30.34 -23.84
C LEU A 912 2.19 29.10 -22.97
N VAL A 913 3.15 28.74 -22.12
CA VAL A 913 3.00 27.59 -21.21
C VAL A 913 2.65 28.08 -19.82
N ASN A 914 1.47 27.70 -19.33
CA ASN A 914 1.10 27.86 -17.93
C ASN A 914 1.71 26.71 -17.12
N LEU A 915 2.72 26.99 -16.32
CA LEU A 915 3.19 26.04 -15.32
C LEU A 915 2.44 26.31 -14.02
N VAL A 916 1.43 25.50 -13.73
CA VAL A 916 0.64 25.63 -12.50
C VAL A 916 1.36 24.89 -11.39
N ASP A 917 1.45 25.51 -10.22
CA ASP A 917 2.04 24.83 -9.06
C ASP A 917 1.21 23.60 -8.66
N PHE A 918 1.84 22.63 -8.01
CA PHE A 918 1.14 21.43 -7.57
C PHE A 918 0.22 21.73 -6.38
N MET A 919 -0.85 20.95 -6.24
CA MET A 919 -1.72 21.04 -5.07
C MET A 919 -0.97 20.50 -3.85
N ASN A 920 -0.76 21.33 -2.83
CA ASN A 920 -0.07 20.94 -1.61
C ASN A 920 -0.76 19.73 -0.94
N PRO A 921 -0.14 18.54 -0.90
CA PRO A 921 -0.82 17.33 -0.43
C PRO A 921 -1.11 17.31 1.08
N ILE A 922 -0.60 18.28 1.85
CA ILE A 922 -0.93 18.46 3.27
C ILE A 922 -2.42 18.77 3.47
N ILE A 923 -3.11 19.36 2.49
CA ILE A 923 -4.54 19.64 2.63
C ILE A 923 -5.36 18.36 2.75
N PHE A 924 -4.94 17.27 2.08
CA PHE A 924 -5.63 15.98 2.17
C PHE A 924 -5.66 15.52 3.64
N ARG A 925 -4.53 15.64 4.34
CA ARG A 925 -4.44 15.32 5.78
C ARG A 925 -5.48 16.09 6.60
N GLN A 926 -5.65 17.39 6.36
CA GLN A 926 -6.65 18.19 7.09
C GLN A 926 -8.07 17.70 6.83
N VAL A 927 -8.40 17.44 5.56
CA VAL A 927 -9.72 16.92 5.14
C VAL A 927 -10.03 15.58 5.81
N PHE A 928 -9.08 14.62 5.76
CA PHE A 928 -9.24 13.29 6.35
C PHE A 928 -9.34 13.32 7.88
N LEU A 929 -8.48 14.09 8.57
CA LEU A 929 -8.52 14.17 10.03
C LEU A 929 -9.84 14.78 10.54
N GLY A 930 -10.43 15.72 9.79
CA GLY A 930 -11.72 16.29 10.14
C GLY A 930 -12.93 15.45 9.74
N ASN A 931 -12.80 14.52 8.79
CA ASN A 931 -13.91 13.75 8.21
C ASN A 931 -13.66 12.23 8.20
N GLN A 932 -13.15 11.67 9.31
CA GLN A 932 -12.82 10.24 9.39
C GLN A 932 -14.01 9.31 9.05
N ASP A 933 -15.24 9.75 9.31
CA ASP A 933 -16.46 8.98 9.03
C ASP A 933 -16.93 9.08 7.57
N LYS A 934 -16.54 10.12 6.83
CA LYS A 934 -16.98 10.38 5.44
C LYS A 934 -15.92 10.03 4.40
N CYS A 935 -14.64 10.09 4.77
CA CYS A 935 -13.54 9.90 3.83
C CYS A 935 -12.95 8.48 3.94
N PRO A 936 -12.73 7.78 2.81
CA PRO A 936 -12.30 6.38 2.81
C PRO A 936 -10.79 6.25 3.13
N MET A 937 -10.45 6.29 4.43
CA MET A 937 -9.06 6.28 4.92
C MET A 937 -8.18 5.18 4.35
N THR A 938 -8.69 3.95 4.20
CA THR A 938 -7.92 2.81 3.69
C THR A 938 -7.45 3.01 2.25
N GLN A 939 -8.33 3.51 1.37
CA GLN A 939 -7.99 3.79 -0.02
C GLN A 939 -7.08 5.02 -0.12
N ALA A 940 -7.34 6.05 0.67
CA ALA A 940 -6.51 7.24 0.73
C ALA A 940 -5.07 6.96 1.16
N CYS A 941 -4.88 6.08 2.15
CA CYS A 941 -3.54 5.66 2.57
C CYS A 941 -2.76 4.95 1.45
N SER A 942 -3.44 4.33 0.48
CA SER A 942 -2.76 3.76 -0.69
C SER A 942 -2.31 4.81 -1.70
N LEU A 943 -3.03 5.94 -1.81
CA LEU A 943 -2.73 7.02 -2.76
C LEU A 943 -1.71 8.04 -2.21
N CYS A 944 -1.69 8.26 -0.89
CA CYS A 944 -0.80 9.24 -0.26
C CYS A 944 -0.28 8.76 1.10
N ASN A 945 0.34 7.57 1.11
CA ASN A 945 0.81 6.90 2.33
C ASN A 945 1.77 7.75 3.16
N CYS A 946 2.65 8.50 2.49
CA CYS A 946 3.70 9.29 3.14
C CYS A 946 3.19 10.48 3.96
N LEU A 947 1.90 10.81 3.86
CA LEU A 947 1.28 11.94 4.57
C LEU A 947 0.17 11.54 5.52
N LEU A 948 -0.70 10.60 5.13
CA LEU A 948 -1.91 10.28 5.90
C LEU A 948 -1.63 9.37 7.11
N THR A 949 -0.58 8.55 7.07
CA THR A 949 -0.23 7.63 8.17
C THR A 949 0.69 8.25 9.24
N VAL A 950 1.18 9.46 8.96
CA VAL A 950 2.16 10.16 9.78
C VAL A 950 1.47 10.83 10.98
N ARG A 951 2.09 10.83 12.17
CA ARG A 951 1.51 11.46 13.37
C ARG A 951 1.62 12.99 13.29
N GLU A 952 0.70 13.70 13.93
CA GLU A 952 0.83 15.16 14.09
C GLU A 952 2.10 15.47 14.89
N ASP A 953 2.76 16.59 14.58
CA ASP A 953 4.04 17.02 15.18
C ASP A 953 5.23 16.05 15.01
N SER A 954 5.10 15.04 14.15
CA SER A 954 6.19 14.12 13.87
C SER A 954 7.29 14.76 13.01
N PRO A 955 8.55 14.32 13.18
CA PRO A 955 9.66 14.73 12.32
C PRO A 955 9.41 14.45 10.83
N GLU A 956 8.73 13.35 10.52
CA GLU A 956 8.38 12.97 9.16
C GLU A 956 7.43 13.99 8.51
N LEU A 957 6.41 14.47 9.24
CA LEU A 957 5.49 15.50 8.74
C LEU A 957 6.19 16.85 8.57
N ALA A 958 7.07 17.20 9.51
CA ALA A 958 7.84 18.44 9.46
C ALA A 958 8.83 18.44 8.27
N ARG A 959 9.47 17.30 7.99
CA ARG A 959 10.29 17.07 6.80
C ARG A 959 9.47 17.19 5.52
N MET A 960 8.27 16.60 5.47
CA MET A 960 7.40 16.69 4.30
C MET A 960 6.98 18.13 3.99
N LYS A 961 6.62 18.91 5.02
CA LYS A 961 6.33 20.36 4.91
C LYS A 961 7.48 21.14 4.28
N GLU A 962 8.73 20.78 4.59
CA GLU A 962 9.90 21.42 3.99
C GLU A 962 10.15 20.98 2.55
N VAL A 963 10.03 19.67 2.28
CA VAL A 963 10.20 19.14 0.91
C VAL A 963 9.20 19.80 -0.06
N VAL A 964 7.96 20.03 0.38
CA VAL A 964 6.96 20.81 -0.37
C VAL A 964 7.50 22.20 -0.73
N LYS A 965 8.04 22.96 0.24
CA LYS A 965 8.60 24.30 -0.01
C LYS A 965 9.80 24.26 -0.96
N VAL A 966 10.65 23.23 -0.85
CA VAL A 966 11.80 23.07 -1.74
C VAL A 966 11.36 22.76 -3.17
N TYR A 967 10.31 21.95 -3.37
CA TYR A 967 9.70 21.74 -4.69
C TYR A 967 9.23 23.07 -5.31
N GLN A 968 8.44 23.85 -4.57
CA GLN A 968 7.94 25.16 -5.01
C GLN A 968 9.09 26.12 -5.38
N THR A 969 10.12 26.16 -4.53
CA THR A 969 11.33 26.97 -4.77
C THR A 969 12.03 26.53 -6.06
N LYS A 970 12.20 25.23 -6.29
CA LYS A 970 12.85 24.68 -7.50
C LYS A 970 12.05 24.91 -8.77
N ILE A 971 10.72 24.92 -8.70
CA ILE A 971 9.86 25.32 -9.83
C ILE A 971 10.09 26.79 -10.18
N ARG A 972 10.06 27.67 -9.17
CA ARG A 972 10.27 29.11 -9.33
C ARG A 972 11.65 29.42 -9.88
N GLU A 973 12.72 28.88 -9.29
CA GLU A 973 14.11 29.00 -9.79
C GLU A 973 14.23 28.58 -11.26
N LEU A 974 13.56 27.48 -11.65
CA LEU A 974 13.62 26.98 -13.03
C LEU A 974 12.98 27.96 -14.02
N VAL A 975 11.79 28.49 -13.71
CA VAL A 975 11.07 29.43 -14.58
C VAL A 975 11.75 30.80 -14.59
N GLU A 976 12.15 31.31 -13.43
CA GLU A 976 12.77 32.63 -13.27
C GLU A 976 14.24 32.69 -13.69
N SER A 977 14.82 31.57 -14.13
CA SER A 977 16.17 31.54 -14.72
C SER A 977 16.29 32.30 -16.06
N GLY A 978 15.17 32.71 -16.67
CA GLY A 978 15.12 33.37 -17.99
C GLY A 978 15.43 32.44 -19.17
N ARG A 979 15.66 31.14 -18.92
CA ARG A 979 16.09 30.16 -19.94
C ARG A 979 15.08 29.94 -21.07
N TYR A 980 13.79 30.20 -20.82
CA TYR A 980 12.70 29.97 -21.77
C TYR A 980 12.28 31.23 -22.52
N ASP A 981 12.90 32.38 -22.20
CA ASP A 981 12.57 33.70 -22.75
C ASP A 981 13.58 34.14 -23.83
N THR A 982 14.24 33.16 -24.46
CA THR A 982 15.29 33.38 -25.48
C THR A 982 14.75 33.67 -26.88
N ARG A 983 13.43 33.55 -27.09
CA ARG A 983 12.75 33.83 -28.37
C ARG A 983 11.41 34.50 -28.15
N GLU A 984 11.00 35.32 -29.12
CA GLU A 984 9.78 36.13 -29.02
C GLU A 984 8.49 35.30 -29.05
N ASP A 985 8.49 34.08 -29.58
CA ASP A 985 7.29 33.28 -29.80
C ASP A 985 7.05 32.21 -28.72
N PHE A 986 7.79 32.23 -27.62
CA PHE A 986 7.63 31.26 -26.54
C PHE A 986 7.96 31.86 -25.18
N THR A 987 7.17 31.52 -24.17
CA THR A 987 7.49 31.82 -22.77
C THR A 987 6.78 30.83 -21.85
N ILE A 988 7.29 30.68 -20.63
CA ILE A 988 6.68 29.89 -19.56
C ILE A 988 6.32 30.84 -18.44
N VAL A 989 5.09 30.75 -17.95
CA VAL A 989 4.58 31.59 -16.86
C VAL A 989 4.15 30.68 -15.71
N LEU A 990 4.77 30.88 -14.55
CA LEU A 990 4.38 30.22 -13.30
C LEU A 990 3.02 30.78 -12.84
N GLN A 991 2.09 29.88 -12.48
CA GLN A 991 0.78 30.21 -11.94
C GLN A 991 0.68 29.64 -10.50
N PRO A 992 0.99 30.46 -9.47
CA PRO A 992 1.24 29.97 -8.11
C PRO A 992 -0.01 29.81 -7.23
N PHE A 993 -1.23 29.95 -7.77
CA PHE A 993 -2.46 29.98 -6.96
C PHE A 993 -2.75 28.68 -6.19
N LEU A 994 -1.98 27.60 -6.42
CA LEU A 994 -2.05 26.34 -5.67
C LEU A 994 -0.99 26.22 -4.56
N GLU A 995 -0.11 27.22 -4.36
CA GLU A 995 0.88 27.22 -3.27
C GLU A 995 0.20 27.09 -1.90
N GLU A 996 -0.90 27.82 -1.70
CA GLU A 996 -1.77 27.72 -0.52
C GLU A 996 -3.25 27.54 -0.91
N VAL A 997 -3.88 26.43 -0.48
CA VAL A 997 -5.32 26.23 -0.67
C VAL A 997 -6.05 26.41 0.66
N LYS A 998 -6.93 27.40 0.73
CA LYS A 998 -7.80 27.63 1.90
C LYS A 998 -9.03 26.75 1.77
N LEU A 999 -9.10 25.72 2.60
CA LEU A 999 -10.23 24.82 2.67
C LEU A 999 -11.48 25.56 3.16
N ALA A 1000 -12.63 25.17 2.60
CA ALA A 1000 -13.92 25.53 3.16
C ALA A 1000 -14.16 24.72 4.44
N PHE A 1001 -14.78 25.32 5.45
CA PHE A 1001 -15.14 24.66 6.70
C PHE A 1001 -16.63 24.86 6.97
N GLN A 1002 -17.30 23.79 7.40
CA GLN A 1002 -18.67 23.81 7.92
C GLN A 1002 -18.63 23.32 9.37
N ASP A 1003 -19.08 24.15 10.31
CA ASP A 1003 -19.07 23.86 11.76
C ASP A 1003 -17.69 23.42 12.30
N GLY A 1004 -16.60 23.98 11.75
CA GLY A 1004 -15.21 23.67 12.14
C GLY A 1004 -14.64 22.40 11.51
N ILE A 1005 -15.41 21.68 10.69
CA ILE A 1005 -15.00 20.48 9.95
C ILE A 1005 -14.77 20.86 8.48
N PRO A 1006 -13.69 20.41 7.82
CA PRO A 1006 -13.47 20.67 6.41
C PRO A 1006 -14.66 20.21 5.54
N ASP A 1007 -15.12 21.08 4.64
CA ASP A 1007 -16.24 20.81 3.74
C ASP A 1007 -15.80 19.90 2.58
N VAL A 1008 -16.17 18.63 2.69
CA VAL A 1008 -15.89 17.60 1.68
C VAL A 1008 -16.69 17.79 0.37
N SER A 1009 -17.65 18.74 0.31
CA SER A 1009 -18.45 19.01 -0.90
C SER A 1009 -17.65 19.61 -2.07
N PHE A 1010 -16.37 19.94 -1.87
CA PHE A 1010 -15.44 20.35 -2.93
C PHE A 1010 -14.62 19.18 -3.51
N PHE A 1011 -14.71 18.01 -2.90
CA PHE A 1011 -13.96 16.82 -3.30
C PHE A 1011 -14.90 15.77 -3.89
N ALA A 1012 -14.31 14.87 -4.67
CA ALA A 1012 -14.92 13.61 -5.06
C ALA A 1012 -15.02 12.70 -3.82
N PRO A 1013 -15.75 11.57 -3.90
CA PRO A 1013 -16.00 10.69 -2.75
C PRO A 1013 -14.77 10.16 -2.02
N ASP A 1014 -13.60 10.16 -2.66
CA ASP A 1014 -12.35 9.74 -2.05
C ASP A 1014 -11.70 10.81 -1.17
N CYS A 1015 -12.25 12.03 -1.12
CA CYS A 1015 -11.71 13.18 -0.40
C CYS A 1015 -10.29 13.61 -0.83
N ILE A 1016 -9.81 13.16 -1.99
CA ILE A 1016 -8.50 13.54 -2.54
C ILE A 1016 -8.70 14.29 -3.85
N HIS A 1017 -9.48 13.72 -4.77
CA HIS A 1017 -9.68 14.33 -6.08
C HIS A 1017 -10.66 15.50 -5.96
N PRO A 1018 -10.37 16.68 -6.55
CA PRO A 1018 -11.32 17.77 -6.67
C PRO A 1018 -12.55 17.41 -7.52
N ASN A 1019 -13.75 17.81 -7.09
CA ASN A 1019 -14.96 17.66 -7.90
C ASN A 1019 -15.21 18.88 -8.79
N GLN A 1020 -16.34 18.90 -9.51
CA GLN A 1020 -16.71 20.00 -10.41
C GLN A 1020 -16.73 21.38 -9.74
N LYS A 1021 -17.17 21.49 -8.48
CA LYS A 1021 -17.21 22.76 -7.72
C LYS A 1021 -15.82 23.35 -7.54
N PHE A 1022 -14.85 22.50 -7.19
CA PHE A 1022 -13.45 22.91 -7.03
C PHE A 1022 -12.82 23.17 -8.40
N HIS A 1023 -13.06 22.32 -9.41
CA HIS A 1023 -12.60 22.56 -10.78
C HIS A 1023 -13.01 23.92 -11.35
N SER A 1024 -14.22 24.40 -11.07
CA SER A 1024 -14.65 25.74 -11.46
C SER A 1024 -13.81 26.85 -10.79
N GLN A 1025 -13.46 26.69 -9.50
CA GLN A 1025 -12.56 27.63 -8.80
C GLN A 1025 -11.13 27.59 -9.37
N LEU A 1026 -10.61 26.41 -9.71
CA LEU A 1026 -9.30 26.27 -10.37
C LEU A 1026 -9.26 27.01 -11.71
N SER A 1027 -10.32 26.88 -12.51
CA SER A 1027 -10.41 27.56 -13.81
C SER A 1027 -10.47 29.09 -13.65
N ARG A 1028 -11.26 29.60 -12.69
CA ARG A 1028 -11.32 31.04 -12.37
C ARG A 1028 -9.98 31.58 -11.89
N ALA A 1029 -9.32 30.86 -10.99
CA ALA A 1029 -8.01 31.23 -10.47
C ALA A 1029 -6.96 31.25 -11.58
N LEU A 1030 -6.89 30.21 -12.42
CA LEU A 1030 -5.98 30.16 -13.55
C LEU A 1030 -6.21 31.34 -14.51
N TRP A 1031 -7.45 31.58 -14.92
CA TRP A 1031 -7.80 32.68 -15.82
C TRP A 1031 -7.40 34.05 -15.24
N ASN A 1032 -7.80 34.32 -14.00
CA ASN A 1032 -7.46 35.59 -13.34
C ASN A 1032 -5.94 35.76 -13.19
N ASN A 1033 -5.22 34.69 -12.81
CA ASN A 1033 -3.76 34.75 -12.72
C ASN A 1033 -3.11 34.99 -14.09
N MET A 1034 -3.64 34.45 -15.19
CA MET A 1034 -3.13 34.72 -16.55
C MET A 1034 -3.23 36.20 -16.94
N LEU A 1035 -4.15 36.97 -16.34
CA LEU A 1035 -4.32 38.41 -16.56
C LEU A 1035 -3.58 39.29 -15.54
N GLN A 1036 -3.14 38.74 -14.41
CA GLN A 1036 -2.38 39.45 -13.39
C GLN A 1036 -0.88 39.57 -13.74
N PRO A 1037 -0.25 40.74 -13.53
CA PRO A 1037 1.16 40.95 -13.85
C PRO A 1037 2.06 40.08 -12.98
N LEU A 1038 3.19 39.63 -13.54
CA LEU A 1038 4.20 38.87 -12.80
C LEU A 1038 4.70 39.69 -11.59
N GLY A 1039 4.90 39.01 -10.46
CA GLY A 1039 5.16 39.64 -9.15
C GLY A 1039 3.91 40.08 -8.38
N LYS A 1040 2.72 40.04 -8.99
CA LYS A 1040 1.42 40.29 -8.31
C LYS A 1040 0.40 39.18 -8.58
N LYS A 1041 0.84 38.03 -9.09
CA LYS A 1041 -0.01 36.85 -9.25
C LYS A 1041 -0.42 36.32 -7.88
N MET A 1042 -1.66 35.88 -7.77
CA MET A 1042 -2.20 35.24 -6.57
C MET A 1042 -1.51 33.89 -6.34
N ASP A 1043 -1.03 33.67 -5.12
CA ASP A 1043 -0.34 32.48 -4.63
C ASP A 1043 -1.24 31.59 -3.73
N PHE A 1044 -2.53 31.93 -3.62
CA PHE A 1044 -3.49 31.14 -2.87
C PHE A 1044 -4.80 30.93 -3.63
N LEU A 1045 -5.52 29.88 -3.25
CA LEU A 1045 -6.87 29.58 -3.74
C LEU A 1045 -7.82 29.47 -2.54
N ASP A 1046 -8.81 30.36 -2.48
CA ASP A 1046 -9.90 30.26 -1.51
C ASP A 1046 -11.10 29.57 -2.14
N LEU A 1047 -11.42 28.36 -1.67
CA LEU A 1047 -12.53 27.56 -2.20
C LEU A 1047 -13.90 28.20 -1.93
N THR A 1048 -14.01 29.04 -0.90
CA THR A 1048 -15.24 29.71 -0.52
C THR A 1048 -15.44 31.07 -1.20
N ALA A 1049 -14.40 31.60 -1.85
CA ALA A 1049 -14.48 32.89 -2.51
C ALA A 1049 -15.41 32.86 -3.72
N ASP A 1050 -16.27 33.88 -3.82
CA ASP A 1050 -17.07 34.17 -5.00
C ASP A 1050 -16.21 34.85 -6.07
N THR A 1051 -15.28 34.08 -6.63
CA THR A 1051 -14.29 34.57 -7.59
C THR A 1051 -14.96 34.85 -8.94
N THR A 1052 -15.02 36.12 -9.35
CA THR A 1052 -15.50 36.50 -10.68
C THR A 1052 -14.39 36.40 -11.73
N LEU A 1053 -14.77 36.15 -13.00
CA LEU A 1053 -13.82 36.15 -14.11
C LEU A 1053 -13.45 37.59 -14.50
N SER A 1054 -12.16 37.90 -14.45
CA SER A 1054 -11.63 39.20 -14.86
C SER A 1054 -11.68 39.38 -16.38
N CYS A 1055 -11.72 40.63 -16.84
CA CYS A 1055 -11.66 40.95 -18.26
C CYS A 1055 -10.36 41.68 -18.62
N PRO A 1056 -9.71 41.37 -19.75
CA PRO A 1056 -8.65 42.20 -20.29
C PRO A 1056 -9.18 43.62 -20.54
N SER A 1057 -8.44 44.65 -20.12
CA SER A 1057 -8.79 46.04 -20.42
C SER A 1057 -8.21 46.50 -21.76
N LEU A 1058 -8.66 47.65 -22.27
CA LEU A 1058 -8.10 48.24 -23.49
C LEU A 1058 -6.63 48.65 -23.30
N GLU A 1059 -6.25 49.07 -22.11
CA GLU A 1059 -4.87 49.46 -21.76
C GLU A 1059 -3.96 48.24 -21.58
N GLU A 1060 -4.52 47.11 -21.14
CA GLU A 1060 -3.78 45.91 -20.81
C GLU A 1060 -4.44 44.63 -21.38
N PRO A 1061 -4.55 44.51 -22.72
CA PRO A 1061 -5.37 43.47 -23.37
C PRO A 1061 -4.67 42.11 -23.47
N PHE A 1062 -3.41 42.02 -23.02
CA PHE A 1062 -2.55 40.86 -23.27
C PHE A 1062 -2.51 39.91 -22.07
N LEU A 1063 -2.33 38.62 -22.36
CA LEU A 1063 -1.92 37.65 -21.33
C LEU A 1063 -0.56 38.07 -20.73
N ARG A 1064 -0.43 37.97 -19.41
CA ARG A 1064 0.73 38.52 -18.71
C ARG A 1064 1.95 37.61 -18.74
N THR A 1065 3.04 38.20 -19.19
CA THR A 1065 4.38 37.63 -19.32
C THR A 1065 5.37 38.56 -18.60
N TYR A 1066 6.61 38.12 -18.37
CA TYR A 1066 7.60 38.94 -17.66
C TYR A 1066 7.79 40.32 -18.30
N ARG A 1067 7.85 40.37 -19.63
CA ARG A 1067 8.11 41.60 -20.37
C ARG A 1067 6.97 42.60 -20.30
N ASN A 1068 5.74 42.17 -20.58
CA ASN A 1068 4.57 43.06 -20.52
C ASN A 1068 4.05 43.32 -19.09
N SER A 1069 4.70 42.71 -18.08
CA SER A 1069 4.52 43.03 -16.66
C SER A 1069 5.62 43.94 -16.11
N ASN A 1070 6.63 44.30 -16.93
CA ASN A 1070 7.85 45.00 -16.50
C ASN A 1070 8.54 44.31 -15.31
N TYR A 1071 8.54 42.97 -15.29
CA TYR A 1071 9.11 42.16 -14.23
C TYR A 1071 10.55 41.76 -14.56
N THR A 1072 11.47 42.04 -13.63
CA THR A 1072 12.87 41.59 -13.72
C THR A 1072 13.06 40.40 -12.80
N TYR A 1073 13.52 39.27 -13.35
CA TYR A 1073 13.79 38.09 -12.54
C TYR A 1073 14.85 38.38 -11.47
N PRO A 1074 14.68 37.89 -10.23
CA PRO A 1074 15.69 38.04 -9.19
C PRO A 1074 17.03 37.44 -9.64
N ALA A 1075 18.12 38.20 -9.53
CA ALA A 1075 19.45 37.63 -9.71
C ALA A 1075 19.78 36.76 -8.48
N ASN A 1076 20.24 35.52 -8.69
CA ASN A 1076 20.82 34.74 -7.60
C ASN A 1076 22.12 35.44 -7.14
N PRO A 1077 22.19 35.99 -5.91
CA PRO A 1077 23.41 36.62 -5.43
C PRO A 1077 24.54 35.58 -5.35
N ALA A 1078 25.75 35.98 -5.74
CA ALA A 1078 26.92 35.14 -5.48
C ALA A 1078 27.08 34.98 -3.96
N ILE A 1079 27.24 33.74 -3.50
CA ILE A 1079 27.50 33.46 -2.08
C ILE A 1079 28.94 33.92 -1.77
N GLU A 1080 29.09 35.06 -1.10
CA GLU A 1080 30.40 35.62 -0.76
C GLU A 1080 31.02 35.00 0.51
N ASN A 1081 30.18 34.59 1.46
CA ASN A 1081 30.55 34.01 2.76
C ASN A 1081 29.37 33.25 3.37
N TRP A 1082 29.58 32.63 4.54
CA TRP A 1082 28.59 31.83 5.25
C TRP A 1082 27.96 32.55 6.46
N GLY A 1083 27.91 33.88 6.39
CA GLY A 1083 27.23 34.71 7.38
C GLY A 1083 25.71 34.78 7.19
N SER A 1084 25.05 35.46 8.14
CA SER A 1084 23.61 35.71 8.15
C SER A 1084 23.31 37.19 8.38
N ASP A 1085 22.14 37.61 7.91
CA ASP A 1085 21.64 38.97 8.06
C ASP A 1085 20.80 39.03 9.35
N PHE A 1086 21.11 40.01 10.20
CA PHE A 1086 20.41 40.19 11.46
C PHE A 1086 19.18 41.09 11.27
N LEU A 1087 18.02 40.48 11.03
CA LEU A 1087 16.76 41.20 10.77
C LEU A 1087 15.92 41.47 12.02
N CYS A 1088 16.47 41.21 13.21
CA CYS A 1088 15.74 41.37 14.45
C CYS A 1088 15.67 42.83 14.87
N PRO A 1089 14.50 43.31 15.35
CA PRO A 1089 14.42 44.65 15.93
C PRO A 1089 15.33 44.72 17.16
N GLU A 1090 15.93 45.89 17.42
CA GLU A 1090 16.74 46.11 18.62
C GLU A 1090 15.92 45.76 19.87
N GLN A 1091 16.31 44.69 20.55
CA GLN A 1091 15.76 44.34 21.86
C GLN A 1091 16.63 44.96 22.94
N GLY A 1092 16.02 45.81 23.78
CA GLY A 1092 16.68 46.32 24.98
C GLY A 1092 17.01 45.19 25.96
N SER A 1093 18.14 45.31 26.65
CA SER A 1093 18.50 44.42 27.76
C SER A 1093 17.39 44.38 28.82
N SER A 1094 17.28 43.26 29.54
CA SER A 1094 16.40 43.19 30.71
C SER A 1094 16.75 44.32 31.69
N ASN A 1095 15.74 44.98 32.28
CA ASN A 1095 15.95 46.06 33.27
C ASN A 1095 16.81 45.60 34.48
N SER A 1096 16.80 44.30 34.76
CA SER A 1096 17.63 43.62 35.74
C SER A 1096 17.90 42.20 35.26
N ALA A 1097 19.05 41.62 35.62
CA ALA A 1097 19.35 40.21 35.31
C ALA A 1097 18.24 39.29 35.85
N PRO A 1098 17.68 38.37 35.05
CA PRO A 1098 16.59 37.52 35.50
C PRO A 1098 17.05 36.62 36.65
N SER A 1099 16.17 36.35 37.61
CA SER A 1099 16.43 35.38 38.70
C SER A 1099 16.05 33.96 38.30
N SER A 1100 15.16 33.80 37.32
CA SER A 1100 14.67 32.52 36.82
C SER A 1100 15.14 32.28 35.38
N VAL A 1101 15.64 31.08 35.11
CA VAL A 1101 16.06 30.60 33.79
C VAL A 1101 14.91 30.60 32.78
N HIS A 1102 13.68 30.52 33.28
CA HIS A 1102 12.46 30.54 32.45
C HIS A 1102 12.11 31.93 31.91
N GLN A 1103 12.82 32.97 32.36
CA GLN A 1103 12.71 34.36 31.89
C GLN A 1103 14.04 34.85 31.28
N LEU A 1104 14.91 33.92 30.85
CA LEU A 1104 16.22 34.22 30.31
C LEU A 1104 16.14 34.70 28.85
N ARG A 1105 16.57 35.93 28.59
CA ARG A 1105 16.64 36.51 27.23
C ARG A 1105 18.03 36.33 26.63
N PRO A 1106 18.18 36.39 25.30
CA PRO A 1106 19.50 36.33 24.66
C PRO A 1106 20.53 37.35 25.17
N ALA A 1107 20.10 38.59 25.47
CA ALA A 1107 20.97 39.65 25.99
C ALA A 1107 21.48 39.39 27.43
N ASP A 1108 20.83 38.49 28.18
CA ASP A 1108 21.19 38.17 29.56
C ASP A 1108 22.36 37.17 29.63
N ILE A 1109 22.63 36.42 28.55
CA ILE A 1109 23.76 35.48 28.47
C ILE A 1109 25.08 36.25 28.51
N LYS A 1110 25.95 35.88 29.44
CA LYS A 1110 27.30 36.46 29.59
C LYS A 1110 28.40 35.52 29.16
N VAL A 1111 28.18 34.21 29.30
CA VAL A 1111 29.20 33.19 29.05
C VAL A 1111 28.62 32.10 28.15
N VAL A 1112 29.37 31.75 27.10
CA VAL A 1112 29.11 30.57 26.27
C VAL A 1112 30.18 29.51 26.54
N ALA A 1113 29.77 28.24 26.59
CA ALA A 1113 30.66 27.10 26.75
C ALA A 1113 30.17 25.90 25.94
N ALA A 1114 31.09 24.99 25.61
CA ALA A 1114 30.74 23.78 24.87
C ALA A 1114 31.63 22.59 25.23
N LEU A 1115 31.01 21.41 25.21
CA LEU A 1115 31.66 20.12 25.37
C LEU A 1115 31.12 19.15 24.31
N GLY A 1116 31.94 18.19 23.92
CA GLY A 1116 31.61 17.27 22.84
C GLY A 1116 32.80 16.65 22.14
N ASP A 1117 32.60 16.38 20.86
CA ASP A 1117 33.54 15.70 19.96
C ASP A 1117 34.15 16.63 18.89
N SER A 1118 34.67 16.04 17.81
CA SER A 1118 35.32 16.74 16.70
C SER A 1118 34.43 17.78 16.00
N LEU A 1119 33.10 17.57 15.99
CA LEU A 1119 32.15 18.55 15.42
C LEU A 1119 32.00 19.77 16.31
N THR A 1120 32.17 19.64 17.62
CA THR A 1120 32.17 20.77 18.57
C THR A 1120 33.50 21.55 18.51
N THR A 1121 34.61 20.88 18.16
CA THR A 1121 35.90 21.55 17.88
C THR A 1121 36.02 22.13 16.46
N ALA A 1122 35.08 21.81 15.58
CA ALA A 1122 35.08 22.19 14.16
C ALA A 1122 36.29 21.67 13.36
N VAL A 1123 36.60 20.38 13.51
CA VAL A 1123 37.63 19.72 12.71
C VAL A 1123 37.31 19.89 11.22
N GLY A 1124 38.26 20.45 10.48
CA GLY A 1124 38.18 20.59 9.04
C GLY A 1124 37.24 21.67 8.51
N ALA A 1125 36.54 22.44 9.36
CA ALA A 1125 35.53 23.40 8.90
C ALA A 1125 36.07 24.42 7.89
N GLY A 1126 37.30 24.93 8.09
CA GLY A 1126 38.00 25.85 7.17
C GLY A 1126 38.93 25.16 6.16
N ALA A 1127 38.94 23.83 6.07
CA ALA A 1127 39.87 23.10 5.21
C ALA A 1127 39.46 23.19 3.73
N LYS A 1128 40.34 23.77 2.90
CA LYS A 1128 40.16 23.81 1.45
C LYS A 1128 40.79 22.60 0.74
N ASN A 1129 41.83 22.03 1.34
CA ASN A 1129 42.64 20.94 0.79
C ASN A 1129 42.95 19.89 1.88
N ASN A 1130 43.34 18.68 1.46
CA ASN A 1130 43.68 17.54 2.33
C ASN A 1130 44.88 17.77 3.26
N SER A 1131 45.59 18.90 3.23
CA SER A 1131 46.69 19.17 4.17
C SER A 1131 46.20 19.62 5.55
N ASN A 1132 45.02 20.24 5.64
CA ASN A 1132 44.52 20.91 6.85
C ASN A 1132 43.20 20.31 7.36
N TRP A 1133 42.82 19.12 6.89
CA TRP A 1133 41.52 18.53 7.19
C TRP A 1133 41.36 18.17 8.68
N SER A 1134 42.44 17.72 9.33
CA SER A 1134 42.45 17.38 10.76
C SER A 1134 42.72 18.58 11.67
N THR A 1135 42.72 19.81 11.13
CA THR A 1135 42.86 21.02 11.94
C THR A 1135 41.54 21.36 12.61
N ALA A 1136 41.53 21.53 13.93
CA ALA A 1136 40.37 22.03 14.67
C ALA A 1136 40.21 23.55 14.48
N TRP A 1137 39.29 23.96 13.60
CA TRP A 1137 38.96 25.37 13.33
C TRP A 1137 38.01 25.92 14.39
N ARG A 1138 38.45 25.92 15.65
CA ARG A 1138 37.61 26.22 16.82
C ARG A 1138 36.84 27.53 16.70
N GLY A 1139 37.44 28.56 16.12
CA GLY A 1139 36.80 29.85 15.85
C GLY A 1139 35.59 29.81 14.90
N LEU A 1140 35.43 28.74 14.11
CA LEU A 1140 34.30 28.48 13.21
C LEU A 1140 33.30 27.45 13.78
N SER A 1141 33.45 27.03 15.04
CA SER A 1141 32.53 26.07 15.65
C SER A 1141 31.11 26.62 15.72
N TRP A 1142 30.14 25.78 15.35
CA TRP A 1142 28.73 26.17 15.23
C TRP A 1142 28.15 26.56 16.59
N SER A 1143 28.59 25.91 17.67
CA SER A 1143 28.11 26.11 19.03
C SER A 1143 28.93 27.11 19.86
N ILE A 1144 30.20 27.37 19.50
CA ILE A 1144 31.10 28.20 20.34
C ILE A 1144 32.18 29.00 19.58
N GLY A 1145 32.23 28.95 18.26
CA GLY A 1145 33.18 29.75 17.47
C GLY A 1145 32.83 31.23 17.47
N GLY A 1146 33.82 32.11 17.58
CA GLY A 1146 33.62 33.56 17.60
C GLY A 1146 34.48 34.33 16.61
N ASP A 1147 35.01 33.68 15.57
CA ASP A 1147 35.75 34.36 14.50
C ASP A 1147 34.79 35.24 13.66
N GLY A 1148 35.28 36.42 13.24
CA GLY A 1148 34.54 37.40 12.44
C GLY A 1148 33.27 37.93 13.10
N THR A 1149 32.26 38.25 12.28
CA THR A 1149 30.95 38.74 12.73
C THR A 1149 29.83 37.85 12.19
N LEU A 1150 28.59 38.05 12.65
CA LEU A 1150 27.43 37.31 12.13
C LEU A 1150 27.29 37.47 10.62
N GLU A 1151 27.61 38.66 10.08
CA GLU A 1151 27.53 38.96 8.65
C GLU A 1151 28.51 38.15 7.80
N THR A 1152 29.56 37.59 8.39
CA THR A 1152 30.60 36.82 7.69
C THR A 1152 30.62 35.33 8.06
N HIS A 1153 30.37 35.00 9.34
CA HIS A 1153 30.41 33.66 9.89
C HIS A 1153 29.24 33.45 10.87
N THR A 1154 28.31 32.59 10.52
CA THR A 1154 27.19 32.27 11.42
C THR A 1154 27.59 31.19 12.43
N THR A 1155 27.70 31.61 13.68
CA THR A 1155 27.93 30.75 14.84
C THR A 1155 27.03 31.21 15.98
N LEU A 1156 26.74 30.34 16.95
CA LEU A 1156 25.92 30.72 18.10
C LEU A 1156 26.48 31.97 18.84
N PRO A 1157 27.80 32.10 19.12
CA PRO A 1157 28.34 33.31 19.72
C PRO A 1157 28.19 34.55 18.84
N ASN A 1158 28.35 34.45 17.51
CA ASN A 1158 28.19 35.61 16.63
C ASN A 1158 26.73 36.10 16.55
N ILE A 1159 25.75 35.19 16.69
CA ILE A 1159 24.34 35.57 16.87
C ILE A 1159 24.15 36.27 18.23
N LEU A 1160 24.64 35.68 19.33
CA LEU A 1160 24.51 36.25 20.67
C LEU A 1160 25.20 37.61 20.84
N LYS A 1161 26.33 37.85 20.16
CA LYS A 1161 27.03 39.15 20.15
C LYS A 1161 26.15 40.30 19.63
N LYS A 1162 25.12 40.01 18.82
CA LYS A 1162 24.14 41.02 18.39
C LYS A 1162 23.22 41.49 19.52
N PHE A 1163 23.03 40.66 20.54
CA PHE A 1163 22.22 40.99 21.72
C PHE A 1163 23.10 41.45 22.91
N ASN A 1164 24.29 40.88 23.07
CA ASN A 1164 25.26 41.25 24.09
C ASN A 1164 26.70 41.21 23.50
N PRO A 1165 27.29 42.35 23.15
CA PRO A 1165 28.66 42.40 22.60
C PRO A 1165 29.75 42.04 23.63
N HIS A 1166 29.43 42.03 24.93
CA HIS A 1166 30.34 41.65 26.03
C HIS A 1166 30.16 40.17 26.40
N LEU A 1167 30.15 39.28 25.40
CA LEU A 1167 30.05 37.84 25.58
C LEU A 1167 31.45 37.25 25.84
N HIS A 1168 31.57 36.32 26.79
CA HIS A 1168 32.83 35.64 27.13
C HIS A 1168 32.78 34.13 26.83
N GLY A 1169 33.96 33.51 26.69
CA GLY A 1169 34.12 32.05 26.61
C GLY A 1169 34.13 31.43 25.21
N PHE A 1170 33.82 32.20 24.15
CA PHE A 1170 33.88 31.70 22.77
C PHE A 1170 35.32 31.37 22.32
N SER A 1171 35.44 30.45 21.37
CA SER A 1171 36.72 30.08 20.76
C SER A 1171 37.11 31.02 19.62
N THR A 1172 38.40 31.18 19.36
CA THR A 1172 38.92 31.90 18.17
C THR A 1172 40.04 31.12 17.50
N GLY A 1173 40.23 31.29 16.19
CA GLY A 1173 41.32 30.64 15.45
C GLY A 1173 41.35 29.11 15.56
N THR A 1174 42.55 28.54 15.44
CA THR A 1174 42.78 27.08 15.40
C THR A 1174 43.61 26.55 16.57
N GLN A 1175 44.27 27.43 17.32
CA GLN A 1175 45.19 27.07 18.40
C GLN A 1175 44.43 26.59 19.64
N GLU A 1176 45.04 25.70 20.44
CA GLU A 1176 44.41 25.16 21.64
C GLU A 1176 44.28 26.23 22.74
N GLU A 1177 45.25 27.15 22.83
CA GLU A 1177 45.25 28.28 23.74
C GLU A 1177 44.08 29.26 23.47
N ALA A 1178 43.58 29.27 22.23
CA ALA A 1178 42.46 30.10 21.79
C ALA A 1178 41.10 29.35 21.87
N ALA A 1179 41.06 28.18 22.51
CA ALA A 1179 39.83 27.39 22.65
C ALA A 1179 38.77 28.03 23.57
N GLY A 1180 39.14 28.97 24.44
CA GLY A 1180 38.22 29.54 25.42
C GLY A 1180 37.60 28.47 26.31
N LEU A 1181 36.27 28.46 26.41
CA LEU A 1181 35.48 27.47 27.15
C LEU A 1181 34.97 26.31 26.28
N ASN A 1182 35.58 26.09 25.11
CA ASN A 1182 35.43 24.86 24.36
C ASN A 1182 36.36 23.79 24.95
N VAL A 1183 35.78 22.80 25.62
CA VAL A 1183 36.51 21.66 26.21
C VAL A 1183 36.29 20.37 25.43
N ALA A 1184 35.69 20.45 24.23
CA ALA A 1184 35.49 19.30 23.36
C ALA A 1184 36.82 18.71 22.88
N VAL A 1185 36.82 17.40 22.64
CA VAL A 1185 38.01 16.63 22.26
C VAL A 1185 37.69 15.79 21.03
N GLU A 1186 38.60 15.77 20.06
CA GLU A 1186 38.46 14.96 18.86
C GLU A 1186 38.35 13.47 19.22
N GLY A 1187 37.38 12.76 18.63
CA GLY A 1187 37.15 11.33 18.90
C GLY A 1187 36.50 11.02 20.25
N ALA A 1188 36.09 12.03 21.04
CA ALA A 1188 35.42 11.81 22.31
C ALA A 1188 34.14 10.99 22.17
N ILE A 1189 33.89 10.15 23.16
CA ILE A 1189 32.66 9.36 23.34
C ILE A 1189 31.91 9.84 24.58
N ALA A 1190 30.69 9.35 24.80
CA ALA A 1190 29.88 9.80 25.93
C ALA A 1190 30.57 9.58 27.30
N GLN A 1191 31.39 8.53 27.43
CA GLN A 1191 32.16 8.24 28.65
C GLN A 1191 33.12 9.38 29.05
N ASP A 1192 33.54 10.23 28.12
CA ASP A 1192 34.45 11.35 28.38
C ASP A 1192 33.73 12.59 28.96
N MET A 1193 32.39 12.65 28.88
CA MET A 1193 31.60 13.83 29.25
C MET A 1193 31.75 14.27 30.70
N PRO A 1194 31.78 13.37 31.71
CA PRO A 1194 32.02 13.78 33.09
C PRO A 1194 33.39 14.43 33.30
N SER A 1195 34.41 14.01 32.54
CA SER A 1195 35.75 14.60 32.59
C SER A 1195 35.75 15.99 31.95
N GLN A 1196 35.16 16.15 30.77
CA GLN A 1196 35.01 17.46 30.12
C GLN A 1196 34.20 18.43 30.99
N ALA A 1197 33.13 17.97 31.65
CA ALA A 1197 32.33 18.80 32.56
C ALA A 1197 33.14 19.33 33.75
N ARG A 1198 33.99 18.51 34.38
CA ARG A 1198 34.87 18.98 35.47
C ARG A 1198 35.89 20.01 34.98
N ILE A 1199 36.54 19.75 33.84
CA ILE A 1199 37.50 20.68 33.24
C ILE A 1199 36.83 22.03 32.95
N LEU A 1200 35.60 22.01 32.42
CA LEU A 1200 34.87 23.24 32.14
C LEU A 1200 34.55 24.02 33.42
N VAL A 1201 34.05 23.35 34.46
CA VAL A 1201 33.78 23.95 35.77
C VAL A 1201 35.05 24.57 36.35
N ASP A 1202 36.18 23.87 36.29
CA ASP A 1202 37.47 24.37 36.80
C ASP A 1202 37.96 25.59 36.00
N ARG A 1203 37.81 25.58 34.67
CA ARG A 1203 38.13 26.75 33.82
C ARG A 1203 37.25 27.96 34.17
N MET A 1204 35.96 27.75 34.44
CA MET A 1204 35.07 28.84 34.86
C MET A 1204 35.43 29.37 36.26
N LYS A 1205 35.74 28.49 37.22
CA LYS A 1205 36.18 28.87 38.58
C LYS A 1205 37.47 29.67 38.59
N ASN A 1206 38.39 29.36 37.68
CA ASN A 1206 39.69 30.01 37.59
C ASN A 1206 39.71 31.26 36.69
N SER A 1207 38.60 31.58 36.01
CA SER A 1207 38.52 32.75 35.14
C SER A 1207 38.24 34.02 35.95
N SER A 1208 39.06 35.06 35.75
CA SER A 1208 38.79 36.39 36.31
C SER A 1208 37.70 37.17 35.57
N GLU A 1209 37.28 36.69 34.40
CA GLU A 1209 36.25 37.34 33.57
C GLU A 1209 34.82 36.87 33.89
N ILE A 1210 34.68 35.78 34.65
CA ILE A 1210 33.40 35.11 34.89
C ILE A 1210 33.04 35.21 36.37
N ASN A 1211 31.92 35.88 36.66
CA ASN A 1211 31.29 35.82 37.96
C ASN A 1211 30.36 34.61 38.01
N LEU A 1212 30.86 33.50 38.57
CA LEU A 1212 30.13 32.23 38.62
C LEU A 1212 28.71 32.38 39.18
N ASP A 1213 28.51 33.17 40.25
CA ASP A 1213 27.23 33.32 40.97
C ASP A 1213 26.22 34.22 40.26
N GLN A 1214 26.67 35.18 39.44
CA GLN A 1214 25.82 36.21 38.84
C GLN A 1214 25.64 36.05 37.32
N ASP A 1215 26.65 35.55 36.62
CA ASP A 1215 26.62 35.46 35.16
C ASP A 1215 25.73 34.30 34.70
N TRP A 1216 24.93 34.52 33.65
CA TRP A 1216 24.21 33.44 33.00
C TRP A 1216 25.11 32.71 32.00
N LYS A 1217 25.25 31.39 32.19
CA LYS A 1217 26.03 30.49 31.32
C LYS A 1217 25.10 29.76 30.36
N LEU A 1218 25.42 29.79 29.06
CA LEU A 1218 24.82 28.94 28.05
C LEU A 1218 25.83 27.86 27.64
N ILE A 1219 25.52 26.60 27.92
CA ILE A 1219 26.43 25.47 27.70
C ILE A 1219 25.82 24.52 26.66
N THR A 1220 26.57 24.17 25.63
CA THR A 1220 26.11 23.21 24.60
C THR A 1220 26.87 21.88 24.70
N ILE A 1221 26.12 20.78 24.78
CA ILE A 1221 26.63 19.41 24.82
C ILE A 1221 26.24 18.71 23.53
N PHE A 1222 27.23 18.18 22.79
CA PHE A 1222 27.01 17.37 21.61
C PHE A 1222 28.06 16.27 21.49
N VAL A 1223 27.64 15.02 21.71
CA VAL A 1223 28.49 13.81 21.65
C VAL A 1223 27.63 12.60 21.33
N GLY A 1224 28.23 11.53 20.81
CA GLY A 1224 27.59 10.21 20.66
C GLY A 1224 27.70 9.62 19.27
N SER A 1225 28.10 10.41 18.26
CA SER A 1225 28.34 9.90 16.91
C SER A 1225 29.45 8.84 16.90
N ASN A 1226 30.51 9.03 17.69
CA ASN A 1226 31.61 8.07 17.82
C ASN A 1226 31.15 6.77 18.52
N ASP A 1227 30.38 6.87 19.61
CA ASP A 1227 29.77 5.71 20.27
C ASP A 1227 28.94 4.90 19.28
N LEU A 1228 28.08 5.57 18.51
CA LEU A 1228 27.21 4.93 17.55
C LEU A 1228 27.97 4.34 16.35
N CYS A 1229 29.05 4.99 15.89
CA CYS A 1229 29.93 4.49 14.83
C CYS A 1229 30.75 3.25 15.24
N GLN A 1230 30.96 3.02 16.54
CA GLN A 1230 31.71 1.89 17.11
C GLN A 1230 30.82 0.83 17.79
N TYR A 1231 29.50 1.08 17.89
CA TYR A 1231 28.54 0.20 18.58
C TYR A 1231 28.64 -1.27 18.17
N CYS A 1232 28.68 -1.55 16.87
CA CYS A 1232 28.76 -2.92 16.34
C CYS A 1232 30.09 -3.63 16.63
N GLU A 1233 31.16 -2.90 16.99
CA GLU A 1233 32.45 -3.48 17.36
C GLU A 1233 32.51 -3.81 18.86
N ASN A 1234 31.85 -3.00 19.71
CA ASN A 1234 31.70 -3.28 21.15
C ASN A 1234 30.35 -2.75 21.71
N PRO A 1235 29.25 -3.52 21.57
CA PRO A 1235 27.91 -3.09 21.98
C PRO A 1235 27.78 -2.81 23.48
N GLU A 1236 28.60 -3.46 24.32
CA GLU A 1236 28.57 -3.26 25.76
C GLU A 1236 29.19 -1.91 26.14
N ALA A 1237 30.39 -1.60 25.63
CA ALA A 1237 31.08 -0.35 25.92
C ALA A 1237 30.29 0.87 25.40
N HIS A 1238 29.76 0.79 24.19
CA HIS A 1238 29.01 1.87 23.53
C HIS A 1238 27.49 1.70 23.67
N SER A 1239 27.01 1.01 24.71
CA SER A 1239 25.57 0.79 24.88
C SER A 1239 24.82 2.10 25.12
N VAL A 1240 23.54 2.15 24.70
CA VAL A 1240 22.62 3.27 24.99
C VAL A 1240 22.59 3.59 26.49
N LYS A 1241 22.66 2.56 27.34
CA LYS A 1241 22.70 2.71 28.79
C LYS A 1241 23.95 3.48 29.24
N ASN A 1242 25.14 3.12 28.76
CA ASN A 1242 26.37 3.81 29.11
C ASN A 1242 26.38 5.24 28.58
N TYR A 1243 25.88 5.45 27.36
CA TYR A 1243 25.70 6.77 26.75
C TYR A 1243 24.85 7.68 27.65
N VAL A 1244 23.64 7.22 28.01
CA VAL A 1244 22.71 7.94 28.89
C VAL A 1244 23.31 8.21 30.28
N GLN A 1245 23.93 7.21 30.90
CA GLN A 1245 24.53 7.34 32.24
C GLN A 1245 25.69 8.35 32.26
N SER A 1246 26.48 8.42 31.19
CA SER A 1246 27.63 9.33 31.14
C SER A 1246 27.20 10.79 30.91
N LEU A 1247 26.16 11.01 30.09
CA LEU A 1247 25.53 12.32 29.96
C LEU A 1247 24.89 12.78 31.28
N GLN A 1248 24.18 11.89 31.97
CA GLN A 1248 23.59 12.19 33.28
C GLN A 1248 24.66 12.61 34.29
N GLN A 1249 25.78 11.90 34.37
CA GLN A 1249 26.89 12.27 35.26
C GLN A 1249 27.47 13.67 34.95
N ALA A 1250 27.58 14.04 33.67
CA ALA A 1250 28.03 15.38 33.27
C ALA A 1250 27.01 16.47 33.68
N LEU A 1251 25.72 16.21 33.46
CA LEU A 1251 24.63 17.11 33.88
C LEU A 1251 24.57 17.25 35.41
N ASP A 1252 24.79 16.17 36.16
CA ASP A 1252 24.81 16.19 37.62
C ASP A 1252 25.97 17.04 38.16
N ILE A 1253 27.14 17.02 37.50
CA ILE A 1253 28.27 17.91 37.83
C ILE A 1253 27.86 19.38 37.65
N PHE A 1254 27.26 19.74 36.51
CA PHE A 1254 26.80 21.11 36.29
C PHE A 1254 25.69 21.53 37.25
N TYR A 1255 24.71 20.65 37.49
CA TYR A 1255 23.63 20.90 38.45
C TYR A 1255 24.14 21.10 39.88
N LYS A 1256 25.26 20.48 40.25
CA LYS A 1256 25.86 20.66 41.57
C LYS A 1256 26.73 21.91 41.67
N GLU A 1257 27.52 22.20 40.63
CA GLU A 1257 28.64 23.14 40.72
C GLU A 1257 28.37 24.50 40.06
N LEU A 1258 27.35 24.62 39.19
CA LEU A 1258 27.05 25.85 38.47
C LEU A 1258 25.69 26.46 38.88
N PRO A 1259 25.67 27.67 39.46
CA PRO A 1259 24.49 28.53 39.49
C PRO A 1259 24.15 29.03 38.07
N ARG A 1260 22.95 29.57 37.84
CA ARG A 1260 22.57 30.34 36.62
C ARG A 1260 23.04 29.72 35.29
N ALA A 1261 22.56 28.53 34.96
CA ALA A 1261 22.99 27.80 33.77
C ALA A 1261 21.82 27.31 32.92
N PHE A 1262 21.91 27.53 31.61
CA PHE A 1262 21.05 26.93 30.61
C PHE A 1262 21.88 25.95 29.79
N ILE A 1263 21.49 24.68 29.78
CA ILE A 1263 22.22 23.60 29.13
C ILE A 1263 21.44 23.12 27.90
N ASN A 1264 22.04 23.25 26.72
CA ASN A 1264 21.58 22.60 25.49
C ASN A 1264 22.17 21.18 25.43
N VAL A 1265 21.30 20.17 25.36
CA VAL A 1265 21.69 18.80 25.00
C VAL A 1265 21.19 18.56 23.58
N VAL A 1266 22.11 18.50 22.62
CA VAL A 1266 21.74 18.36 21.20
C VAL A 1266 21.64 16.88 20.87
N GLU A 1267 20.51 16.44 20.31
CA GLU A 1267 20.35 15.04 19.92
C GLU A 1267 21.34 14.67 18.82
N ILE A 1268 21.85 13.44 18.87
CA ILE A 1268 22.74 12.94 17.81
C ILE A 1268 22.01 12.82 16.48
N MET A 1269 22.74 13.00 15.38
CA MET A 1269 22.18 12.95 14.03
C MET A 1269 21.89 11.52 13.56
N GLU A 1270 20.94 11.37 12.63
CA GLU A 1270 20.68 10.09 11.98
C GLU A 1270 21.82 9.75 11.01
N LEU A 1271 22.73 8.86 11.42
CA LEU A 1271 23.95 8.55 10.68
C LEU A 1271 23.73 7.72 9.40
N VAL A 1272 22.50 7.25 9.10
CA VAL A 1272 22.24 6.49 7.87
C VAL A 1272 22.55 7.31 6.61
N GLY A 1273 22.37 8.63 6.67
CA GLY A 1273 22.66 9.55 5.56
C GLY A 1273 24.13 9.56 5.14
N LEU A 1274 25.07 9.24 6.05
CA LEU A 1274 26.51 9.18 5.77
C LEU A 1274 26.87 8.17 4.68
N ARG A 1275 25.99 7.19 4.44
CA ARG A 1275 26.20 6.17 3.39
C ARG A 1275 26.03 6.76 1.99
N GLN A 1276 25.24 7.82 1.85
CA GLN A 1276 25.02 8.51 0.57
C GLN A 1276 26.19 9.45 0.25
N ILE A 1277 26.84 10.01 1.27
CA ILE A 1277 27.91 11.00 1.15
C ILE A 1277 29.22 10.30 0.76
N GLN A 1278 29.39 10.07 -0.54
CA GLN A 1278 30.59 9.46 -1.12
C GLN A 1278 30.98 10.18 -2.41
N GLY A 1279 32.28 10.33 -2.66
CA GLY A 1279 32.79 10.92 -3.90
C GLY A 1279 34.28 10.69 -4.05
N GLU A 1280 34.78 10.74 -5.29
CA GLU A 1280 36.22 10.53 -5.60
C GLU A 1280 37.15 11.50 -4.88
N LYS A 1281 36.63 12.65 -4.43
CA LYS A 1281 37.39 13.69 -3.72
C LYS A 1281 37.42 13.53 -2.20
N CYS A 1282 36.70 12.57 -1.63
CA CYS A 1282 36.65 12.37 -0.18
C CYS A 1282 37.98 11.79 0.32
N ALA A 1283 38.63 12.47 1.27
CA ALA A 1283 39.93 12.04 1.81
C ALA A 1283 39.90 10.72 2.58
N VAL A 1284 38.70 10.31 3.01
CA VAL A 1284 38.44 9.13 3.85
C VAL A 1284 37.14 8.46 3.39
N THR A 1285 36.98 7.19 3.75
CA THR A 1285 35.75 6.45 3.45
C THR A 1285 34.86 6.36 4.68
N THR A 1286 33.53 6.38 4.50
CA THR A 1286 32.57 6.15 5.59
C THR A 1286 32.87 4.84 6.34
N GLN A 1287 33.35 3.82 5.62
CA GLN A 1287 33.75 2.52 6.19
C GLN A 1287 34.92 2.61 7.19
N SER A 1288 35.85 3.54 6.99
CA SER A 1288 37.01 3.71 7.88
C SER A 1288 36.70 4.48 9.16
N ILE A 1289 35.78 5.45 9.10
CA ILE A 1289 35.46 6.33 10.25
C ILE A 1289 34.23 5.84 11.02
N CYS A 1290 33.25 5.30 10.30
CA CYS A 1290 32.00 4.82 10.88
C CYS A 1290 31.69 3.39 10.42
N PRO A 1291 32.47 2.39 10.88
CA PRO A 1291 32.41 1.02 10.37
C PRO A 1291 31.01 0.40 10.45
N CYS A 1292 30.22 0.74 11.47
CA CYS A 1292 28.87 0.19 11.65
C CYS A 1292 27.84 0.65 10.60
N PHE A 1293 28.03 1.83 10.01
CA PHE A 1293 27.20 2.32 8.89
C PHE A 1293 27.85 2.06 7.53
N GLY A 1294 29.17 2.18 7.43
CA GLY A 1294 29.90 2.06 6.16
C GLY A 1294 30.11 0.63 5.65
N ARG A 1295 30.18 -0.39 6.52
CA ARG A 1295 30.33 -1.81 6.11
C ARG A 1295 29.00 -2.48 5.75
N SER A 1296 27.89 -1.92 6.22
CA SER A 1296 26.56 -2.53 6.12
C SER A 1296 25.96 -2.34 4.72
N LEU A 1297 25.51 -3.44 4.11
CA LEU A 1297 24.84 -3.43 2.79
C LEU A 1297 23.51 -2.66 2.86
N ASP A 1298 23.06 -2.11 1.73
CA ASP A 1298 21.73 -1.49 1.64
C ASP A 1298 20.65 -2.50 2.04
N ASN A 1299 19.69 -2.04 2.86
CA ASN A 1299 18.60 -2.86 3.41
C ASN A 1299 19.02 -4.07 4.26
N SER A 1300 20.29 -4.15 4.69
CA SER A 1300 20.77 -5.19 5.59
C SER A 1300 20.12 -5.13 6.99
N PRO A 1301 19.92 -6.27 7.68
CA PRO A 1301 19.52 -6.31 9.09
C PRO A 1301 20.40 -5.45 9.98
N GLU A 1302 21.70 -5.50 9.74
CA GLU A 1302 22.71 -4.77 10.49
C GLU A 1302 22.46 -3.27 10.38
N LEU A 1303 22.12 -2.77 9.18
CA LEU A 1303 21.76 -1.36 9.00
C LEU A 1303 20.44 -0.98 9.69
N GLN A 1304 19.43 -1.87 9.67
CA GLN A 1304 18.15 -1.62 10.35
C GLN A 1304 18.30 -1.64 11.87
N GLU A 1305 19.13 -2.54 12.39
CA GLU A 1305 19.53 -2.55 13.79
C GLU A 1305 20.24 -1.25 14.15
N MET A 1306 21.23 -0.81 13.36
CA MET A 1306 21.91 0.47 13.60
C MET A 1306 20.99 1.69 13.56
N LYS A 1307 19.99 1.72 12.66
CA LYS A 1307 18.93 2.76 12.66
C LYS A 1307 18.11 2.75 13.95
N ASN A 1308 17.73 1.56 14.41
CA ASN A 1308 16.99 1.42 15.66
C ASN A 1308 17.86 1.86 16.85
N ILE A 1309 19.13 1.45 16.92
CA ILE A 1309 20.05 1.86 17.97
C ILE A 1309 20.23 3.38 17.98
N ASN A 1310 20.38 4.03 16.81
CA ASN A 1310 20.44 5.49 16.73
C ASN A 1310 19.22 6.16 17.41
N ARG A 1311 18.00 5.69 17.10
CA ARG A 1311 16.77 6.19 17.74
C ARG A 1311 16.76 5.99 19.26
N HIS A 1312 17.33 4.88 19.76
CA HIS A 1312 17.46 4.64 21.20
C HIS A 1312 18.46 5.62 21.86
N PHE A 1313 19.54 6.00 21.19
CA PHE A 1313 20.44 7.05 21.66
C PHE A 1313 19.73 8.40 21.74
N GLN A 1314 19.04 8.80 20.68
CA GLN A 1314 18.29 10.06 20.61
C GLN A 1314 17.25 10.14 21.75
N SER A 1315 16.34 9.16 21.82
CA SER A 1315 15.33 9.08 22.89
C SER A 1315 15.94 9.00 24.30
N GLY A 1316 17.06 8.29 24.47
CA GLY A 1316 17.80 8.24 25.72
C GLY A 1316 18.29 9.61 26.17
N SER A 1317 18.87 10.40 25.25
CA SER A 1317 19.27 11.79 25.54
C SER A 1317 18.09 12.73 25.79
N SER A 1318 16.93 12.56 25.14
CA SER A 1318 15.76 13.40 25.43
C SER A 1318 15.20 13.09 26.82
N LEU A 1319 15.08 11.81 27.18
CA LEU A 1319 14.51 11.36 28.46
C LEU A 1319 15.26 11.91 29.68
N ILE A 1320 16.59 12.01 29.63
CA ILE A 1320 17.36 12.56 30.75
C ILE A 1320 17.08 14.04 31.00
N THR A 1321 16.76 14.82 29.96
CA THR A 1321 16.45 16.25 30.12
C THR A 1321 15.11 16.48 30.83
N TYR A 1322 14.23 15.47 30.84
CA TYR A 1322 12.95 15.49 31.55
C TYR A 1322 13.05 15.00 32.99
N HIS A 1323 14.22 14.64 33.51
CA HIS A 1323 14.35 14.24 34.90
C HIS A 1323 13.99 15.39 35.85
N HIS A 1324 13.10 15.09 36.81
CA HIS A 1324 12.58 16.05 37.79
C HIS A 1324 13.68 16.84 38.52
N GLN A 1325 14.81 16.21 38.82
CA GLN A 1325 15.92 16.84 39.55
C GLN A 1325 16.41 18.15 38.88
N TYR A 1326 16.43 18.20 37.54
CA TYR A 1326 16.88 19.39 36.81
C TYR A 1326 15.82 20.49 36.71
N MET A 1327 14.63 20.29 37.31
CA MET A 1327 13.52 21.25 37.35
C MET A 1327 13.30 21.85 38.75
N GLU A 1328 14.09 21.44 39.74
CA GLU A 1328 13.97 21.88 41.14
C GLU A 1328 14.56 23.27 41.40
N ARG A 1329 15.49 23.72 40.54
CA ARG A 1329 16.18 25.01 40.65
C ARG A 1329 15.64 26.02 39.65
N GLU A 1330 15.28 27.22 40.13
CA GLU A 1330 14.85 28.33 39.27
C GLU A 1330 15.96 28.83 38.34
N ASP A 1331 17.22 28.61 38.70
CA ASP A 1331 18.38 29.15 38.00
C ASP A 1331 19.09 28.11 37.11
N PHE A 1332 18.48 26.94 36.89
CA PHE A 1332 19.06 25.86 36.11
C PHE A 1332 18.03 25.21 35.19
N ALA A 1333 18.38 25.00 33.93
CA ALA A 1333 17.54 24.23 33.00
C ALA A 1333 18.40 23.40 32.04
N VAL A 1334 17.93 22.19 31.75
CA VAL A 1334 18.46 21.33 30.67
C VAL A 1334 17.38 21.21 29.62
N VAL A 1335 17.71 21.53 28.37
CA VAL A 1335 16.77 21.52 27.25
C VAL A 1335 17.36 20.72 26.10
N VAL A 1336 16.62 19.71 25.65
CA VAL A 1336 16.96 18.96 24.46
C VAL A 1336 16.73 19.81 23.20
N GLN A 1337 17.67 19.76 22.26
CA GLN A 1337 17.58 20.41 20.95
C GLN A 1337 17.57 19.34 19.86
N PRO A 1338 16.39 18.90 19.40
CA PRO A 1338 16.24 17.73 18.54
C PRO A 1338 16.38 18.02 17.04
N PHE A 1339 16.94 19.16 16.61
CA PHE A 1339 17.07 19.50 15.18
C PHE A 1339 17.94 18.53 14.36
N PHE A 1340 18.55 17.52 14.98
CA PHE A 1340 19.25 16.43 14.28
C PHE A 1340 18.52 15.08 14.33
N GLN A 1341 17.38 15.00 15.02
CA GLN A 1341 16.60 13.78 15.18
C GLN A 1341 16.29 13.14 13.83
N SER A 1342 15.86 13.95 12.86
CA SER A 1342 15.77 13.60 11.44
C SER A 1342 16.82 14.34 10.63
N THR A 1343 17.78 13.61 10.07
CA THR A 1343 18.85 14.22 9.26
C THR A 1343 18.52 14.10 7.78
N VAL A 1344 18.42 15.24 7.10
CA VAL A 1344 18.26 15.31 5.64
C VAL A 1344 19.65 15.55 5.03
N VAL A 1345 20.09 14.65 4.14
CA VAL A 1345 21.33 14.86 3.39
C VAL A 1345 21.10 16.02 2.42
N PRO A 1346 21.90 17.11 2.48
CA PRO A 1346 21.78 18.18 1.49
C PRO A 1346 22.14 17.64 0.11
N LEU A 1347 21.32 17.96 -0.90
CA LEU A 1347 21.54 17.55 -2.28
C LEU A 1347 21.92 18.76 -3.14
N ASP A 1348 22.83 18.55 -4.09
CA ASP A 1348 23.22 19.53 -5.10
C ASP A 1348 22.17 19.62 -6.22
N ASP A 1349 22.39 20.52 -7.19
CA ASP A 1349 21.53 20.69 -8.37
C ASP A 1349 21.50 19.45 -9.30
N LYS A 1350 22.28 18.41 -9.03
CA LYS A 1350 22.29 17.12 -9.74
C LYS A 1350 21.65 16.00 -8.92
N GLY A 1351 21.14 16.28 -7.72
CA GLY A 1351 20.50 15.30 -6.83
C GLY A 1351 21.51 14.39 -6.13
N LYS A 1352 22.80 14.72 -6.20
CA LYS A 1352 23.86 14.05 -5.43
C LYS A 1352 24.05 14.77 -4.10
N PRO A 1353 24.61 14.14 -3.07
CA PRO A 1353 24.98 14.85 -1.86
C PRO A 1353 25.82 16.09 -2.17
N ASP A 1354 25.39 17.25 -1.71
CA ASP A 1354 26.14 18.50 -1.85
C ASP A 1354 27.35 18.46 -0.91
N LEU A 1355 28.48 18.02 -1.46
CA LEU A 1355 29.73 17.89 -0.73
C LEU A 1355 30.25 19.24 -0.21
N SER A 1356 29.72 20.39 -0.64
CA SER A 1356 30.16 21.69 -0.12
C SER A 1356 29.70 21.99 1.32
N PHE A 1357 28.73 21.24 1.84
CA PHE A 1357 28.39 21.26 3.28
C PHE A 1357 29.39 20.49 4.13
N PHE A 1358 30.22 19.65 3.52
CA PHE A 1358 31.17 18.79 4.20
C PHE A 1358 32.60 19.28 3.98
N SER A 1359 33.46 18.97 4.95
CA SER A 1359 34.91 19.14 4.84
C SER A 1359 35.46 18.20 3.75
N VAL A 1360 36.75 18.34 3.42
CA VAL A 1360 37.44 17.53 2.41
C VAL A 1360 37.43 16.03 2.70
N ASP A 1361 37.13 15.64 3.92
CA ASP A 1361 36.98 14.25 4.34
C ASP A 1361 35.56 13.69 4.10
N CYS A 1362 34.62 14.54 3.68
CA CYS A 1362 33.21 14.20 3.46
C CYS A 1362 32.51 13.59 4.70
N PHE A 1363 33.04 13.81 5.90
CA PHE A 1363 32.48 13.30 7.15
C PHE A 1363 32.21 14.44 8.14
N HIS A 1364 33.19 15.31 8.37
CA HIS A 1364 32.98 16.52 9.16
C HIS A 1364 32.28 17.60 8.31
N PHE A 1365 31.60 18.54 8.95
CA PHE A 1365 30.98 19.66 8.25
C PHE A 1365 32.02 20.73 7.87
N SER A 1366 31.83 21.38 6.73
CA SER A 1366 32.55 22.60 6.37
C SER A 1366 31.99 23.79 7.14
N GLU A 1367 32.61 24.96 7.00
CA GLU A 1367 32.07 26.23 7.51
C GLU A 1367 30.59 26.44 7.13
N ARG A 1368 30.19 26.02 5.92
CA ARG A 1368 28.79 26.06 5.46
C ARG A 1368 27.89 25.18 6.32
N GLY A 1369 28.29 23.94 6.58
CA GLY A 1369 27.51 23.03 7.43
C GLY A 1369 27.43 23.51 8.88
N HIS A 1370 28.54 24.06 9.39
CA HIS A 1370 28.59 24.71 10.69
C HIS A 1370 27.63 25.91 10.81
N ALA A 1371 27.54 26.74 9.77
CA ALA A 1371 26.61 27.87 9.73
C ALA A 1371 25.14 27.43 9.88
N GLU A 1372 24.71 26.41 9.11
CA GLU A 1372 23.34 25.89 9.21
C GLU A 1372 23.08 25.20 10.55
N MET A 1373 24.07 24.53 11.15
CA MET A 1373 23.96 23.97 12.51
C MET A 1373 23.77 25.06 13.57
N ALA A 1374 24.47 26.19 13.45
CA ALA A 1374 24.34 27.31 14.37
C ALA A 1374 22.94 27.96 14.29
N ILE A 1375 22.43 28.14 13.07
CA ILE A 1375 21.06 28.63 12.82
C ILE A 1375 20.04 27.68 13.41
N ALA A 1376 20.19 26.37 13.18
CA ALA A 1376 19.29 25.36 13.70
C ALA A 1376 19.24 25.40 15.23
N LEU A 1377 20.39 25.39 15.92
CA LEU A 1377 20.45 25.49 17.38
C LEU A 1377 19.79 26.77 17.92
N TRP A 1378 20.12 27.92 17.33
CA TRP A 1378 19.54 29.20 17.72
C TRP A 1378 18.02 29.20 17.60
N ASN A 1379 17.50 28.80 16.44
CA ASN A 1379 16.07 28.73 16.17
C ASN A 1379 15.37 27.75 17.12
N ASN A 1380 15.99 26.60 17.40
CA ASN A 1380 15.42 25.59 18.31
C ASN A 1380 15.33 26.10 19.75
N MET A 1381 16.29 26.90 20.23
CA MET A 1381 16.18 27.54 21.55
C MET A 1381 15.01 28.54 21.66
N LEU A 1382 14.56 29.10 20.53
CA LEU A 1382 13.42 30.01 20.41
C LEU A 1382 12.10 29.29 20.06
N GLU A 1383 12.06 27.96 20.13
CA GLU A 1383 10.86 27.16 19.90
C GLU A 1383 10.40 26.44 21.19
N PRO A 1384 9.08 26.40 21.48
CA PRO A 1384 8.57 25.75 22.68
C PRO A 1384 8.92 24.27 22.72
N VAL A 1385 9.25 23.76 23.92
CA VAL A 1385 9.49 22.34 24.14
C VAL A 1385 8.22 21.55 23.78
N GLY A 1386 8.37 20.50 22.97
CA GLY A 1386 7.27 19.76 22.37
C GLY A 1386 6.88 20.23 20.96
N GLN A 1387 7.33 21.42 20.54
CA GLN A 1387 7.09 21.99 19.20
C GLN A 1387 8.40 22.41 18.51
N LYS A 1388 9.54 21.94 19.03
CA LYS A 1388 10.86 22.21 18.44
C LYS A 1388 10.98 21.51 17.09
N GLN A 1389 11.59 22.19 16.13
CA GLN A 1389 11.95 21.59 14.85
C GLN A 1389 12.93 20.43 15.08
N THR A 1390 12.65 19.28 14.45
CA THR A 1390 13.37 18.01 14.68
C THR A 1390 14.32 17.64 13.54
N TYR A 1391 14.57 18.55 12.60
CA TYR A 1391 15.49 18.38 11.47
C TYR A 1391 16.24 19.68 11.16
N ASN A 1392 17.41 19.56 10.53
CA ASN A 1392 18.22 20.70 10.11
C ASN A 1392 17.95 20.99 8.62
N ASN A 1393 17.62 22.24 8.30
CA ASN A 1393 17.40 22.68 6.92
C ASN A 1393 18.71 23.16 6.30
N PHE A 1394 19.40 22.28 5.58
CA PHE A 1394 20.64 22.59 4.86
C PHE A 1394 20.42 23.29 3.50
N THR A 1395 19.45 24.18 3.37
CA THR A 1395 19.44 25.20 2.29
C THR A 1395 20.33 26.37 2.70
N HIS A 1396 20.91 27.17 1.79
CA HIS A 1396 21.59 28.38 2.23
C HIS A 1396 20.64 29.57 2.14
N SER A 1397 20.46 30.32 3.22
CA SER A 1397 19.84 31.65 3.17
C SER A 1397 20.36 32.50 4.32
N ARG A 1398 20.73 33.75 4.01
CA ARG A 1398 21.22 34.71 5.00
C ARG A 1398 20.13 35.13 6.00
N THR A 1399 18.85 34.94 5.70
CA THR A 1399 17.73 35.47 6.50
C THR A 1399 17.07 34.45 7.45
N LYS A 1400 17.66 33.26 7.63
CA LYS A 1400 17.05 32.17 8.43
C LYS A 1400 17.10 32.36 9.95
N VAL A 1401 17.93 33.27 10.45
CA VAL A 1401 18.06 33.51 11.89
C VAL A 1401 16.75 34.14 12.40
N LYS A 1402 15.99 33.39 13.19
CA LYS A 1402 14.73 33.87 13.76
C LYS A 1402 14.98 34.91 14.85
N CYS A 1403 13.97 35.74 15.07
CA CYS A 1403 14.00 36.77 16.10
C CYS A 1403 13.12 36.36 17.28
N PRO A 1404 13.55 36.58 18.54
CA PRO A 1404 12.68 36.41 19.68
C PRO A 1404 11.47 37.34 19.54
N THR A 1405 10.26 36.83 19.79
CA THR A 1405 9.03 37.64 19.62
C THR A 1405 8.78 38.49 20.86
N SER A 1406 7.95 39.53 20.74
CA SER A 1406 7.52 40.34 21.88
C SER A 1406 6.70 39.54 22.90
N GLU A 1407 5.96 38.53 22.44
CA GLU A 1407 5.17 37.64 23.30
C GLU A 1407 6.04 36.62 24.05
N ASN A 1408 7.11 36.14 23.40
CA ASN A 1408 8.02 35.14 23.96
C ASN A 1408 9.49 35.56 23.73
N PRO A 1409 10.01 36.54 24.49
CA PRO A 1409 11.38 37.03 24.34
C PRO A 1409 12.44 36.13 25.00
N TYR A 1410 12.04 34.97 25.53
CA TYR A 1410 12.86 34.10 26.36
C TYR A 1410 13.28 32.84 25.61
N PHE A 1411 14.40 32.23 26.02
CA PHE A 1411 14.67 30.85 25.62
C PHE A 1411 13.62 29.91 26.21
N PHE A 1412 13.15 28.97 25.40
CA PHE A 1412 12.12 28.03 25.83
C PHE A 1412 12.71 26.91 26.68
N THR A 1413 12.02 26.64 27.77
CA THR A 1413 12.24 25.60 28.77
C THR A 1413 10.95 24.80 28.93
N MET A 1414 11.01 23.64 29.59
CA MET A 1414 9.80 22.84 29.87
C MET A 1414 8.69 23.63 30.57
N ARG A 1415 9.06 24.54 31.48
CA ARG A 1415 8.10 25.31 32.27
C ARG A 1415 7.42 26.42 31.48
N ASN A 1416 8.17 27.25 30.75
CA ASN A 1416 7.58 28.34 29.96
C ASN A 1416 6.99 27.85 28.61
N SER A 1417 7.12 26.56 28.27
CA SER A 1417 6.42 25.93 27.15
C SER A 1417 5.03 25.37 27.54
N GLY A 1418 4.62 25.46 28.81
CA GLY A 1418 3.30 25.03 29.27
C GLY A 1418 3.11 23.51 29.48
N LEU A 1419 4.16 22.70 29.34
CA LEU A 1419 4.08 21.24 29.52
C LEU A 1419 4.06 20.78 30.98
N LEU A 1420 4.55 21.61 31.91
CA LEU A 1420 4.38 21.38 33.34
C LEU A 1420 3.05 21.97 33.76
N ARG A 1421 2.07 21.10 34.04
CA ARG A 1421 0.81 21.50 34.67
C ARG A 1421 1.18 22.28 35.92
N LYS A 1422 0.89 23.59 35.94
CA LYS A 1422 0.91 24.36 37.18
C LYS A 1422 0.20 23.49 38.20
N GLU A 1423 0.87 23.11 39.29
CA GLU A 1423 0.15 22.73 40.49
C GLU A 1423 -0.72 23.93 40.81
N ALA A 1424 -1.93 23.91 40.26
CA ALA A 1424 -2.95 24.86 40.59
C ALA A 1424 -3.06 24.70 42.09
N SER A 1425 -2.71 25.77 42.80
CA SER A 1425 -2.94 25.96 44.22
C SER A 1425 -4.45 25.94 44.46
N HIS A 1426 -5.10 24.80 44.19
CA HIS A 1426 -6.38 24.47 44.75
C HIS A 1426 -6.09 24.19 46.21
N LYS A 1427 -6.22 25.26 47.01
CA LYS A 1427 -6.72 25.16 48.37
C LYS A 1427 -8.09 24.51 48.32
N THR A 1428 -8.15 23.20 48.04
CA THR A 1428 -9.32 22.39 48.29
C THR A 1428 -9.39 22.23 49.80
N PRO A 1429 -10.47 22.68 50.47
CA PRO A 1429 -10.56 22.62 51.92
C PRO A 1429 -10.41 21.16 52.34
N SER A 1430 -9.62 20.94 53.40
CA SER A 1430 -9.36 19.62 53.97
C SER A 1430 -10.68 18.93 54.29
N VAL A 1431 -11.15 18.06 53.38
CA VAL A 1431 -12.22 17.12 53.68
C VAL A 1431 -11.57 16.09 54.60
N PRO A 1432 -11.93 16.05 55.89
CA PRO A 1432 -11.26 15.16 56.82
C PRO A 1432 -11.49 13.71 56.35
N PHE A 1433 -10.46 12.88 56.44
CA PHE A 1433 -10.41 11.52 55.90
C PHE A 1433 -11.64 10.66 56.27
N TRP A 1434 -12.26 10.95 57.42
CA TRP A 1434 -13.50 10.30 57.85
C TRP A 1434 -14.70 10.60 56.93
N ALA A 1435 -14.80 11.77 56.30
CA ALA A 1435 -15.88 12.09 55.38
C ALA A 1435 -15.78 11.29 54.08
N VAL A 1436 -14.55 10.98 53.61
CA VAL A 1436 -14.32 10.08 52.47
C VAL A 1436 -14.70 8.64 52.84
N LEU A 1437 -14.34 8.18 54.04
CA LEU A 1437 -14.73 6.86 54.54
C LEU A 1437 -16.23 6.73 54.78
N VAL A 1438 -16.88 7.77 55.33
CA VAL A 1438 -18.33 7.83 55.53
C VAL A 1438 -19.04 7.89 54.18
N ALA A 1439 -18.53 8.65 53.21
CA ALA A 1439 -19.07 8.67 51.86
C ALA A 1439 -18.93 7.31 51.17
N ALA A 1440 -17.78 6.64 51.29
CA ALA A 1440 -17.55 5.31 50.72
C ALA A 1440 -18.45 4.26 51.39
N ALA A 1441 -18.56 4.28 52.72
CA ALA A 1441 -19.44 3.38 53.47
C ALA A 1441 -20.92 3.66 53.18
N ALA A 1442 -21.34 4.93 53.12
CA ALA A 1442 -22.69 5.32 52.75
C ALA A 1442 -23.01 4.91 51.30
N SER A 1443 -22.07 5.07 50.37
CA SER A 1443 -22.23 4.64 48.97
C SER A 1443 -22.35 3.12 48.87
N PHE A 1444 -21.57 2.38 49.65
CA PHE A 1444 -21.66 0.92 49.72
C PHE A 1444 -22.98 0.47 50.34
N ILE A 1445 -23.42 1.08 51.44
CA ILE A 1445 -24.71 0.78 52.09
C ILE A 1445 -25.88 1.13 51.15
N VAL A 1446 -25.85 2.30 50.51
CA VAL A 1446 -26.85 2.70 49.50
C VAL A 1446 -26.84 1.74 48.32
N GLY A 1447 -25.66 1.30 47.85
CA GLY A 1447 -25.51 0.29 46.81
C GLY A 1447 -26.11 -1.07 47.21
N VAL A 1448 -25.85 -1.55 48.43
CA VAL A 1448 -26.42 -2.81 48.95
C VAL A 1448 -27.94 -2.69 49.16
N VAL A 1449 -28.43 -1.58 49.70
CA VAL A 1449 -29.86 -1.31 49.89
C VAL A 1449 -30.57 -1.19 48.54
N LEU A 1450 -29.97 -0.51 47.56
CA LEU A 1450 -30.49 -0.44 46.19
C LEU A 1450 -30.51 -1.83 45.54
N VAL A 1451 -29.47 -2.65 45.67
CA VAL A 1451 -29.45 -4.03 45.14
C VAL A 1451 -30.50 -4.91 45.83
N MET A 1452 -30.69 -4.77 47.15
CA MET A 1452 -31.71 -5.50 47.91
C MET A 1452 -33.13 -5.06 47.51
N LEU A 1453 -33.36 -3.76 47.35
CA LEU A 1453 -34.61 -3.19 46.82
C LEU A 1453 -34.84 -3.59 45.35
N TRP A 1454 -33.79 -3.67 44.54
CA TRP A 1454 -33.88 -4.07 43.14
C TRP A 1454 -34.18 -5.57 43.00
N ARG A 1455 -33.59 -6.42 43.86
CA ARG A 1455 -33.91 -7.85 43.95
C ARG A 1455 -35.34 -8.10 44.41
N THR A 1456 -35.91 -7.28 45.30
CA THR A 1456 -37.32 -7.43 45.72
C THR A 1456 -38.30 -6.88 44.70
N LYS A 1457 -37.91 -5.91 43.84
CA LYS A 1457 -38.81 -5.28 42.88
C LYS A 1457 -38.79 -5.85 41.46
N LYS A 1458 -37.81 -6.69 41.08
CA LYS A 1458 -37.71 -7.27 39.72
C LYS A 1458 -38.47 -8.58 39.49
N CYS A 1459 -39.41 -8.93 40.37
CA CYS A 1459 -40.58 -9.75 40.02
C CYS A 1459 -41.74 -8.87 39.52
N SER A 1460 -41.50 -7.99 38.53
CA SER A 1460 -42.56 -7.42 37.67
C SER A 1460 -41.97 -6.55 36.56
N ARG A 1461 -42.41 -6.82 35.32
CA ARG A 1461 -42.33 -5.99 34.10
C ARG A 1461 -40.99 -5.84 33.34
N ARG A 1462 -40.87 -6.73 32.35
CA ARG A 1462 -40.68 -6.52 30.89
C ARG A 1462 -40.20 -5.15 30.35
N GLU A 1463 -39.15 -5.27 29.51
CA GLU A 1463 -38.85 -4.54 28.25
C GLU A 1463 -38.69 -3.00 28.27
N GLU A 1464 -37.45 -2.50 28.18
CA GLU A 1464 -36.89 -1.81 26.98
C GLU A 1464 -35.49 -1.15 27.22
N ARG A 1465 -34.61 -1.43 26.25
CA ARG A 1465 -33.30 -0.88 25.76
C ARG A 1465 -32.51 0.21 26.52
N PRO A 1466 -31.19 0.01 26.72
CA PRO A 1466 -30.21 1.08 26.95
C PRO A 1466 -29.06 1.07 25.90
N ILE A 1467 -28.95 2.12 25.06
CA ILE A 1467 -27.78 2.36 24.18
C ILE A 1467 -27.31 3.82 24.34
N SER A 1468 -26.83 4.25 25.52
CA SER A 1468 -26.26 5.61 25.63
C SER A 1468 -25.12 5.81 26.63
N LEU A 1469 -24.59 4.76 27.27
CA LEU A 1469 -23.57 4.92 28.31
C LEU A 1469 -22.11 4.69 27.85
N VAL A 1470 -21.86 4.40 26.57
CA VAL A 1470 -20.48 4.17 26.07
C VAL A 1470 -19.80 5.47 25.60
N ALA A 1471 -20.54 6.55 25.36
CA ALA A 1471 -19.99 7.80 24.81
C ALA A 1471 -19.37 8.77 25.84
N THR A 1472 -19.26 8.42 27.12
CA THR A 1472 -18.68 9.34 28.14
C THR A 1472 -17.40 8.81 28.80
N VAL A 1473 -16.92 7.62 28.41
CA VAL A 1473 -15.66 7.06 28.92
C VAL A 1473 -14.51 7.21 27.91
N PHE A 1474 -14.83 7.39 26.62
CA PHE A 1474 -13.89 7.90 25.62
C PHE A 1474 -14.05 9.42 25.53
#